data_AF-A0A674JR51-F1
#
_entry.id   AF-A0A674JR51-F1
#
_cell.length_a   1.000
_cell.length_b   1.000
_cell.length_c   1.000
_cell.angle_alpha   90.00
_cell.angle_beta   90.00
_cell.angle_gamma   90.00
#
_symmetry.space_group_name_H-M   'P 1'
#
loop_
_entity.id
_entity.type
_entity.pdbx_description
1 polymer ?
#
loop_
_entity_poly.entity_id
_entity_poly.type
_entity_poly.pdbx_seq_one_letter_code
_entity_poly.pdbx_strand_id
1 'polypeptide(L)'
;TFVQCKQTIIECLKYISTGDFPPGTKGHSFVHDPKVANETDVRAQIRLQFRDVTGELIAVQRSMVCTQKGKKTEFKTLEGIITRTKHGEKVSLSSKCAEIDREMISALGVSKSVINNVIFCHQEDSNWPLSEGRALKQKFDEIFSATRYIKALETLRQVRQKQSLRVKECQTELKYLKQNKEKAREIQDHLSNREAQLAASKENVKSIENQLDPLKNRLAEIEQNLAKVVRLDNEIKALDSRKRQMEKDNQDLQQKMEKVFQGTDDQLRDMYQNHQRTVKEKERRLTDCQRELDRASKECQRFNREKSELLVEQGRLQLQADRHQQDIRTRDSLIQTLAALLELDGFERTPFNERQINSFHKLVKERQEREAETASQLMREFAEKETMKQKQIDEIRDKKTGLEKTIDLKSDIQNKKQVELKNVKYELNQLEESSDRILELDQELIKAERELDKAEKNSNVEALELEVQKLQNEKANLDKVLQKLDQEMEQLNLHTKTITQMDMLRKDKVDKEEQIRKIKSRHTDELTLLLGYFPNKKQLEDWLHAKTREINQTRDKLAQLNKELASAEQNKNHISIELRKKEEQLSNYEDKLFDVCGSQDFDSDLYKLQDEIEKTSKQRAMLAGATAVYSQFITQLTDENQSCCPVCQRVFQTESELEDVISDLQSKLRLAPDKLKSTESELKRREKKRDEMMGLKPIRQTIAELKEKDIPDLRNKLQNVNRDIQRLKSDVEEQETLLGTVMPEEESAKACLQDITLMERYQTDLRDVERKIAQQANKLQGVDLDRTLIQVSQEKQEKKHLWDTVTGKIELNQKLKQDQQTQIQQLKSTVNELKAEKLQISSNMQRRQQLEDQTVELSTGVQSLYREIKEAKDQLFPLEATLEKLQRERVDLINKKNTSNKVTQEKINEIKEKVKNIHDYVKEIEKYVQGGKEDYKKQKESELDEVKTQLADCEKQKEKISKEMGTIRQDIDTQKIQERWLEDNLTLRKRNEDLKEVEEERKQYLKEMGEMKVPQLKNERQRLVEKIEDFKRNHSLALGRQHGFEEEIIRFKKELRESQFKDAEEKYREMMIVMRTTELVNRDLDMYYKALDKAIMTFHSMKMEEINKIIRDLWRSTYRGQDIEYVEIRSDADENVSASDKRRSYNYRVVMIKGDTALDMRGRCSAGQKVLASLIIRLALAETFCLNCGILALDEPTTNLDRENIESLAHALVEIIKSRSQQRNFQLLVITHDEDFVELLGRSEYVEKFYRIKKNIDQCSEIVKCSVSSLGSYAH
;
A
#
# COMPACT_ATOMS: atom_id res chain seq x y z
N THR A 1 41.03 -59.95 15.78
CA THR A 1 40.36 -61.23 16.10
C THR A 1 38.96 -60.88 16.59
N PHE A 2 37.90 -61.50 16.08
CA PHE A 2 36.49 -61.23 16.42
C PHE A 2 35.86 -62.48 17.06
N VAL A 3 34.87 -62.33 17.95
CA VAL A 3 34.42 -63.39 18.90
C VAL A 3 33.31 -64.32 18.38
N GLN A 4 32.55 -63.97 17.33
CA GLN A 4 31.41 -64.80 16.86
C GLN A 4 31.47 -65.10 15.35
N CYS A 5 32.09 -66.23 15.00
CA CYS A 5 32.54 -66.54 13.62
C CYS A 5 31.49 -66.67 12.49
N LYS A 6 30.17 -66.56 12.70
CA LYS A 6 29.18 -66.64 11.59
C LYS A 6 28.55 -65.29 11.21
N GLN A 7 28.19 -64.45 12.18
CA GLN A 7 27.49 -63.17 11.94
C GLN A 7 28.45 -61.98 11.71
N THR A 8 29.74 -62.11 12.02
CA THR A 8 30.70 -60.98 12.02
C THR A 8 30.95 -60.31 10.66
N ILE A 9 30.75 -60.97 9.51
CA ILE A 9 31.08 -60.36 8.20
C ILE A 9 30.12 -59.21 7.87
N ILE A 10 28.81 -59.44 7.99
CA ILE A 10 27.80 -58.41 7.72
C ILE A 10 27.91 -57.28 8.74
N GLU A 11 28.19 -57.62 10.00
CA GLU A 11 28.43 -56.64 11.06
C GLU A 11 29.67 -55.76 10.78
N CYS A 12 30.77 -56.35 10.31
CA CYS A 12 31.96 -55.61 9.89
C CYS A 12 31.68 -54.68 8.70
N LEU A 13 30.94 -55.18 7.70
CA LEU A 13 30.53 -54.41 6.52
C LEU A 13 29.60 -53.25 6.91
N LYS A 14 28.66 -53.49 7.83
CA LYS A 14 27.76 -52.48 8.38
C LYS A 14 28.53 -51.41 9.15
N TYR A 15 29.46 -51.81 10.02
CA TYR A 15 30.25 -50.88 10.83
C TYR A 15 31.20 -50.03 9.97
N ILE A 16 31.91 -50.61 9.00
CA ILE A 16 32.83 -49.84 8.17
C ILE A 16 32.11 -48.85 7.25
N SER A 17 30.90 -49.19 6.79
CA SER A 17 30.10 -48.36 5.88
C SER A 17 29.26 -47.29 6.60
N THR A 18 28.76 -47.54 7.81
CA THR A 18 27.80 -46.64 8.49
C THR A 18 28.19 -46.18 9.89
N GLY A 19 29.22 -46.79 10.49
CA GLY A 19 29.63 -46.57 11.88
C GLY A 19 28.73 -47.22 12.94
N ASP A 20 27.67 -47.90 12.53
CA ASP A 20 26.71 -48.51 13.46
C ASP A 20 27.13 -49.91 13.88
N PHE A 21 26.87 -50.24 15.15
CA PHE A 21 27.10 -51.58 15.71
C PHE A 21 25.92 -52.53 15.45
N PRO A 22 26.13 -53.85 15.58
CA PRO A 22 25.06 -54.83 15.51
C PRO A 22 23.98 -54.61 16.58
N PRO A 23 22.72 -55.00 16.34
CA PRO A 23 21.63 -54.89 17.31
C PRO A 23 22.00 -55.56 18.64
N GLY A 24 21.60 -54.96 19.77
CA GLY A 24 21.85 -55.54 21.10
C GLY A 24 23.30 -55.48 21.63
N THR A 25 24.27 -55.02 20.84
CA THR A 25 25.68 -54.93 21.26
C THR A 25 26.08 -53.53 21.75
N LYS A 26 26.98 -53.48 22.74
CA LYS A 26 27.71 -52.26 23.13
C LYS A 26 29.14 -52.43 22.61
N GLY A 27 29.78 -51.36 22.09
CA GLY A 27 31.03 -51.46 21.30
C GLY A 27 32.16 -52.36 21.84
N HIS A 28 32.25 -52.58 23.16
CA HIS A 28 33.21 -53.52 23.77
C HIS A 28 32.97 -55.00 23.43
N SER A 29 31.73 -55.40 23.13
CA SER A 29 31.35 -56.77 22.74
C SER A 29 31.70 -57.10 21.29
N PHE A 30 32.01 -56.08 20.48
CA PHE A 30 32.34 -56.24 19.05
C PHE A 30 33.82 -56.59 18.81
N VAL A 31 34.69 -56.39 19.81
CA VAL A 31 36.12 -56.73 19.75
C VAL A 31 36.38 -57.94 20.65
N HIS A 32 37.42 -58.73 20.36
CA HIS A 32 37.81 -59.83 21.24
C HIS A 32 38.07 -59.34 22.67
N ASP A 33 37.44 -60.00 23.64
CA ASP A 33 37.49 -59.58 25.03
C ASP A 33 38.94 -59.69 25.54
N PRO A 34 39.56 -58.60 26.04
CA PRO A 34 40.93 -58.63 26.55
C PRO A 34 41.14 -59.67 27.66
N LYS A 35 40.09 -60.02 28.42
CA LYS A 35 40.16 -61.09 29.43
C LYS A 35 40.30 -62.49 28.83
N VAL A 36 39.71 -62.72 27.66
CA VAL A 36 39.80 -64.01 26.96
C VAL A 36 41.13 -64.11 26.21
N ALA A 37 41.64 -62.98 25.73
CA ALA A 37 42.95 -62.86 25.07
C ALA A 37 44.15 -62.96 26.03
N ASN A 38 43.92 -62.82 27.35
CA ASN A 38 44.96 -62.57 28.35
C ASN A 38 45.85 -61.35 28.05
N GLU A 39 45.28 -60.28 27.50
CA GLU A 39 46.00 -59.05 27.12
C GLU A 39 45.40 -57.81 27.82
N THR A 40 46.19 -56.74 27.99
CA THR A 40 45.75 -55.47 28.59
C THR A 40 44.89 -54.63 27.64
N ASP A 41 45.22 -54.66 26.35
CA ASP A 41 44.54 -53.94 25.28
C ASP A 41 44.45 -54.81 24.03
N VAL A 42 43.24 -54.99 23.51
CA VAL A 42 43.00 -55.68 22.24
C VAL A 42 42.70 -54.66 21.17
N ARG A 43 43.47 -54.72 20.07
CA ARG A 43 43.29 -53.85 18.91
C ARG A 43 42.55 -54.61 17.80
N ALA A 44 41.58 -53.95 17.18
CA ALA A 44 40.89 -54.47 16.02
C ALA A 44 40.88 -53.44 14.90
N GLN A 45 40.87 -53.92 13.67
CA GLN A 45 40.88 -53.09 12.48
C GLN A 45 40.06 -53.75 11.39
N ILE A 46 39.25 -52.94 10.71
CA ILE A 46 38.47 -53.36 9.55
C ILE A 46 38.95 -52.51 8.37
N ARG A 47 39.26 -53.16 7.25
CA ARG A 47 39.64 -52.53 5.99
C ARG A 47 38.68 -52.98 4.90
N LEU A 48 38.15 -52.02 4.14
CA LEU A 48 37.27 -52.27 3.01
C LEU A 48 37.82 -51.54 1.79
N GLN A 49 37.95 -52.25 0.68
CA GLN A 49 38.33 -51.69 -0.61
C GLN A 49 37.18 -51.89 -1.59
N PHE A 50 36.73 -50.81 -2.23
CA PHE A 50 35.63 -50.85 -3.18
C PHE A 50 35.84 -49.84 -4.31
N ARG A 51 35.01 -49.91 -5.34
CA ARG A 51 34.93 -48.90 -6.40
C ARG A 51 33.74 -48.00 -6.13
N ASP A 52 33.95 -46.69 -6.15
CA ASP A 52 32.88 -45.72 -5.93
C ASP A 52 31.94 -45.59 -7.14
N VAL A 53 30.93 -44.71 -7.03
CA VAL A 53 29.99 -44.42 -8.12
C VAL A 53 30.64 -43.92 -9.42
N THR A 54 31.89 -43.44 -9.35
CA THR A 54 32.66 -42.98 -10.52
C THR A 54 33.62 -44.06 -11.06
N GLY A 55 33.70 -45.22 -10.38
CA GLY A 55 34.57 -46.34 -10.74
C GLY A 55 35.98 -46.27 -10.17
N GLU A 56 36.28 -45.23 -9.37
CA GLU A 56 37.58 -45.02 -8.71
C GLU A 56 37.73 -45.94 -7.50
N LEU A 57 38.96 -46.40 -7.27
CA LEU A 57 39.25 -47.35 -6.20
C LEU A 57 39.51 -46.61 -4.88
N ILE A 58 38.66 -46.89 -3.89
CA ILE A 58 38.71 -46.33 -2.54
C ILE A 58 39.03 -47.45 -1.54
N ALA A 59 39.95 -47.18 -0.62
CA ALA A 59 40.21 -48.04 0.54
C ALA A 59 39.91 -47.28 1.83
N VAL A 60 39.06 -47.85 2.68
CA VAL A 60 38.68 -47.29 3.98
C VAL A 60 39.16 -48.21 5.08
N GLN A 61 39.63 -47.62 6.17
CA GLN A 61 40.12 -48.31 7.34
C GLN A 61 39.51 -47.70 8.61
N ARG A 62 38.90 -48.54 9.46
CA ARG A 62 38.48 -48.17 10.82
C ARG A 62 39.24 -49.01 11.84
N SER A 63 39.82 -48.35 12.83
CA SER A 63 40.58 -48.98 13.90
C SER A 63 39.85 -48.80 15.23
N MET A 64 39.93 -49.80 16.10
CA MET A 64 39.27 -49.79 17.41
C MET A 64 40.17 -50.47 18.46
N VAL A 65 40.01 -50.06 19.71
CA VAL A 65 40.76 -50.53 20.86
C VAL A 65 39.80 -50.85 22.00
N CYS A 66 39.98 -52.02 22.60
CA CYS A 66 39.29 -52.43 23.81
C CYS A 66 40.33 -52.62 24.92
N THR A 67 40.24 -51.88 26.01
CA THR A 67 41.23 -51.88 27.10
C THR A 67 40.60 -52.36 28.41
N GLN A 68 41.27 -53.28 29.11
CA GLN A 68 40.84 -53.76 30.42
C GLN A 68 41.37 -52.84 31.53
N LYS A 69 40.47 -52.15 32.25
CA LYS A 69 40.80 -51.31 33.42
C LYS A 69 40.15 -51.86 34.67
N GLY A 70 40.89 -52.67 35.44
CA GLY A 70 40.38 -53.31 36.65
C GLY A 70 39.22 -54.27 36.35
N LYS A 71 38.04 -54.06 36.94
CA LYS A 71 36.82 -54.86 36.65
C LYS A 71 36.04 -54.39 35.41
N LYS A 72 36.34 -53.22 34.83
CA LYS A 72 35.60 -52.62 33.70
C LYS A 72 36.41 -52.68 32.40
N THR A 73 35.70 -52.82 31.29
CA THR A 73 36.27 -52.85 29.93
C THR A 73 35.90 -51.55 29.22
N GLU A 74 36.88 -50.81 28.70
CA GLU A 74 36.72 -49.52 28.02
C GLU A 74 36.95 -49.69 26.52
N PHE A 75 35.99 -49.24 25.69
CA PHE A 75 36.08 -49.33 24.23
C PHE A 75 36.27 -47.94 23.60
N LYS A 76 37.18 -47.85 22.63
CA LYS A 76 37.46 -46.62 21.87
C LYS A 76 37.57 -46.91 20.38
N THR A 77 36.92 -46.09 19.57
CA THR A 77 37.16 -46.02 18.12
C THR A 77 38.26 -45.01 17.85
N LEU A 78 39.28 -45.40 17.10
CA LEU A 78 40.41 -44.56 16.70
C LEU A 78 40.10 -43.84 15.36
N GLU A 79 40.95 -42.91 14.96
CA GLU A 79 40.82 -42.23 13.67
C GLU A 79 40.79 -43.24 12.51
N GLY A 80 39.87 -43.00 11.57
CA GLY A 80 39.78 -43.80 10.35
C GLY A 80 40.55 -43.15 9.21
N ILE A 81 40.99 -43.98 8.27
CA ILE A 81 41.79 -43.55 7.12
C ILE A 81 41.02 -43.87 5.85
N ILE A 82 40.91 -42.90 4.94
CA ILE A 82 40.39 -43.10 3.60
C ILE A 82 41.52 -42.83 2.60
N THR A 83 41.79 -43.79 1.73
CA THR A 83 42.78 -43.69 0.67
C THR A 83 42.07 -43.73 -0.69
N ARG A 84 42.34 -42.71 -1.51
CA ARG A 84 41.82 -42.61 -2.89
C ARG A 84 42.99 -42.68 -3.88
N THR A 85 42.75 -43.29 -5.04
CA THR A 85 43.76 -43.36 -6.12
C THR A 85 43.45 -42.28 -7.16
N LYS A 86 44.11 -41.13 -7.10
CA LYS A 86 43.93 -40.04 -8.08
C LYS A 86 45.14 -39.99 -9.02
N HIS A 87 44.92 -40.08 -10.33
CA HIS A 87 45.98 -40.03 -11.36
C HIS A 87 47.15 -41.04 -11.15
N GLY A 88 46.88 -42.20 -10.54
CA GLY A 88 47.90 -43.21 -10.26
C GLY A 88 48.63 -43.06 -8.93
N GLU A 89 48.44 -41.94 -8.21
CA GLU A 89 48.98 -41.73 -6.86
C GLU A 89 47.93 -42.00 -5.78
N LYS A 90 48.37 -42.63 -4.69
CA LYS A 90 47.52 -42.92 -3.52
C LYS A 90 47.55 -41.74 -2.56
N VAL A 91 46.41 -41.04 -2.45
CA VAL A 91 46.22 -39.94 -1.49
C VAL A 91 45.45 -40.47 -0.29
N SER A 92 46.08 -40.47 0.89
CA SER A 92 45.46 -40.89 2.15
C SER A 92 45.05 -39.68 2.99
N LEU A 93 43.81 -39.66 3.45
CA LEU A 93 43.24 -38.63 4.33
C LEU A 93 42.85 -39.28 5.65
N SER A 94 43.39 -38.77 6.77
CA SER A 94 42.85 -39.08 8.11
C SER A 94 41.67 -38.16 8.36
N SER A 95 40.55 -38.70 8.85
CA SER A 95 39.34 -37.91 9.09
C SER A 95 38.59 -38.42 10.32
N LYS A 96 37.76 -37.55 10.92
CA LYS A 96 36.93 -37.95 12.05
C LYS A 96 35.87 -38.96 11.59
N CYS A 97 35.45 -39.87 12.47
CA CYS A 97 34.50 -40.94 12.13
C CYS A 97 33.20 -40.44 11.47
N ALA A 98 32.67 -39.30 11.90
CA ALA A 98 31.45 -38.72 11.34
C ALA A 98 31.62 -38.15 9.91
N GLU A 99 32.84 -37.78 9.52
CA GLU A 99 33.17 -37.34 8.16
C GLU A 99 33.33 -38.55 7.24
N ILE A 100 33.94 -39.64 7.74
CA ILE A 100 34.04 -40.93 7.05
C ILE A 100 32.65 -41.49 6.74
N ASP A 101 31.71 -41.45 7.69
CA ASP A 101 30.33 -41.92 7.45
C ASP A 101 29.66 -41.17 6.30
N ARG A 102 29.85 -39.84 6.22
CA ARG A 102 29.29 -39.02 5.11
C ARG A 102 29.95 -39.33 3.79
N GLU A 103 31.27 -39.48 3.79
CA GLU A 103 32.05 -39.81 2.59
C GLU A 103 31.69 -41.20 2.07
N MET A 104 31.49 -42.19 2.95
CA MET A 104 31.04 -43.53 2.60
C MET A 104 29.67 -43.55 1.95
N ILE A 105 28.69 -42.81 2.50
CA ILE A 105 27.34 -42.67 1.91
C ILE A 105 27.42 -42.06 0.51
N SER A 106 28.28 -41.04 0.33
CA SER A 106 28.47 -40.38 -0.97
C SER A 106 29.19 -41.29 -1.97
N ALA A 107 30.20 -42.04 -1.53
CA ALA A 107 31.00 -42.91 -2.38
C ALA A 107 30.22 -44.17 -2.84
N LEU A 108 29.37 -44.73 -1.97
CA LEU A 108 28.50 -45.86 -2.30
C LEU A 108 27.23 -45.42 -3.05
N GLY A 109 26.84 -44.15 -2.96
CA GLY A 109 25.68 -43.61 -3.68
C GLY A 109 24.32 -44.09 -3.15
N VAL A 110 24.27 -44.59 -1.91
CA VAL A 110 23.06 -45.10 -1.24
C VAL A 110 22.92 -44.52 0.16
N SER A 111 21.69 -44.32 0.64
CA SER A 111 21.45 -43.73 1.96
C SER A 111 21.88 -44.66 3.10
N LYS A 112 22.26 -44.09 4.26
CA LYS A 112 22.61 -44.87 5.47
C LYS A 112 21.53 -45.89 5.84
N SER A 113 20.26 -45.51 5.73
CA SER A 113 19.14 -46.38 6.08
C SER A 113 18.93 -47.53 5.09
N VAL A 114 19.27 -47.34 3.81
CA VAL A 114 19.31 -48.42 2.81
C VAL A 114 20.47 -49.37 3.10
N ILE A 115 21.66 -48.85 3.42
CA ILE A 115 22.81 -49.68 3.79
C ILE A 115 22.48 -50.56 5.02
N ASN A 116 21.84 -49.99 6.04
CA ASN A 116 21.55 -50.68 7.30
C ASN A 116 20.34 -51.63 7.25
N ASN A 117 19.24 -51.24 6.61
CA ASN A 117 17.97 -51.99 6.68
C ASN A 117 17.73 -52.87 5.44
N VAL A 118 18.47 -52.67 4.36
CA VAL A 118 18.25 -53.38 3.08
C VAL A 118 19.50 -54.19 2.68
N ILE A 119 20.65 -53.53 2.54
CA ILE A 119 21.90 -54.13 2.02
C ILE A 119 22.58 -55.04 3.07
N PHE A 120 23.00 -54.49 4.22
CA PHE A 120 23.68 -55.20 5.32
C PHE A 120 22.75 -55.38 6.52
N CYS A 121 21.52 -55.80 6.26
CA CYS A 121 20.54 -56.05 7.31
C CYS A 121 20.90 -57.33 8.08
N HIS A 122 20.94 -57.21 9.41
CA HIS A 122 21.28 -58.29 10.32
C HIS A 122 20.15 -59.33 10.40
N GLN A 123 20.48 -60.60 10.66
CA GLN A 123 19.51 -61.70 10.77
C GLN A 123 18.35 -61.39 11.75
N GLU A 124 18.65 -60.85 12.93
CA GLU A 124 17.65 -60.51 13.95
C GLU A 124 16.68 -59.38 13.54
N ASP A 125 17.15 -58.47 12.68
CA ASP A 125 16.36 -57.33 12.18
C ASP A 125 15.66 -57.64 10.85
N SER A 126 15.89 -58.82 10.26
CA SER A 126 15.45 -59.17 8.90
C SER A 126 13.94 -59.04 8.69
N ASN A 127 13.14 -59.28 9.73
CA ASN A 127 11.67 -59.23 9.69
C ASN A 127 11.07 -57.82 9.92
N TRP A 128 11.89 -56.77 9.92
CA TRP A 128 11.41 -55.40 10.12
C TRP A 128 10.28 -54.94 9.17
N PRO A 129 10.14 -55.42 7.92
CA PRO A 129 9.02 -55.03 7.06
C PRO A 129 7.64 -55.38 7.63
N LEU A 130 7.58 -56.32 8.58
CA LEU A 130 6.36 -56.76 9.27
C LEU A 130 6.24 -56.19 10.70
N SER A 131 7.02 -55.17 11.02
CA SER A 131 7.01 -54.50 12.33
C SER A 131 5.77 -53.60 12.55
N GLU A 132 5.65 -53.03 13.75
CA GLU A 132 4.55 -52.12 14.11
C GLU A 132 4.49 -50.88 13.23
N GLY A 133 3.28 -50.41 12.92
CA GLY A 133 3.06 -49.30 11.97
C GLY A 133 3.93 -48.06 12.22
N ARG A 134 4.20 -47.70 13.50
CA ARG A 134 5.09 -46.58 13.84
C ARG A 134 6.56 -46.85 13.52
N ALA A 135 7.08 -48.02 13.87
CA ALA A 135 8.47 -48.41 13.62
C ALA A 135 8.71 -48.65 12.11
N LEU A 136 7.75 -49.29 11.45
CA LEU A 136 7.74 -49.53 10.02
C LEU A 136 7.74 -48.22 9.23
N LYS A 137 6.88 -47.27 9.62
CA LYS A 137 6.85 -45.93 9.05
C LYS A 137 8.18 -45.22 9.16
N GLN A 138 8.81 -45.25 10.33
CA GLN A 138 10.09 -44.61 10.51
C GLN A 138 11.16 -45.17 9.55
N LYS A 139 11.23 -46.51 9.42
CA LYS A 139 12.18 -47.16 8.51
C LYS A 139 11.90 -46.80 7.05
N PHE A 140 10.64 -46.79 6.61
CA PHE A 140 10.30 -46.35 5.26
C PHE A 140 10.62 -44.88 5.02
N ASP A 141 10.18 -43.95 5.89
CA ASP A 141 10.46 -42.51 5.75
C ASP A 141 11.97 -42.21 5.67
N GLU A 142 12.79 -42.98 6.40
CA GLU A 142 14.25 -42.94 6.34
C GLU A 142 14.82 -43.53 5.03
N ILE A 143 14.30 -44.65 4.54
CA ILE A 143 14.70 -45.27 3.26
C ILE A 143 14.38 -44.35 2.08
N PHE A 144 13.17 -43.79 2.02
CA PHE A 144 12.75 -42.80 1.02
C PHE A 144 13.53 -41.48 1.13
N SER A 145 14.34 -41.29 2.17
CA SER A 145 15.06 -40.04 2.47
C SER A 145 14.15 -38.80 2.58
N ALA A 146 12.84 -39.02 2.80
CA ALA A 146 11.83 -37.98 2.89
C ALA A 146 11.94 -37.18 4.20
N THR A 147 12.61 -37.71 5.21
CA THR A 147 12.84 -37.05 6.51
C THR A 147 13.46 -35.65 6.40
N ARG A 148 14.33 -35.40 5.40
CA ARG A 148 14.90 -34.05 5.17
C ARG A 148 13.85 -33.07 4.67
N TYR A 149 13.03 -33.49 3.71
CA TYR A 149 11.98 -32.65 3.14
C TYR A 149 10.81 -32.45 4.12
N ILE A 150 10.50 -33.46 4.94
CA ILE A 150 9.53 -33.35 6.05
C ILE A 150 10.00 -32.32 7.09
N LYS A 151 11.31 -32.31 7.44
CA LYS A 151 11.87 -31.27 8.32
C LYS A 151 11.78 -29.88 7.68
N ALA A 152 12.00 -29.77 6.37
CA ALA A 152 11.83 -28.51 5.64
C ALA A 152 10.37 -28.02 5.62
N LEU A 153 9.39 -28.92 5.48
CA LEU A 153 7.97 -28.58 5.62
C LEU A 153 7.65 -28.06 7.03
N GLU A 154 8.21 -28.69 8.07
CA GLU A 154 8.01 -28.25 9.45
C GLU A 154 8.63 -26.87 9.72
N THR A 155 9.82 -26.59 9.19
CA THR A 155 10.43 -25.25 9.31
C THR A 155 9.64 -24.19 8.55
N LEU A 156 9.19 -24.48 7.31
CA LEU A 156 8.33 -23.58 6.54
C LEU A 156 7.03 -23.25 7.30
N ARG A 157 6.42 -24.25 7.93
CA ARG A 157 5.23 -24.07 8.77
C ARG A 157 5.49 -23.18 9.98
N GLN A 158 6.57 -23.43 10.73
CA GLN A 158 6.94 -22.61 11.89
C GLN A 158 7.23 -21.16 11.51
N VAL A 159 7.91 -20.94 10.39
CA VAL A 159 8.16 -19.59 9.86
C VAL A 159 6.84 -18.92 9.47
N ARG A 160 5.94 -19.61 8.76
CA ARG A 160 4.60 -19.08 8.41
C ARG A 160 3.82 -18.68 9.67
N GLN A 161 3.84 -19.49 10.72
CA GLN A 161 3.14 -19.18 11.96
C GLN A 161 3.69 -17.93 12.65
N LYS A 162 5.02 -17.78 12.70
CA LYS A 162 5.68 -16.57 13.22
C LYS A 162 5.33 -15.33 12.40
N GLN A 163 5.38 -15.43 11.07
CA GLN A 163 5.02 -14.32 10.19
C GLN A 163 3.52 -13.98 10.27
N SER A 164 2.65 -14.96 10.47
CA SER A 164 1.22 -14.71 10.68
C SER A 164 0.93 -13.97 11.99
N LEU A 165 1.67 -14.26 13.06
CA LEU A 165 1.62 -13.49 14.31
C LEU A 165 2.09 -12.05 14.09
N ARG A 166 3.21 -11.87 13.40
CA ARG A 166 3.73 -10.54 13.03
C ARG A 166 2.72 -9.71 12.25
N VAL A 167 1.98 -10.31 11.31
CA VAL A 167 0.89 -9.62 10.60
C VAL A 167 -0.18 -9.11 11.57
N LYS A 168 -0.58 -9.91 12.57
CA LYS A 168 -1.58 -9.49 13.58
C LYS A 168 -1.07 -8.35 14.46
N GLU A 169 0.20 -8.40 14.85
CA GLU A 169 0.87 -7.34 15.60
C GLU A 169 0.89 -6.04 14.79
N CYS A 170 1.40 -6.10 13.54
CA CYS A 170 1.43 -4.96 12.63
C CYS A 170 0.03 -4.40 12.37
N GLN A 171 -1.01 -5.25 12.20
CA GLN A 171 -2.39 -4.81 12.03
C GLN A 171 -2.93 -4.05 13.25
N THR A 172 -2.53 -4.45 14.47
CA THR A 172 -2.94 -3.76 15.70
C THR A 172 -2.24 -2.40 15.79
N GLU A 173 -0.94 -2.35 15.53
CA GLU A 173 -0.16 -1.12 15.51
C GLU A 173 -0.63 -0.14 14.41
N LEU A 174 -0.99 -0.66 13.24
CA LEU A 174 -1.57 0.11 12.13
C LEU A 174 -2.85 0.84 12.53
N LYS A 175 -3.70 0.25 13.39
CA LYS A 175 -4.92 0.92 13.85
C LYS A 175 -4.58 2.16 14.66
N TYR A 176 -3.58 2.07 15.55
CA TYR A 176 -3.10 3.21 16.34
C TYR A 176 -2.42 4.27 15.47
N LEU A 177 -1.53 3.85 14.56
CA LEU A 177 -0.87 4.76 13.63
C LEU A 177 -1.86 5.44 12.67
N LYS A 178 -2.94 4.75 12.29
CA LYS A 178 -4.03 5.34 11.49
C LYS A 178 -4.72 6.47 12.24
N GLN A 179 -5.06 6.26 13.51
CA GLN A 179 -5.67 7.30 14.36
C GLN A 179 -4.74 8.50 14.52
N ASN A 180 -3.44 8.27 14.72
CA ASN A 180 -2.46 9.35 14.82
C ASN A 180 -2.31 10.12 13.50
N LYS A 181 -2.33 9.41 12.36
CA LYS A 181 -2.32 10.04 11.03
C LYS A 181 -3.57 10.89 10.81
N GLU A 182 -4.76 10.36 11.09
CA GLU A 182 -6.02 11.09 10.92
C GLU A 182 -6.04 12.34 11.80
N LYS A 183 -5.65 12.21 13.07
CA LYS A 183 -5.53 13.35 13.99
C LYS A 183 -4.48 14.37 13.55
N ALA A 184 -3.31 13.93 13.08
CA ALA A 184 -2.29 14.82 12.54
C ALA A 184 -2.82 15.61 11.33
N ARG A 185 -3.60 14.96 10.46
CA ARG A 185 -4.25 15.59 9.30
C ARG A 185 -5.31 16.58 9.72
N GLU A 186 -6.16 16.25 10.69
CA GLU A 186 -7.16 17.18 11.26
C GLU A 186 -6.48 18.44 11.81
N ILE A 187 -5.40 18.29 12.58
CA ILE A 187 -4.65 19.44 13.12
C ILE A 187 -4.02 20.26 11.97
N GLN A 188 -3.54 19.61 10.91
CA GLN A 188 -2.97 20.29 9.75
C GLN A 188 -4.03 21.04 8.93
N ASP A 189 -5.25 20.49 8.80
CA ASP A 189 -6.37 21.15 8.14
C ASP A 189 -6.87 22.34 8.99
N HIS A 190 -6.95 22.20 10.32
CA HIS A 190 -7.23 23.30 11.24
C HIS A 190 -6.16 24.40 11.15
N LEU A 191 -4.89 24.02 11.09
CA LEU A 191 -3.78 24.96 10.89
C LEU A 191 -3.96 25.74 9.59
N SER A 192 -4.18 25.05 8.47
CA SER A 192 -4.34 25.68 7.15
C SER A 192 -5.54 26.64 7.13
N ASN A 193 -6.67 26.23 7.71
CA ASN A 193 -7.86 27.08 7.82
C ASN A 193 -7.58 28.34 8.66
N ARG A 194 -6.91 28.21 9.81
CA ARG A 194 -6.53 29.38 10.62
C ARG A 194 -5.51 30.28 9.95
N GLU A 195 -4.54 29.73 9.22
CA GLU A 195 -3.58 30.51 8.43
C GLU A 195 -4.29 31.29 7.31
N ALA A 196 -5.29 30.68 6.64
CA ALA A 196 -6.13 31.36 5.65
C ALA A 196 -6.98 32.48 6.27
N GLN A 197 -7.59 32.23 7.45
CA GLN A 197 -8.35 33.24 8.18
C GLN A 197 -7.47 34.40 8.67
N LEU A 198 -6.25 34.11 9.12
CA LEU A 198 -5.28 35.13 9.49
C LEU A 198 -4.88 35.98 8.27
N ALA A 199 -4.63 35.35 7.12
CA ALA A 199 -4.31 36.06 5.88
C ALA A 199 -5.48 36.98 5.44
N ALA A 200 -6.71 36.48 5.44
CA ALA A 200 -7.90 37.28 5.14
C ALA A 200 -8.09 38.44 6.13
N SER A 201 -7.84 38.20 7.42
CA SER A 201 -7.91 39.25 8.45
C SER A 201 -6.78 40.28 8.30
N LYS A 202 -5.59 39.89 7.82
CA LYS A 202 -4.49 40.81 7.48
C LYS A 202 -4.82 41.68 6.27
N GLU A 203 -5.41 41.09 5.24
CA GLU A 203 -5.93 41.82 4.07
C GLU A 203 -7.01 42.83 4.48
N ASN A 204 -7.93 42.43 5.36
CA ASN A 204 -9.01 43.29 5.85
C ASN A 204 -8.47 44.48 6.67
N VAL A 205 -7.51 44.25 7.58
CA VAL A 205 -6.85 45.34 8.32
C VAL A 205 -6.16 46.31 7.37
N LYS A 206 -5.44 45.81 6.36
CA LYS A 206 -4.78 46.64 5.35
C LYS A 206 -5.78 47.45 4.52
N SER A 207 -6.93 46.87 4.17
CA SER A 207 -8.03 47.57 3.48
C SER A 207 -8.63 48.67 4.36
N ILE A 208 -8.86 48.41 5.65
CA ILE A 208 -9.37 49.41 6.60
C ILE A 208 -8.36 50.56 6.77
N GLU A 209 -7.07 50.26 6.86
CA GLU A 209 -6.00 51.28 6.94
C GLU A 209 -5.95 52.15 5.68
N ASN A 210 -5.99 51.54 4.49
CA ASN A 210 -6.03 52.27 3.22
C ASN A 210 -7.27 53.17 3.06
N GLN A 211 -8.40 52.84 3.70
CA GLN A 211 -9.60 53.68 3.72
C GLN A 211 -9.53 54.79 4.78
N LEU A 212 -8.78 54.59 5.86
CA LEU A 212 -8.64 55.53 6.98
C LEU A 212 -7.78 56.75 6.60
N ASP A 213 -6.72 56.56 5.82
CA ASP A 213 -5.79 57.62 5.43
C ASP A 213 -6.42 58.75 4.59
N PRO A 214 -7.18 58.48 3.51
CA PRO A 214 -7.86 59.55 2.77
C PRO A 214 -8.91 60.28 3.61
N LEU A 215 -9.59 59.58 4.53
CA LEU A 215 -10.56 60.20 5.44
C LEU A 215 -9.88 61.13 6.46
N LYS A 216 -8.74 60.72 7.03
CA LYS A 216 -7.92 61.56 7.92
C LYS A 216 -7.41 62.81 7.19
N ASN A 217 -6.90 62.65 5.97
CA ASN A 217 -6.42 63.77 5.16
C ASN A 217 -7.55 64.76 4.83
N ARG A 218 -8.74 64.26 4.48
CA ARG A 218 -9.92 65.08 4.23
C ARG A 218 -10.42 65.80 5.49
N LEU A 219 -10.37 65.14 6.65
CA LEU A 219 -10.72 65.76 7.94
C LEU A 219 -9.76 66.92 8.28
N ALA A 220 -8.44 66.72 8.10
CA ALA A 220 -7.43 67.74 8.33
C ALA A 220 -7.62 68.97 7.41
N GLU A 221 -7.96 68.72 6.14
CA GLU A 221 -8.28 69.78 5.18
C GLU A 221 -9.51 70.60 5.60
N ILE A 222 -10.57 69.94 6.08
CA ILE A 222 -11.80 70.58 6.57
C ILE A 222 -11.52 71.39 7.85
N GLU A 223 -10.72 70.87 8.77
CA GLU A 223 -10.31 71.60 9.99
C GLU A 223 -9.48 72.85 9.66
N GLN A 224 -8.58 72.76 8.69
CA GLN A 224 -7.80 73.91 8.22
C GLN A 224 -8.70 74.98 7.58
N ASN A 225 -9.71 74.57 6.82
CA ASN A 225 -10.69 75.48 6.21
C ASN A 225 -11.61 76.13 7.26
N LEU A 226 -12.06 75.38 8.28
CA LEU A 226 -12.82 75.94 9.40
C LEU A 226 -11.98 76.94 10.22
N ALA A 227 -10.68 76.71 10.39
CA ALA A 227 -9.78 77.67 11.03
C ALA A 227 -9.57 78.95 10.21
N LYS A 228 -9.60 78.88 8.87
CA LYS A 228 -9.61 80.07 8.00
C LYS A 228 -10.91 80.87 8.15
N VAL A 229 -12.06 80.20 8.23
CA VAL A 229 -13.37 80.86 8.45
C VAL A 229 -13.40 81.66 9.76
N VAL A 230 -12.85 81.11 10.86
CA VAL A 230 -12.78 81.83 12.15
C VAL A 230 -11.91 83.09 12.08
N ARG A 231 -10.83 83.07 11.28
CA ARG A 231 -9.97 84.25 11.07
C ARG A 231 -10.71 85.34 10.28
N LEU A 232 -11.38 84.97 9.19
CA LEU A 232 -12.17 85.89 8.37
C LEU A 232 -13.35 86.51 9.14
N ASP A 233 -14.04 85.75 10.02
CA ASP A 233 -15.13 86.26 10.87
C ASP A 233 -14.67 87.37 11.84
N ASN A 234 -13.45 87.25 12.38
CA ASN A 234 -12.86 88.24 13.27
C ASN A 234 -12.48 89.53 12.53
N GLU A 235 -11.99 89.42 11.29
CA GLU A 235 -11.67 90.58 10.43
C GLU A 235 -12.94 91.33 10.00
N ILE A 236 -14.02 90.61 9.67
CA ILE A 236 -15.33 91.22 9.33
C ILE A 236 -15.89 92.04 10.50
N LYS A 237 -15.79 91.55 11.74
CA LYS A 237 -16.24 92.28 12.94
C LYS A 237 -15.49 93.59 13.17
N ALA A 238 -14.20 93.64 12.82
CA ALA A 238 -13.39 94.85 12.92
C ALA A 238 -13.83 95.91 11.87
N LEU A 239 -14.17 95.48 10.65
CA LEU A 239 -14.67 96.36 9.58
C LEU A 239 -16.08 96.91 9.89
N ASP A 240 -16.95 96.14 10.54
CA ASP A 240 -18.31 96.57 10.92
C ASP A 240 -18.32 97.74 11.92
N SER A 241 -17.33 97.83 12.82
CA SER A 241 -17.21 98.96 13.75
C SER A 241 -16.78 100.26 13.04
N ARG A 242 -15.91 100.14 12.03
CA ARG A 242 -15.44 101.26 11.20
C ARG A 242 -16.55 101.84 10.31
N LYS A 243 -17.40 100.98 9.73
CA LYS A 243 -18.56 101.40 8.93
C LYS A 243 -19.54 102.31 9.71
N ARG A 244 -19.86 101.94 10.96
CA ARG A 244 -20.82 102.70 11.79
C ARG A 244 -20.38 104.14 12.09
N GLN A 245 -19.07 104.39 12.11
CA GLN A 245 -18.52 105.73 12.31
C GLN A 245 -18.72 106.60 11.06
N MET A 246 -18.50 106.05 9.86
CA MET A 246 -18.66 106.78 8.58
C MET A 246 -20.12 107.05 8.22
N GLU A 247 -21.06 106.18 8.61
CA GLU A 247 -22.50 106.41 8.43
C GLU A 247 -22.99 107.68 9.16
N LYS A 248 -22.34 108.04 10.27
CA LYS A 248 -22.65 109.25 11.04
C LYS A 248 -22.18 110.52 10.32
N ASP A 249 -21.02 110.46 9.67
CA ASP A 249 -20.42 111.59 8.93
C ASP A 249 -21.15 111.91 7.60
N ASN A 250 -21.90 110.94 7.03
CA ASN A 250 -22.70 111.13 5.82
C ASN A 250 -24.06 111.79 6.08
N GLN A 251 -24.64 111.58 7.26
CA GLN A 251 -25.86 112.29 7.67
C GLN A 251 -25.66 113.82 7.76
N ASP A 252 -24.46 114.26 8.14
CA ASP A 252 -24.12 115.69 8.25
C ASP A 252 -23.99 116.42 6.89
N LEU A 253 -23.94 115.67 5.79
CA LEU A 253 -23.83 116.22 4.42
C LEU A 253 -25.13 116.29 3.65
N GLN A 254 -26.11 115.47 4.03
CA GLN A 254 -27.48 115.64 3.56
C GLN A 254 -28.06 117.01 3.92
N GLN A 255 -27.53 117.67 4.95
CA GLN A 255 -28.00 118.98 5.40
C GLN A 255 -27.46 120.17 4.58
N LYS A 256 -26.59 119.97 3.57
CA LYS A 256 -25.87 121.07 2.87
C LYS A 256 -25.98 121.13 1.34
N MET A 257 -26.94 120.46 0.68
CA MET A 257 -27.12 120.58 -0.79
C MET A 257 -28.41 121.32 -1.19
N GLU A 258 -28.25 122.32 -2.06
CA GLU A 258 -29.23 123.40 -2.30
C GLU A 258 -29.64 123.56 -3.79
N LYS A 259 -29.12 122.76 -4.74
CA LYS A 259 -29.67 122.69 -6.11
C LYS A 259 -29.74 121.28 -6.70
N VAL A 260 -30.98 120.79 -6.61
CA VAL A 260 -31.58 119.56 -7.11
C VAL A 260 -32.10 119.80 -8.54
N PHE A 261 -32.45 118.77 -9.31
CA PHE A 261 -33.15 118.85 -10.59
C PHE A 261 -34.32 119.84 -10.44
N GLN A 262 -34.34 120.86 -11.28
CA GLN A 262 -35.17 122.07 -11.08
C GLN A 262 -36.47 122.05 -11.89
N GLY A 263 -36.89 120.89 -12.39
CA GLY A 263 -38.22 120.65 -12.94
C GLY A 263 -39.09 119.85 -11.97
N THR A 264 -40.42 119.88 -12.13
CA THR A 264 -41.34 119.17 -11.24
C THR A 264 -41.25 117.66 -11.42
N ASP A 265 -41.37 116.90 -10.33
CA ASP A 265 -41.39 115.42 -10.34
C ASP A 265 -42.37 114.83 -11.36
N ASP A 266 -43.45 115.53 -11.69
CA ASP A 266 -44.44 115.04 -12.65
C ASP A 266 -43.96 115.15 -14.10
N GLN A 267 -43.07 116.09 -14.43
CA GLN A 267 -42.39 116.10 -15.74
C GLN A 267 -41.29 115.03 -15.84
N LEU A 268 -40.73 114.62 -14.69
CA LEU A 268 -39.84 113.45 -14.57
C LEU A 268 -40.60 112.13 -14.74
N ARG A 269 -41.82 112.05 -14.19
CA ARG A 269 -42.69 110.87 -14.24
C ARG A 269 -43.42 110.72 -15.58
N ASP A 270 -43.77 111.79 -16.28
CA ASP A 270 -44.46 111.71 -17.58
C ASP A 270 -43.53 111.24 -18.72
N MET A 271 -42.25 111.62 -18.65
CA MET A 271 -41.20 111.06 -19.53
C MET A 271 -40.91 109.57 -19.23
N TYR A 272 -41.17 109.11 -18.01
CA TYR A 272 -41.03 107.71 -17.61
C TYR A 272 -42.18 106.82 -18.11
N GLN A 273 -43.42 107.33 -18.12
CA GLN A 273 -44.62 106.51 -18.42
C GLN A 273 -44.90 106.32 -19.93
N ASN A 274 -44.61 107.30 -20.80
CA ASN A 274 -44.76 107.12 -22.25
C ASN A 274 -43.75 106.11 -22.84
N HIS A 275 -42.65 105.84 -22.13
CA HIS A 275 -41.65 104.85 -22.50
C HIS A 275 -42.10 103.40 -22.25
N GLN A 276 -42.99 103.16 -21.28
CA GLN A 276 -43.44 101.79 -20.92
C GLN A 276 -44.44 101.16 -21.90
N ARG A 277 -45.20 101.94 -22.70
CA ARG A 277 -46.19 101.39 -23.65
C ARG A 277 -45.56 100.73 -24.88
N THR A 278 -44.46 101.29 -25.39
CA THR A 278 -43.78 100.83 -26.61
C THR A 278 -43.06 99.49 -26.42
N VAL A 279 -42.65 99.17 -25.18
CA VAL A 279 -41.98 97.90 -24.83
C VAL A 279 -42.95 96.70 -24.85
N LYS A 280 -44.20 96.88 -24.38
CA LYS A 280 -45.19 95.79 -24.24
C LYS A 280 -45.71 95.21 -25.57
N GLU A 281 -45.69 95.98 -26.65
CA GLU A 281 -46.21 95.53 -27.96
C GLU A 281 -45.21 94.64 -28.72
N LYS A 282 -43.90 94.86 -28.52
CA LYS A 282 -42.83 94.02 -29.09
C LYS A 282 -42.67 92.68 -28.38
N GLU A 283 -43.02 92.57 -27.10
CA GLU A 283 -42.97 91.31 -26.33
C GLU A 283 -44.00 90.25 -26.79
N ARG A 284 -45.18 90.67 -27.30
CA ARG A 284 -46.20 89.72 -27.80
C ARG A 284 -45.77 88.98 -29.06
N ARG A 285 -45.16 89.67 -30.04
CA ARG A 285 -44.67 89.05 -31.30
C ARG A 285 -43.55 88.03 -31.07
N LEU A 286 -42.72 88.20 -30.03
CA LEU A 286 -41.67 87.25 -29.66
C LEU A 286 -42.23 85.88 -29.24
N THR A 287 -43.46 85.85 -28.70
CA THR A 287 -44.05 84.64 -28.10
C THR A 287 -44.63 83.70 -29.16
N ASP A 288 -45.11 84.22 -30.29
CA ASP A 288 -45.70 83.42 -31.37
C ASP A 288 -44.62 82.69 -32.19
N CYS A 289 -43.51 83.35 -32.54
CA CYS A 289 -42.36 82.72 -33.21
C CYS A 289 -41.75 81.58 -32.38
N GLN A 290 -41.82 81.64 -31.05
CA GLN A 290 -41.30 80.60 -30.16
C GLN A 290 -42.06 79.26 -30.30
N ARG A 291 -43.38 79.29 -30.57
CA ARG A 291 -44.21 78.07 -30.68
C ARG A 291 -43.98 77.31 -31.99
N GLU A 292 -43.65 77.99 -33.08
CA GLU A 292 -43.38 77.34 -34.37
C GLU A 292 -42.00 76.64 -34.39
N LEU A 293 -41.00 77.23 -33.72
CA LEU A 293 -39.67 76.63 -33.54
C LEU A 293 -39.71 75.28 -32.78
N ASP A 294 -40.64 75.15 -31.82
CA ASP A 294 -40.81 73.94 -31.03
C ASP A 294 -41.44 72.79 -31.83
N ARG A 295 -42.31 73.07 -32.80
CA ARG A 295 -42.90 72.04 -33.68
C ARG A 295 -41.86 71.47 -34.64
N ALA A 296 -41.12 72.33 -35.36
CA ALA A 296 -40.05 71.91 -36.27
C ALA A 296 -38.94 71.15 -35.53
N SER A 297 -38.62 71.53 -34.28
CA SER A 297 -37.62 70.81 -33.47
C SER A 297 -38.02 69.36 -33.13
N LYS A 298 -39.31 69.06 -32.98
CA LYS A 298 -39.78 67.70 -32.66
C LYS A 298 -39.68 66.75 -33.85
N GLU A 299 -39.97 67.22 -35.06
CA GLU A 299 -39.86 66.39 -36.28
C GLU A 299 -38.39 66.07 -36.60
N CYS A 300 -37.48 67.04 -36.47
CA CYS A 300 -36.05 66.79 -36.68
C CYS A 300 -35.50 65.79 -35.64
N GLN A 301 -36.02 65.79 -34.40
CA GLN A 301 -35.66 64.79 -33.39
C GLN A 301 -36.13 63.38 -33.75
N ARG A 302 -37.29 63.21 -34.40
CA ARG A 302 -37.77 61.90 -34.84
C ARG A 302 -36.87 61.31 -35.93
N PHE A 303 -36.59 62.06 -36.98
CA PHE A 303 -35.71 61.58 -38.06
C PHE A 303 -34.27 61.35 -37.60
N ASN A 304 -33.76 62.13 -36.62
CA ASN A 304 -32.45 61.86 -36.04
C ASN A 304 -32.40 60.54 -35.25
N ARG A 305 -33.50 60.11 -34.63
CA ARG A 305 -33.57 58.81 -33.94
C ARG A 305 -33.55 57.66 -34.95
N GLU A 306 -34.38 57.72 -35.99
CA GLU A 306 -34.42 56.70 -37.06
C GLU A 306 -33.07 56.58 -37.79
N LYS A 307 -32.43 57.71 -38.11
CA LYS A 307 -31.07 57.73 -38.67
C LYS A 307 -30.04 57.08 -37.74
N SER A 308 -30.14 57.33 -36.43
CA SER A 308 -29.20 56.79 -35.45
C SER A 308 -29.36 55.27 -35.32
N GLU A 309 -30.58 54.75 -35.33
CA GLU A 309 -30.86 53.31 -35.27
C GLU A 309 -30.32 52.58 -36.51
N LEU A 310 -30.57 53.11 -37.71
CA LEU A 310 -30.05 52.54 -38.95
C LEU A 310 -28.51 52.61 -39.06
N LEU A 311 -27.88 53.67 -38.54
CA LEU A 311 -26.41 53.79 -38.47
C LEU A 311 -25.79 52.75 -37.54
N VAL A 312 -26.42 52.47 -36.40
CA VAL A 312 -25.96 51.42 -35.46
C VAL A 312 -25.99 50.07 -36.15
N GLU A 313 -27.06 49.77 -36.90
CA GLU A 313 -27.22 48.49 -37.57
C GLU A 313 -26.29 48.33 -38.78
N GLN A 314 -26.07 49.39 -39.57
CA GLN A 314 -25.03 49.43 -40.60
C GLN A 314 -23.64 49.17 -39.99
N GLY A 315 -23.30 49.88 -38.92
CA GLY A 315 -22.01 49.70 -38.24
C GLY A 315 -21.81 48.27 -37.73
N ARG A 316 -22.87 47.64 -37.21
CA ARG A 316 -22.85 46.25 -36.75
C ARG A 316 -22.60 45.26 -37.89
N LEU A 317 -23.25 45.45 -39.04
CA LEU A 317 -23.08 44.57 -40.20
C LEU A 317 -21.75 44.79 -40.92
N GLN A 318 -21.28 46.04 -41.02
CA GLN A 318 -19.94 46.37 -41.54
C GLN A 318 -18.84 45.73 -40.69
N LEU A 319 -18.94 45.82 -39.35
CA LEU A 319 -17.98 45.18 -38.44
C LEU A 319 -17.94 43.65 -38.63
N GLN A 320 -19.08 43.00 -38.89
CA GLN A 320 -19.11 41.56 -39.15
C GLN A 320 -18.46 41.20 -40.50
N ALA A 321 -18.68 42.00 -41.54
CA ALA A 321 -18.05 41.80 -42.85
C ALA A 321 -16.52 41.99 -42.78
N ASP A 322 -16.05 43.03 -42.09
CA ASP A 322 -14.62 43.29 -41.89
C ASP A 322 -13.97 42.16 -41.08
N ARG A 323 -14.67 41.64 -40.07
CA ARG A 323 -14.22 40.49 -39.28
C ARG A 323 -14.09 39.23 -40.13
N HIS A 324 -15.07 38.93 -40.98
CA HIS A 324 -15.00 37.78 -41.88
C HIS A 324 -13.78 37.86 -42.83
N GLN A 325 -13.52 39.05 -43.40
CA GLN A 325 -12.35 39.25 -44.26
C GLN A 325 -11.03 39.10 -43.49
N GLN A 326 -11.00 39.56 -42.24
CA GLN A 326 -9.85 39.39 -41.35
C GLN A 326 -9.64 37.93 -40.96
N ASP A 327 -10.71 37.17 -40.71
CA ASP A 327 -10.66 35.74 -40.39
C ASP A 327 -10.08 34.92 -41.56
N ILE A 328 -10.47 35.24 -42.81
CA ILE A 328 -9.90 34.63 -44.02
C ILE A 328 -8.40 34.90 -44.13
N ARG A 329 -7.97 36.17 -43.98
CA ARG A 329 -6.55 36.55 -44.05
C ARG A 329 -5.73 35.88 -42.94
N THR A 330 -6.30 35.78 -41.74
CA THR A 330 -5.64 35.17 -40.58
C THR A 330 -5.49 33.66 -40.78
N ARG A 331 -6.55 32.97 -41.24
CA ARG A 331 -6.48 31.54 -41.59
C ARG A 331 -5.37 31.26 -42.61
N ASP A 332 -5.33 32.03 -43.69
CA ASP A 332 -4.36 31.82 -44.77
C ASP A 332 -2.92 32.10 -44.29
N SER A 333 -2.72 33.12 -43.47
CA SER A 333 -1.41 33.37 -42.83
C SER A 333 -0.99 32.23 -41.89
N LEU A 334 -1.93 31.64 -41.14
CA LEU A 334 -1.65 30.53 -40.22
C LEU A 334 -1.32 29.24 -40.97
N ILE A 335 -2.02 28.94 -42.06
CA ILE A 335 -1.72 27.82 -42.95
C ILE A 335 -0.31 27.97 -43.54
N GLN A 336 0.04 29.15 -44.05
CA GLN A 336 1.36 29.41 -44.62
C GLN A 336 2.49 29.26 -43.58
N THR A 337 2.29 29.77 -42.37
CA THR A 337 3.27 29.66 -41.27
C THR A 337 3.47 28.22 -40.82
N LEU A 338 2.37 27.47 -40.68
CA LEU A 338 2.42 26.07 -40.26
C LEU A 338 2.98 25.16 -41.36
N ALA A 339 2.69 25.44 -42.63
CA ALA A 339 3.30 24.75 -43.77
C ALA A 339 4.82 24.96 -43.82
N ALA A 340 5.29 26.19 -43.60
CA ALA A 340 6.73 26.50 -43.53
C ALA A 340 7.43 25.82 -42.35
N LEU A 341 6.79 25.77 -41.17
CA LEU A 341 7.33 25.09 -39.98
C LEU A 341 7.46 23.57 -40.17
N LEU A 342 6.54 22.98 -40.95
CA LEU A 342 6.50 21.54 -41.21
C LEU A 342 7.18 21.14 -42.52
N GLU A 343 7.83 22.08 -43.20
CA GLU A 343 8.51 21.89 -44.49
C GLU A 343 7.57 21.24 -45.55
N LEU A 344 6.34 21.73 -45.64
CA LEU A 344 5.33 21.26 -46.59
C LEU A 344 5.30 22.14 -47.85
N ASP A 345 5.68 21.57 -48.99
CA ASP A 345 5.70 22.26 -50.28
C ASP A 345 4.29 22.54 -50.83
N GLY A 346 4.11 23.67 -51.51
CA GLY A 346 2.88 24.01 -52.27
C GLY A 346 1.91 24.99 -51.59
N PHE A 347 2.25 25.56 -50.42
CA PHE A 347 1.40 26.46 -49.62
C PHE A 347 1.93 27.90 -49.50
N GLU A 348 2.66 28.38 -50.52
CA GLU A 348 3.35 29.69 -50.46
C GLU A 348 2.50 30.88 -50.95
N ARG A 349 1.44 30.64 -51.73
CA ARG A 349 0.62 31.70 -52.35
C ARG A 349 -0.82 31.67 -51.84
N THR A 350 -1.27 32.78 -51.27
CA THR A 350 -2.65 33.03 -50.82
C THR A 350 -3.45 33.80 -51.90
N PRO A 351 -4.80 33.68 -51.96
CA PRO A 351 -5.69 32.93 -51.09
C PRO A 351 -5.79 31.43 -51.43
N PHE A 352 -5.99 30.59 -50.41
CA PHE A 352 -6.10 29.13 -50.60
C PHE A 352 -7.53 28.71 -50.99
N ASN A 353 -7.62 27.78 -51.95
CA ASN A 353 -8.88 27.14 -52.29
C ASN A 353 -9.18 25.93 -51.38
N GLU A 354 -10.44 25.48 -51.38
CA GLU A 354 -10.92 24.39 -50.50
C GLU A 354 -10.16 23.06 -50.70
N ARG A 355 -9.70 22.77 -51.93
CA ARG A 355 -8.90 21.58 -52.23
C ARG A 355 -7.50 21.66 -51.62
N GLN A 356 -6.86 22.84 -51.65
CA GLN A 356 -5.57 23.09 -51.02
C GLN A 356 -5.69 22.96 -49.49
N ILE A 357 -6.75 23.49 -48.89
CA ILE A 357 -7.00 23.38 -47.44
C ILE A 357 -7.17 21.91 -47.02
N ASN A 358 -7.93 21.11 -47.77
CA ASN A 358 -8.10 19.68 -47.49
C ASN A 358 -6.80 18.88 -47.66
N SER A 359 -5.99 19.20 -48.67
CA SER A 359 -4.66 18.60 -48.87
C SER A 359 -3.70 18.95 -47.74
N PHE A 360 -3.74 20.19 -47.25
CA PHE A 360 -2.94 20.65 -46.11
C PHE A 360 -3.27 19.84 -44.85
N HIS A 361 -4.56 19.68 -44.52
CA HIS A 361 -4.97 18.89 -43.35
C HIS A 361 -4.48 17.44 -43.41
N LYS A 362 -4.47 16.82 -44.60
CA LYS A 362 -3.96 15.46 -44.78
C LYS A 362 -2.45 15.36 -44.52
N LEU A 363 -1.66 16.24 -45.12
CA LEU A 363 -0.19 16.24 -44.98
C LEU A 363 0.25 16.54 -43.54
N VAL A 364 -0.43 17.47 -42.86
CA VAL A 364 -0.16 17.78 -41.45
C VAL A 364 -0.46 16.58 -40.55
N LYS A 365 -1.54 15.83 -40.83
CA LYS A 365 -1.89 14.62 -40.07
C LYS A 365 -0.82 13.53 -40.22
N GLU A 366 -0.36 13.26 -41.44
CA GLU A 366 0.72 12.30 -41.71
C GLU A 366 2.06 12.68 -41.05
N ARG A 367 2.32 13.98 -40.88
CA ARG A 367 3.51 14.47 -40.17
C ARG A 367 3.37 14.34 -38.64
N GLN A 368 2.18 14.60 -38.10
CA GLN A 368 1.89 14.39 -36.67
C GLN A 368 2.03 12.92 -36.25
N GLU A 369 1.57 11.99 -37.09
CA GLU A 369 1.68 10.55 -36.84
C GLU A 369 3.15 10.09 -36.78
N ARG A 370 3.99 10.58 -37.71
CA ARG A 370 5.44 10.30 -37.71
C ARG A 370 6.17 10.81 -36.46
N GLU A 371 5.91 12.04 -36.04
CA GLU A 371 6.53 12.62 -34.83
C GLU A 371 6.08 11.87 -33.55
N ALA A 372 4.85 11.36 -33.52
CA ALA A 372 4.33 10.54 -32.42
C ALA A 372 4.98 9.14 -32.37
N GLU A 373 5.27 8.53 -33.51
CA GLU A 373 6.01 7.26 -33.59
C GLU A 373 7.46 7.42 -33.11
N THR A 374 8.16 8.48 -33.53
CA THR A 374 9.53 8.75 -33.07
C THR A 374 9.59 9.02 -31.57
N ALA A 375 8.59 9.71 -31.01
CA ALA A 375 8.47 9.92 -29.56
C ALA A 375 8.30 8.59 -28.82
N SER A 376 7.45 7.69 -29.35
CA SER A 376 7.17 6.37 -28.78
C SER A 376 8.41 5.47 -28.78
N GLN A 377 9.22 5.51 -29.85
CA GLN A 377 10.47 4.76 -29.95
C GLN A 377 11.51 5.24 -28.93
N LEU A 378 11.69 6.55 -28.80
CA LEU A 378 12.61 7.15 -27.81
C LEU A 378 12.19 6.83 -26.37
N MET A 379 10.89 6.82 -26.09
CA MET A 379 10.35 6.41 -24.78
C MET A 379 10.70 4.97 -24.44
N ARG A 380 10.66 4.06 -25.42
CA ARG A 380 11.00 2.65 -25.23
C ARG A 380 12.47 2.48 -24.86
N GLU A 381 13.38 3.17 -25.56
CA GLU A 381 14.82 3.13 -25.28
C GLU A 381 15.16 3.65 -23.87
N PHE A 382 14.52 4.73 -23.42
CA PHE A 382 14.71 5.24 -22.06
C PHE A 382 14.13 4.29 -21.01
N ALA A 383 13.00 3.63 -21.29
CA ALA A 383 12.43 2.63 -20.39
C ALA A 383 13.36 1.41 -20.23
N GLU A 384 13.94 0.91 -21.32
CA GLU A 384 14.91 -0.19 -21.27
C GLU A 384 16.15 0.18 -20.43
N LYS A 385 16.73 1.37 -20.63
CA LYS A 385 17.87 1.87 -19.84
C LYS A 385 17.53 2.08 -18.35
N GLU A 386 16.32 2.57 -18.06
CA GLU A 386 15.82 2.74 -16.69
C GLU A 386 15.70 1.39 -15.96
N THR A 387 15.14 0.37 -16.62
CA THR A 387 15.03 -0.98 -16.03
C THR A 387 16.39 -1.62 -15.76
N MET A 388 17.38 -1.40 -16.63
CA MET A 388 18.74 -1.90 -16.44
C MET A 388 19.42 -1.27 -15.23
N LYS A 389 19.29 0.05 -15.04
CA LYS A 389 19.80 0.76 -13.86
C LYS A 389 19.07 0.36 -12.58
N GLN A 390 17.77 0.08 -12.65
CA GLN A 390 17.00 -0.39 -11.51
C GLN A 390 17.46 -1.77 -11.03
N LYS A 391 17.73 -2.72 -11.95
CA LYS A 391 18.31 -4.03 -11.61
C LYS A 391 19.65 -3.91 -10.88
N GLN A 392 20.53 -3.02 -11.34
CA GLN A 392 21.83 -2.76 -10.69
C GLN A 392 21.66 -2.18 -9.27
N ILE A 393 20.68 -1.31 -9.06
CA ILE A 393 20.36 -0.76 -7.73
C ILE A 393 19.86 -1.87 -6.79
N ASP A 394 18.98 -2.75 -7.28
CA ASP A 394 18.40 -3.81 -6.47
C ASP A 394 19.46 -4.85 -6.06
N GLU A 395 20.38 -5.23 -6.95
CA GLU A 395 21.51 -6.11 -6.61
C GLU A 395 22.43 -5.56 -5.51
N ILE A 396 22.73 -4.26 -5.53
CA ILE A 396 23.56 -3.62 -4.50
C ILE A 396 22.78 -3.43 -3.20
N ARG A 397 21.48 -3.13 -3.28
CA ARG A 397 20.58 -3.02 -2.13
C ARG A 397 20.43 -4.35 -1.39
N ASP A 398 20.31 -5.47 -2.10
CA ASP A 398 20.22 -6.80 -1.50
C ASP A 398 21.51 -7.15 -0.73
N LYS A 399 22.68 -6.81 -1.28
CA LYS A 399 23.97 -6.98 -0.60
C LYS A 399 24.08 -6.09 0.65
N LYS A 400 23.66 -4.82 0.57
CA LYS A 400 23.64 -3.88 1.71
C LYS A 400 22.74 -4.38 2.84
N THR A 401 21.50 -4.73 2.52
CA THR A 401 20.52 -5.21 3.51
C THR A 401 20.91 -6.54 4.15
N GLY A 402 21.61 -7.41 3.41
CA GLY A 402 22.21 -8.63 3.96
C GLY A 402 23.28 -8.37 5.03
N LEU A 403 24.15 -7.37 4.81
CA LEU A 403 25.17 -6.95 5.77
C LEU A 403 24.58 -6.22 6.97
N GLU A 404 23.60 -5.33 6.77
CA GLU A 404 22.89 -4.62 7.86
C GLU A 404 22.23 -5.59 8.84
N LYS A 405 21.48 -6.59 8.33
CA LYS A 405 20.87 -7.63 9.17
C LYS A 405 21.89 -8.45 9.96
N THR A 406 23.07 -8.67 9.37
CA THR A 406 24.16 -9.38 10.04
C THR A 406 24.75 -8.55 11.17
N ILE A 407 24.86 -7.23 10.98
CA ILE A 407 25.33 -6.28 12.01
C ILE A 407 24.32 -6.20 13.16
N ASP A 408 23.03 -6.05 12.86
CA ASP A 408 21.98 -5.94 13.89
C ASP A 408 21.93 -7.21 14.75
N LEU A 409 21.95 -8.38 14.12
CA LEU A 409 21.96 -9.67 14.82
C LEU A 409 23.18 -9.79 15.75
N LYS A 410 24.37 -9.43 15.28
CA LYS A 410 25.59 -9.50 16.10
C LYS A 410 25.61 -8.45 17.20
N SER A 411 25.07 -7.25 16.94
CA SER A 411 24.95 -6.16 17.92
C SER A 411 23.98 -6.53 19.05
N ASP A 412 22.86 -7.18 18.74
CA ASP A 412 21.91 -7.66 19.74
C ASP A 412 22.53 -8.73 20.65
N ILE A 413 23.31 -9.65 20.08
CA ILE A 413 24.04 -10.68 20.84
C ILE A 413 25.10 -10.01 21.73
N GLN A 414 25.82 -9.00 21.20
CA GLN A 414 26.81 -8.24 21.96
C GLN A 414 26.18 -7.52 23.16
N ASN A 415 25.06 -6.82 22.95
CA ASN A 415 24.35 -6.09 23.99
C ASN A 415 23.87 -7.01 25.13
N LYS A 416 23.34 -8.20 24.80
CA LYS A 416 22.94 -9.19 25.80
C LYS A 416 24.12 -9.65 26.66
N LYS A 417 25.23 -10.04 26.02
CA LYS A 417 26.46 -10.43 26.74
C LYS A 417 27.05 -9.29 27.58
N GLN A 418 26.91 -8.04 27.14
CA GLN A 418 27.38 -6.86 27.87
C GLN A 418 26.56 -6.60 29.15
N VAL A 419 25.24 -6.81 29.09
CA VAL A 419 24.35 -6.69 30.26
C VAL A 419 24.63 -7.80 31.26
N GLU A 420 24.77 -9.05 30.80
CA GLU A 420 25.17 -10.18 31.63
C GLU A 420 26.51 -9.93 32.33
N LEU A 421 27.51 -9.44 31.60
CA LEU A 421 28.82 -9.07 32.17
C LEU A 421 28.71 -7.98 33.26
N LYS A 422 27.84 -6.97 33.08
CA LYS A 422 27.62 -5.92 34.08
C LYS A 422 26.98 -6.48 35.35
N ASN A 423 26.01 -7.38 35.23
CA ASN A 423 25.32 -7.98 36.37
C ASN A 423 26.28 -8.87 37.18
N VAL A 424 27.07 -9.70 36.50
CA VAL A 424 28.07 -10.56 37.16
C VAL A 424 29.15 -9.72 37.85
N LYS A 425 29.64 -8.64 37.21
CA LYS A 425 30.59 -7.71 37.85
C LYS A 425 30.00 -6.98 39.05
N TYR A 426 28.71 -6.62 39.01
CA TYR A 426 28.03 -6.00 40.15
C TYR A 426 27.93 -6.96 41.34
N GLU A 427 27.60 -8.24 41.11
CA GLU A 427 27.62 -9.27 42.15
C GLU A 427 29.03 -9.52 42.71
N LEU A 428 30.07 -9.41 41.89
CA LEU A 428 31.46 -9.58 42.30
C LEU A 428 31.94 -8.44 43.21
N ASN A 429 31.62 -7.19 42.86
CA ASN A 429 31.97 -6.01 43.65
C ASN A 429 31.27 -6.00 45.03
N GLN A 430 30.09 -6.61 45.16
CA GLN A 430 29.44 -6.75 46.48
C GLN A 430 30.18 -7.71 47.42
N LEU A 431 31.03 -8.59 46.89
CA LEU A 431 31.73 -9.63 47.65
C LEU A 431 33.19 -9.27 47.98
N GLU A 432 33.70 -8.10 47.53
CA GLU A 432 35.12 -7.71 47.65
C GLU A 432 35.53 -7.21 49.05
N GLU A 433 34.61 -6.95 49.97
CA GLU A 433 34.90 -6.17 51.19
C GLU A 433 35.21 -6.99 52.46
N SER A 434 35.38 -8.32 52.38
CA SER A 434 35.43 -9.19 53.57
C SER A 434 36.54 -10.25 53.56
N SER A 435 37.79 -9.84 53.34
CA SER A 435 38.95 -10.73 53.41
C SER A 435 39.72 -10.68 54.75
N ASP A 436 39.76 -9.54 55.44
CA ASP A 436 40.65 -9.35 56.61
C ASP A 436 39.97 -9.53 57.99
N ARG A 437 38.63 -9.55 58.02
CA ARG A 437 37.81 -9.52 59.25
C ARG A 437 37.83 -10.82 60.07
N ILE A 438 38.17 -11.96 59.47
CA ILE A 438 38.11 -13.27 60.15
C ILE A 438 39.17 -13.41 61.26
N LEU A 439 40.36 -12.84 61.07
CA LEU A 439 41.45 -12.93 62.05
C LEU A 439 41.22 -12.03 63.27
N GLU A 440 40.55 -10.88 63.07
CA GLU A 440 40.20 -9.95 64.16
C GLU A 440 39.08 -10.50 65.05
N LEU A 441 38.07 -11.12 64.45
CA LEU A 441 36.93 -11.69 65.17
C LEU A 441 37.33 -12.79 66.16
N ASP A 442 38.39 -13.57 65.87
CA ASP A 442 38.88 -14.62 66.79
C ASP A 442 39.53 -14.04 68.06
N GLN A 443 40.17 -12.87 67.98
CA GLN A 443 40.80 -12.23 69.14
C GLN A 443 39.79 -11.51 70.04
N GLU A 444 38.74 -10.94 69.45
CA GLU A 444 37.66 -10.23 70.16
C GLU A 444 36.81 -11.19 71.00
N LEU A 445 36.56 -12.41 70.48
CA LEU A 445 35.73 -13.42 71.14
C LEU A 445 36.31 -13.89 72.49
N ILE A 446 37.62 -14.09 72.54
CA ILE A 446 38.33 -14.55 73.74
C ILE A 446 38.28 -13.51 74.87
N LYS A 447 38.26 -12.22 74.53
CA LYS A 447 38.19 -11.13 75.53
C LYS A 447 36.79 -11.02 76.13
N ALA A 448 35.75 -11.06 75.31
CA ALA A 448 34.36 -10.91 75.74
C ALA A 448 33.91 -12.02 76.72
N GLU A 449 34.36 -13.27 76.51
CA GLU A 449 33.99 -14.41 77.38
C GLU A 449 34.54 -14.26 78.82
N ARG A 450 35.66 -13.55 79.04
CA ARG A 450 36.26 -13.36 80.37
C ARG A 450 35.61 -12.26 81.19
N GLU A 451 35.04 -11.24 80.55
CA GLU A 451 34.40 -10.11 81.23
C GLU A 451 33.01 -10.49 81.76
N LEU A 452 32.32 -11.40 81.07
CA LEU A 452 31.01 -11.90 81.47
C LEU A 452 31.02 -12.63 82.84
N ASP A 453 32.01 -13.50 83.08
CA ASP A 453 32.07 -14.31 84.32
C ASP A 453 32.30 -13.46 85.59
N LYS A 454 32.89 -12.27 85.44
CA LYS A 454 33.10 -11.33 86.57
C LYS A 454 31.83 -10.57 86.94
N ALA A 455 30.97 -10.25 85.97
CA ALA A 455 29.77 -9.46 86.21
C ALA A 455 28.66 -10.24 86.95
N GLU A 456 28.58 -11.56 86.75
CA GLU A 456 27.50 -12.38 87.33
C GLU A 456 27.61 -12.60 88.85
N LYS A 457 28.80 -12.49 89.46
CA LYS A 457 29.01 -12.82 90.88
C LYS A 457 28.68 -11.68 91.87
N ASN A 458 28.38 -10.46 91.41
CA ASN A 458 28.35 -9.25 92.27
C ASN A 458 27.00 -8.48 92.34
N SER A 459 25.84 -8.99 91.88
CA SER A 459 24.59 -8.18 91.80
C SER A 459 23.61 -8.34 93.00
N ASN A 460 22.90 -7.26 93.37
CA ASN A 460 21.91 -7.21 94.49
C ASN A 460 20.52 -6.71 94.00
N VAL A 461 19.90 -7.47 93.10
CA VAL A 461 18.75 -7.06 92.26
C VAL A 461 17.38 -7.16 92.95
N GLU A 462 17.18 -8.11 93.88
CA GLU A 462 15.86 -8.40 94.48
C GLU A 462 15.35 -7.30 95.43
N ALA A 463 16.24 -6.62 96.16
CA ALA A 463 15.85 -5.56 97.10
C ALA A 463 15.33 -4.29 96.41
N LEU A 464 15.88 -3.94 95.23
CA LEU A 464 15.47 -2.77 94.44
C LEU A 464 14.09 -2.96 93.77
N GLU A 465 13.67 -4.22 93.60
CA GLU A 465 12.46 -4.59 92.86
C GLU A 465 11.17 -4.30 93.66
N LEU A 466 11.19 -4.49 94.98
CA LEU A 466 10.07 -4.22 95.88
C LEU A 466 9.76 -2.71 96.05
N GLU A 467 10.79 -1.86 96.03
CA GLU A 467 10.67 -0.40 96.21
C GLU A 467 10.03 0.26 94.98
N VAL A 468 10.44 -0.18 93.78
CA VAL A 468 9.93 0.30 92.48
C VAL A 468 8.42 0.02 92.34
N GLN A 469 7.97 -1.14 92.80
CA GLN A 469 6.59 -1.58 92.60
C GLN A 469 5.57 -0.78 93.42
N LYS A 470 5.96 -0.24 94.58
CA LYS A 470 5.11 0.70 95.35
C LYS A 470 4.93 2.04 94.64
N LEU A 471 6.03 2.63 94.17
CA LEU A 471 6.00 3.94 93.49
C LEU A 471 5.27 3.87 92.14
N GLN A 472 5.36 2.75 91.41
CA GLN A 472 4.66 2.55 90.14
C GLN A 472 3.13 2.59 90.25
N ASN A 473 2.55 2.10 91.35
CA ASN A 473 1.11 2.16 91.57
C ASN A 473 0.61 3.60 91.79
N GLU A 474 1.44 4.47 92.36
CA GLU A 474 1.13 5.87 92.59
C GLU A 474 1.23 6.70 91.28
N LYS A 475 2.24 6.42 90.45
CA LYS A 475 2.36 6.97 89.08
C LYS A 475 1.15 6.61 88.20
N ALA A 476 0.72 5.36 88.23
CA ALA A 476 -0.38 4.87 87.39
C ALA A 476 -1.73 5.57 87.67
N ASN A 477 -1.95 6.07 88.89
CA ASN A 477 -3.14 6.84 89.23
C ASN A 477 -3.08 8.28 88.72
N LEU A 478 -1.91 8.92 88.74
CA LEU A 478 -1.70 10.27 88.19
C LEU A 478 -1.76 10.28 86.65
N ASP A 479 -1.24 9.24 85.98
CA ASP A 479 -1.32 9.08 84.52
C ASP A 479 -2.78 9.02 84.02
N LYS A 480 -3.65 8.29 84.73
CA LYS A 480 -5.07 8.19 84.36
C LYS A 480 -5.82 9.52 84.41
N VAL A 481 -5.38 10.44 85.29
CA VAL A 481 -5.99 11.77 85.42
C VAL A 481 -5.47 12.71 84.32
N LEU A 482 -4.17 12.66 84.01
CA LEU A 482 -3.58 13.45 82.93
C LEU A 482 -4.08 13.03 81.55
N GLN A 483 -4.25 11.73 81.29
CA GLN A 483 -4.80 11.23 80.02
C GLN A 483 -6.24 11.70 79.76
N LYS A 484 -7.07 11.81 80.80
CA LYS A 484 -8.45 12.31 80.65
C LYS A 484 -8.47 13.79 80.25
N LEU A 485 -7.62 14.61 80.86
CA LEU A 485 -7.50 16.04 80.52
C LEU A 485 -6.88 16.25 79.13
N ASP A 486 -5.97 15.38 78.70
CA ASP A 486 -5.39 15.40 77.35
C ASP A 486 -6.40 15.06 76.26
N GLN A 487 -7.22 14.02 76.50
CA GLN A 487 -8.29 13.63 75.57
C GLN A 487 -9.33 14.74 75.38
N GLU A 488 -9.67 15.47 76.44
CA GLU A 488 -10.62 16.59 76.41
C GLU A 488 -10.06 17.79 75.61
N MET A 489 -8.74 18.04 75.71
CA MET A 489 -8.07 19.13 74.99
C MET A 489 -7.81 18.83 73.50
N GLU A 490 -7.56 17.56 73.15
CA GLU A 490 -7.45 17.11 71.75
C GLU A 490 -8.80 17.16 71.02
N GLN A 491 -9.90 16.79 71.69
CA GLN A 491 -11.24 16.86 71.10
C GLN A 491 -11.62 18.29 70.71
N LEU A 492 -11.40 19.27 71.59
CA LEU A 492 -11.69 20.69 71.31
C LEU A 492 -10.87 21.26 70.13
N ASN A 493 -9.62 20.84 69.95
CA ASN A 493 -8.79 21.25 68.81
C ASN A 493 -9.15 20.54 67.50
N LEU A 494 -9.64 19.29 67.56
CA LEU A 494 -10.06 18.51 66.40
C LEU A 494 -11.34 19.09 65.75
N HIS A 495 -12.25 19.63 66.57
CA HIS A 495 -13.51 20.21 66.11
C HIS A 495 -13.31 21.46 65.24
N THR A 496 -12.40 22.35 65.64
CA THR A 496 -12.08 23.59 64.88
C THR A 496 -11.47 23.29 63.50
N LYS A 497 -10.63 22.26 63.39
CA LYS A 497 -10.05 21.79 62.11
C LYS A 497 -11.10 21.12 61.21
N THR A 498 -12.09 20.46 61.79
CA THR A 498 -13.14 19.76 61.05
C THR A 498 -14.12 20.74 60.40
N ILE A 499 -14.43 21.87 61.07
CA ILE A 499 -15.30 22.94 60.55
C ILE A 499 -14.67 23.63 59.33
N THR A 500 -13.39 23.97 59.38
CA THR A 500 -12.68 24.62 58.26
C THR A 500 -12.56 23.72 57.02
N GLN A 501 -12.39 22.40 57.21
CA GLN A 501 -12.40 21.44 56.10
C GLN A 501 -13.80 21.27 55.48
N MET A 502 -14.87 21.40 56.25
CA MET A 502 -16.24 21.34 55.72
C MET A 502 -16.56 22.52 54.79
N ASP A 503 -16.13 23.73 55.13
CA ASP A 503 -16.43 24.91 54.31
C ASP A 503 -15.71 24.90 52.96
N MET A 504 -14.47 24.36 52.91
CA MET A 504 -13.76 24.15 51.64
C MET A 504 -14.48 23.14 50.73
N LEU A 505 -14.96 22.03 51.29
CA LEU A 505 -15.68 21.01 50.52
C LEU A 505 -17.05 21.51 50.02
N ARG A 506 -17.73 22.37 50.80
CA ARG A 506 -19.00 23.00 50.39
C ARG A 506 -18.82 23.94 49.19
N LYS A 507 -17.69 24.64 49.10
CA LYS A 507 -17.37 25.49 47.95
C LYS A 507 -17.13 24.67 46.67
N ASP A 508 -16.34 23.59 46.78
CA ASP A 508 -16.06 22.68 45.66
C ASP A 508 -17.34 22.01 45.12
N LYS A 509 -18.31 21.70 46.00
CA LYS A 509 -19.64 21.19 45.60
C LYS A 509 -20.35 22.15 44.64
N VAL A 510 -20.42 23.45 44.98
CA VAL A 510 -21.12 24.46 44.19
C VAL A 510 -20.47 24.64 42.82
N ASP A 511 -19.13 24.67 42.77
CA ASP A 511 -18.39 24.82 41.51
C ASP A 511 -18.65 23.64 40.56
N LYS A 512 -18.73 22.41 41.07
CA LYS A 512 -19.02 21.20 40.28
C LYS A 512 -20.46 21.14 39.77
N GLU A 513 -21.44 21.57 40.58
CA GLU A 513 -22.85 21.68 40.17
C GLU A 513 -23.05 22.67 39.01
N GLU A 514 -22.32 23.79 39.03
CA GLU A 514 -22.41 24.80 37.98
C GLU A 514 -21.81 24.32 36.65
N GLN A 515 -20.72 23.55 36.67
CA GLN A 515 -20.15 22.96 35.44
C GLN A 515 -21.08 21.94 34.78
N ILE A 516 -21.77 21.12 35.58
CA ILE A 516 -22.79 20.17 35.08
C ILE A 516 -23.94 20.93 34.41
N ARG A 517 -24.40 22.04 35.01
CA ARG A 517 -25.50 22.86 34.49
C ARG A 517 -25.15 23.49 33.14
N LYS A 518 -23.93 24.00 32.98
CA LYS A 518 -23.42 24.58 31.72
C LYS A 518 -23.40 23.56 30.59
N ILE A 519 -22.84 22.36 30.83
CA ILE A 519 -22.80 21.30 29.83
C ILE A 519 -24.21 20.88 29.39
N LYS A 520 -25.13 20.72 30.35
CA LYS A 520 -26.52 20.36 30.06
C LYS A 520 -27.20 21.42 29.19
N SER A 521 -27.07 22.70 29.53
CA SER A 521 -27.67 23.79 28.74
C SER A 521 -27.14 23.90 27.31
N ARG A 522 -25.88 23.53 27.08
CA ARG A 522 -25.23 23.65 25.77
C ARG A 522 -25.73 22.64 24.73
N HIS A 523 -26.04 21.42 25.17
CA HIS A 523 -26.34 20.29 24.28
C HIS A 523 -27.78 19.78 24.38
N THR A 524 -28.64 20.42 25.17
CA THR A 524 -30.03 19.97 25.38
C THR A 524 -30.82 19.96 24.07
N ASP A 525 -30.77 21.04 23.29
CA ASP A 525 -31.58 21.15 22.07
C ASP A 525 -31.10 20.16 20.99
N GLU A 526 -29.78 20.03 20.81
CA GLU A 526 -29.15 19.17 19.79
C GLU A 526 -29.40 17.67 20.08
N LEU A 527 -29.19 17.22 21.32
CA LEU A 527 -29.39 15.81 21.69
C LEU A 527 -30.87 15.44 21.79
N THR A 528 -31.75 16.38 22.13
CA THR A 528 -33.20 16.14 22.15
C THR A 528 -33.77 16.07 20.74
N LEU A 529 -33.22 16.83 19.78
CA LEU A 529 -33.56 16.68 18.36
C LEU A 529 -33.14 15.31 17.80
N LEU A 530 -31.97 14.80 18.19
CA LEU A 530 -31.42 13.54 17.68
C LEU A 530 -32.01 12.28 18.34
N LEU A 531 -32.14 12.26 19.67
CA LEU A 531 -32.56 11.07 20.44
C LEU A 531 -33.96 11.20 21.06
N GLY A 532 -34.57 12.39 21.05
CA GLY A 532 -35.87 12.67 21.71
C GLY A 532 -35.78 12.90 23.22
N TYR A 533 -34.61 12.70 23.84
CA TYR A 533 -34.33 12.93 25.25
C TYR A 533 -32.84 13.20 25.47
N PHE A 534 -32.44 13.67 26.65
CA PHE A 534 -31.03 13.86 27.00
C PHE A 534 -30.43 12.53 27.49
N PRO A 535 -29.51 11.88 26.73
CA PRO A 535 -28.99 10.55 27.06
C PRO A 535 -27.89 10.61 28.14
N ASN A 536 -27.73 9.51 28.88
CA ASN A 536 -26.49 9.26 29.64
C ASN A 536 -25.37 8.75 28.70
N LYS A 537 -24.12 8.68 29.17
CA LYS A 537 -22.98 8.32 28.30
C LYS A 537 -23.20 7.00 27.59
N LYS A 538 -23.65 5.98 28.33
CA LYS A 538 -23.87 4.63 27.78
C LYS A 538 -24.97 4.63 26.71
N GLN A 539 -26.07 5.35 26.92
CA GLN A 539 -27.15 5.47 25.94
C GLN A 539 -26.70 6.18 24.66
N LEU A 540 -25.87 7.23 24.77
CA LEU A 540 -25.31 7.92 23.62
C LEU A 540 -24.29 7.04 22.88
N GLU A 541 -23.42 6.32 23.61
CA GLU A 541 -22.48 5.35 23.03
C GLU A 541 -23.20 4.21 22.31
N ASP A 542 -24.25 3.64 22.90
CA ASP A 542 -25.04 2.56 22.29
C ASP A 542 -25.75 3.04 21.01
N TRP A 543 -26.28 4.26 21.02
CA TRP A 543 -26.90 4.89 19.85
C TRP A 543 -25.86 5.18 18.75
N LEU A 544 -24.70 5.76 19.11
CA LEU A 544 -23.58 5.99 18.20
C LEU A 544 -23.08 4.67 17.60
N HIS A 545 -23.01 3.60 18.39
CA HIS A 545 -22.65 2.26 17.91
C HIS A 545 -23.71 1.65 16.98
N ALA A 546 -25.00 1.92 17.20
CA ALA A 546 -26.06 1.52 16.28
C ALA A 546 -25.95 2.27 14.95
N LYS A 547 -25.81 3.60 14.96
CA LYS A 547 -25.62 4.42 13.77
C LYS A 547 -24.32 4.13 13.03
N THR A 548 -23.22 3.91 13.74
CA THR A 548 -21.95 3.47 13.14
C THR A 548 -22.10 2.12 12.42
N ARG A 549 -22.87 1.19 12.99
CA ARG A 549 -23.19 -0.09 12.33
C ARG A 549 -24.03 0.12 11.08
N GLU A 550 -25.04 0.99 11.12
CA GLU A 550 -25.86 1.36 9.96
C GLU A 550 -25.02 2.01 8.84
N ILE A 551 -24.12 2.94 9.19
CA ILE A 551 -23.16 3.57 8.27
C ILE A 551 -22.27 2.51 7.62
N ASN A 552 -21.70 1.59 8.41
CA ASN A 552 -20.82 0.55 7.89
C ASN A 552 -21.58 -0.43 6.98
N GLN A 553 -22.80 -0.84 7.36
CA GLN A 553 -23.64 -1.69 6.51
C GLN A 553 -24.00 -1.00 5.18
N THR A 554 -24.30 0.29 5.21
CA THR A 554 -24.60 1.09 4.02
C THR A 554 -23.36 1.25 3.14
N ARG A 555 -22.18 1.48 3.73
CA ARG A 555 -20.89 1.51 3.02
C ARG A 555 -20.53 0.17 2.39
N ASP A 556 -20.75 -0.94 3.09
CA ASP A 556 -20.49 -2.28 2.57
C ASP A 556 -21.41 -2.61 1.38
N LYS A 557 -22.70 -2.27 1.48
CA LYS A 557 -23.65 -2.39 0.37
C LYS A 557 -23.24 -1.53 -0.83
N LEU A 558 -22.87 -0.28 -0.59
CA LEU A 558 -22.42 0.65 -1.63
C LEU A 558 -21.13 0.16 -2.31
N ALA A 559 -20.19 -0.41 -1.55
CA ALA A 559 -18.98 -1.04 -2.10
C ALA A 559 -19.31 -2.28 -2.96
N GLN A 560 -20.28 -3.09 -2.53
CA GLN A 560 -20.75 -4.24 -3.29
C GLN A 560 -21.43 -3.82 -4.60
N LEU A 561 -22.35 -2.85 -4.55
CA LEU A 561 -23.03 -2.30 -5.73
C LEU A 561 -22.05 -1.66 -6.72
N ASN A 562 -21.05 -0.91 -6.23
CA ASN A 562 -20.00 -0.33 -7.08
C ASN A 562 -19.12 -1.40 -7.74
N LYS A 563 -18.85 -2.51 -7.06
CA LYS A 563 -18.12 -3.65 -7.64
C LYS A 563 -18.94 -4.35 -8.74
N GLU A 564 -20.24 -4.53 -8.51
CA GLU A 564 -21.15 -5.09 -9.50
C GLU A 564 -21.31 -4.17 -10.72
N LEU A 565 -21.41 -2.86 -10.48
CA LEU A 565 -21.46 -1.84 -11.53
C LEU A 565 -20.19 -1.84 -12.38
N ALA A 566 -19.01 -1.86 -11.75
CA ALA A 566 -17.73 -1.94 -12.46
C ALA A 566 -17.60 -3.23 -13.29
N SER A 567 -18.06 -4.37 -12.76
CA SER A 567 -18.10 -5.63 -13.50
C SER A 567 -19.06 -5.57 -14.69
N ALA A 568 -20.23 -4.95 -14.53
CA ALA A 568 -21.21 -4.80 -15.59
C ALA A 568 -20.69 -3.84 -16.70
N GLU A 569 -20.01 -2.75 -16.33
CA GLU A 569 -19.35 -1.83 -17.27
C GLU A 569 -18.19 -2.51 -18.02
N GLN A 570 -17.41 -3.36 -17.36
CA GLN A 570 -16.39 -4.18 -18.03
C GLN A 570 -17.03 -5.17 -19.02
N ASN A 571 -18.10 -5.85 -18.62
CA ASN A 571 -18.83 -6.78 -19.49
C ASN A 571 -19.43 -6.06 -20.71
N LYS A 572 -19.98 -4.86 -20.52
CA LYS A 572 -20.45 -4.00 -21.62
C LYS A 572 -19.33 -3.73 -22.62
N ASN A 573 -18.15 -3.34 -22.14
CA ASN A 573 -17.00 -3.06 -23.01
C ASN A 573 -16.56 -4.31 -23.77
N HIS A 574 -16.49 -5.47 -23.10
CA HIS A 574 -16.13 -6.73 -23.73
C HIS A 574 -17.11 -7.11 -24.84
N ILE A 575 -18.42 -7.11 -24.55
CA ILE A 575 -19.48 -7.44 -25.51
C ILE A 575 -19.49 -6.43 -26.66
N SER A 576 -19.25 -5.14 -26.40
CA SER A 576 -19.19 -4.10 -27.45
C SER A 576 -18.00 -4.31 -28.40
N ILE A 577 -16.83 -4.69 -27.87
CA ILE A 577 -15.65 -5.00 -28.69
C ILE A 577 -15.89 -6.27 -29.52
N GLU A 578 -16.50 -7.30 -28.93
CA GLU A 578 -16.81 -8.55 -29.63
C GLU A 578 -17.85 -8.33 -30.73
N LEU A 579 -18.90 -7.56 -30.45
CA LEU A 579 -19.91 -7.15 -31.43
C LEU A 579 -19.26 -6.42 -32.61
N ARG A 580 -18.40 -5.43 -32.34
CA ARG A 580 -17.68 -4.69 -33.39
C ARG A 580 -16.80 -5.61 -34.24
N LYS A 581 -16.07 -6.55 -33.63
CA LYS A 581 -15.26 -7.53 -34.37
C LYS A 581 -16.12 -8.40 -35.29
N LYS A 582 -17.27 -8.86 -34.80
CA LYS A 582 -18.20 -9.70 -35.56
C LYS A 582 -18.87 -8.91 -36.70
N GLU A 583 -19.18 -7.63 -36.48
CA GLU A 583 -19.68 -6.71 -37.52
C GLU A 583 -18.61 -6.43 -38.59
N GLU A 584 -17.35 -6.19 -38.20
CA GLU A 584 -16.22 -6.03 -39.12
C GLU A 584 -15.95 -7.32 -39.91
N GLN A 585 -16.05 -8.50 -39.28
CA GLN A 585 -15.94 -9.80 -39.95
C GLN A 585 -17.07 -10.02 -40.97
N LEU A 586 -18.31 -9.67 -40.61
CA LEU A 586 -19.44 -9.74 -41.52
C LEU A 586 -19.20 -8.84 -42.75
N SER A 587 -18.79 -7.59 -42.55
CA SER A 587 -18.47 -6.65 -43.64
C SER A 587 -17.40 -7.21 -44.57
N ASN A 588 -16.28 -7.70 -44.02
CA ASN A 588 -15.18 -8.27 -44.81
C ASN A 588 -15.61 -9.49 -45.62
N TYR A 589 -16.50 -10.32 -45.10
CA TYR A 589 -17.02 -11.48 -45.83
C TYR A 589 -18.07 -11.10 -46.87
N GLU A 590 -18.91 -10.11 -46.59
CA GLU A 590 -19.84 -9.53 -47.57
C GLU A 590 -19.07 -8.89 -48.74
N ASP A 591 -17.99 -8.15 -48.48
CA ASP A 591 -17.12 -7.54 -49.50
C ASP A 591 -16.47 -8.61 -50.39
N LYS A 592 -15.89 -9.67 -49.80
CA LYS A 592 -15.29 -10.79 -50.55
C LYS A 592 -16.30 -11.54 -51.42
N LEU A 593 -17.55 -11.66 -50.95
CA LEU A 593 -18.60 -12.32 -51.71
C LEU A 593 -19.05 -11.41 -52.87
N PHE A 594 -19.15 -10.10 -52.64
CA PHE A 594 -19.49 -9.12 -53.66
C PHE A 594 -18.47 -9.05 -54.80
N ASP A 595 -17.17 -9.04 -54.47
CA ASP A 595 -16.08 -8.95 -55.47
C ASP A 595 -16.09 -10.10 -56.50
N VAL A 596 -16.49 -11.31 -56.09
CA VAL A 596 -16.48 -12.50 -56.97
C VAL A 596 -17.81 -12.67 -57.70
N CYS A 597 -18.93 -12.34 -57.06
CA CYS A 597 -20.26 -12.66 -57.58
C CYS A 597 -20.86 -11.51 -58.41
N GLY A 598 -20.53 -10.25 -58.13
CA GLY A 598 -21.05 -9.08 -58.85
C GLY A 598 -22.58 -8.87 -58.77
N SER A 599 -23.29 -9.71 -58.01
CA SER A 599 -24.72 -9.66 -57.76
C SER A 599 -25.03 -10.24 -56.36
N GLN A 600 -26.25 -10.03 -55.86
CA GLN A 600 -26.70 -10.49 -54.54
C GLN A 600 -27.20 -11.94 -54.52
N ASP A 601 -27.42 -12.59 -55.68
CA ASP A 601 -28.03 -13.92 -55.76
C ASP A 601 -27.03 -14.98 -56.24
N PHE A 602 -26.22 -15.44 -55.27
CA PHE A 602 -25.13 -16.40 -55.48
C PHE A 602 -25.59 -17.71 -56.13
N ASP A 603 -26.72 -18.27 -55.70
CA ASP A 603 -27.21 -19.57 -56.19
C ASP A 603 -27.73 -19.46 -57.63
N SER A 604 -28.39 -18.35 -57.97
CA SER A 604 -28.85 -18.06 -59.33
C SER A 604 -27.69 -17.88 -60.30
N ASP A 605 -26.64 -17.14 -59.91
CA ASP A 605 -25.49 -16.89 -60.77
C ASP A 605 -24.59 -18.12 -60.91
N LEU A 606 -24.47 -18.95 -59.88
CA LEU A 606 -23.79 -20.25 -59.96
C LEU A 606 -24.52 -21.19 -60.93
N TYR A 607 -25.87 -21.21 -60.90
CA TYR A 607 -26.67 -22.02 -61.81
C TYR A 607 -26.51 -21.56 -63.27
N LYS A 608 -26.59 -20.24 -63.53
CA LYS A 608 -26.35 -19.68 -64.87
C LYS A 608 -24.95 -20.04 -65.38
N LEU A 609 -23.93 -19.92 -64.52
CA LEU A 609 -22.56 -20.25 -64.90
C LEU A 609 -22.38 -21.75 -65.21
N GLN A 610 -23.07 -22.64 -64.49
CA GLN A 610 -23.08 -24.08 -64.77
C GLN A 610 -23.76 -24.39 -66.12
N ASP A 611 -24.89 -23.76 -66.43
CA ASP A 611 -25.57 -23.90 -67.72
C ASP A 611 -24.71 -23.36 -68.88
N GLU A 612 -24.03 -22.23 -68.68
CA GLU A 612 -23.07 -21.69 -69.65
C GLU A 612 -21.85 -22.61 -69.89
N ILE A 613 -21.32 -23.23 -68.83
CA ILE A 613 -20.25 -24.23 -68.94
C ILE A 613 -20.74 -25.43 -69.75
N GLU A 614 -21.95 -25.92 -69.48
CA GLU A 614 -22.51 -27.07 -70.21
C GLU A 614 -22.72 -26.75 -71.70
N LYS A 615 -23.26 -25.57 -72.02
CA LYS A 615 -23.39 -25.09 -73.40
C LYS A 615 -22.03 -25.00 -74.11
N THR A 616 -21.03 -24.43 -73.45
CA THR A 616 -19.68 -24.26 -74.01
C THR A 616 -18.97 -25.60 -74.19
N SER A 617 -19.17 -26.54 -73.25
CA SER A 617 -18.66 -27.91 -73.32
C SER A 617 -19.28 -28.69 -74.48
N LYS A 618 -20.60 -28.61 -74.67
CA LYS A 618 -21.31 -29.19 -75.83
C LYS A 618 -20.78 -28.63 -77.15
N GLN A 619 -20.55 -27.32 -77.22
CA GLN A 619 -19.98 -26.67 -78.40
C GLN A 619 -18.54 -27.16 -78.68
N ARG A 620 -17.70 -27.30 -77.64
CA ARG A 620 -16.36 -27.89 -77.77
C ARG A 620 -16.43 -29.32 -78.30
N ALA A 621 -17.32 -30.16 -77.76
CA ALA A 621 -17.48 -31.55 -78.17
C ALA A 621 -17.90 -31.66 -79.65
N MET A 622 -18.84 -30.82 -80.10
CA MET A 622 -19.24 -30.75 -81.51
C MET A 622 -18.08 -30.34 -82.42
N LEU A 623 -17.32 -29.31 -82.04
CA LEU A 623 -16.16 -28.84 -82.83
C LEU A 623 -15.03 -29.88 -82.87
N ALA A 624 -14.72 -30.53 -81.75
CA ALA A 624 -13.70 -31.58 -81.68
C ALA A 624 -14.11 -32.82 -82.50
N GLY A 625 -15.37 -33.26 -82.36
CA GLY A 625 -15.91 -34.38 -83.12
C GLY A 625 -15.93 -34.13 -84.63
N ALA A 626 -16.41 -32.96 -85.06
CA ALA A 626 -16.38 -32.57 -86.47
C ALA A 626 -14.95 -32.49 -87.01
N THR A 627 -14.02 -31.93 -86.24
CA THR A 627 -12.60 -31.84 -86.65
C THR A 627 -12.01 -33.23 -86.87
N ALA A 628 -12.21 -34.16 -85.93
CA ALA A 628 -11.70 -35.53 -86.05
C ALA A 628 -12.29 -36.28 -87.25
N VAL A 629 -13.60 -36.19 -87.47
CA VAL A 629 -14.29 -36.88 -88.58
C VAL A 629 -13.85 -36.32 -89.93
N TYR A 630 -13.86 -35.00 -90.10
CA TYR A 630 -13.45 -34.41 -91.37
C TYR A 630 -11.96 -34.62 -91.67
N SER A 631 -11.08 -34.59 -90.66
CA SER A 631 -9.66 -34.88 -90.85
C SER A 631 -9.45 -36.32 -91.30
N GLN A 632 -10.19 -37.27 -90.71
CA GLN A 632 -10.14 -38.68 -91.11
C GLN A 632 -10.65 -38.91 -92.53
N PHE A 633 -11.70 -38.20 -92.96
CA PHE A 633 -12.18 -38.28 -94.33
C PHE A 633 -11.19 -37.70 -95.32
N ILE A 634 -10.51 -36.60 -94.98
CA ILE A 634 -9.47 -36.04 -95.85
C ILE A 634 -8.30 -37.03 -95.98
N THR A 635 -7.79 -37.61 -94.89
CA THR A 635 -6.68 -38.58 -94.96
C THR A 635 -7.05 -39.83 -95.77
N GLN A 636 -8.29 -40.32 -95.68
CA GLN A 636 -8.75 -41.42 -96.53
C GLN A 636 -8.77 -41.07 -98.02
N LEU A 637 -9.16 -39.82 -98.34
CA LEU A 637 -9.25 -39.33 -99.72
C LEU A 637 -7.89 -38.92 -100.31
N THR A 638 -6.92 -38.50 -99.49
CA THR A 638 -5.59 -38.05 -99.94
C THR A 638 -4.50 -39.10 -99.76
N ASP A 639 -4.33 -39.63 -98.56
CA ASP A 639 -3.14 -40.40 -98.17
C ASP A 639 -3.35 -41.90 -98.45
N GLU A 640 -4.58 -42.39 -98.28
CA GLU A 640 -4.94 -43.78 -98.56
C GLU A 640 -5.31 -44.03 -100.04
N ASN A 641 -5.28 -43.00 -100.90
CA ASN A 641 -5.65 -43.05 -102.32
C ASN A 641 -6.99 -43.74 -102.61
N GLN A 642 -7.98 -43.59 -101.72
CA GLN A 642 -9.31 -44.14 -101.96
C GLN A 642 -10.05 -43.25 -102.95
N SER A 643 -10.23 -43.71 -104.19
CA SER A 643 -10.99 -42.99 -105.23
C SER A 643 -12.51 -43.06 -105.03
N CYS A 644 -12.99 -43.18 -103.79
CA CYS A 644 -14.40 -43.28 -103.45
C CYS A 644 -14.75 -42.46 -102.20
N CYS A 645 -16.01 -42.03 -102.11
CA CYS A 645 -16.49 -41.21 -100.99
C CYS A 645 -16.44 -42.00 -99.66
N PRO A 646 -15.84 -41.48 -98.58
CA PRO A 646 -15.64 -42.21 -97.32
C PRO A 646 -16.94 -42.49 -96.54
N VAL A 647 -18.05 -41.85 -96.92
CA VAL A 647 -19.37 -42.05 -96.28
C VAL A 647 -20.21 -43.07 -97.04
N CYS A 648 -20.35 -42.90 -98.36
CA CYS A 648 -21.26 -43.72 -99.17
C CYS A 648 -20.55 -44.74 -100.07
N GLN A 649 -19.21 -44.77 -100.06
CA GLN A 649 -18.34 -45.66 -100.83
C GLN A 649 -18.53 -45.58 -102.36
N ARG A 650 -19.19 -44.53 -102.84
CA ARG A 650 -19.36 -44.25 -104.27
C ARG A 650 -18.01 -43.81 -104.87
N VAL A 651 -17.56 -44.51 -105.91
CA VAL A 651 -16.35 -44.16 -106.67
C VAL A 651 -16.54 -42.81 -107.36
N PHE A 652 -15.56 -41.92 -107.25
CA PHE A 652 -15.53 -40.64 -107.96
C PHE A 652 -15.23 -40.90 -109.44
N GLN A 653 -16.08 -40.40 -110.33
CA GLN A 653 -15.98 -40.71 -111.75
C GLN A 653 -14.90 -39.87 -112.45
N THR A 654 -14.55 -38.73 -111.85
CA THR A 654 -13.48 -37.85 -112.33
C THR A 654 -12.61 -37.39 -111.17
N GLU A 655 -11.35 -37.08 -111.46
CA GLU A 655 -10.40 -36.57 -110.47
C GLU A 655 -10.81 -35.16 -109.97
N SER A 656 -11.51 -34.38 -110.81
CA SER A 656 -12.13 -33.10 -110.42
C SER A 656 -13.16 -33.25 -109.30
N GLU A 657 -13.99 -34.31 -109.34
CA GLU A 657 -14.99 -34.56 -108.27
C GLU A 657 -14.30 -34.89 -106.93
N LEU A 658 -13.17 -35.60 -106.97
CA LEU A 658 -12.38 -35.92 -105.79
C LEU A 658 -11.73 -34.65 -105.20
N GLU A 659 -11.12 -33.81 -106.04
CA GLU A 659 -10.51 -32.55 -105.61
C GLU A 659 -11.54 -31.56 -105.06
N ASP A 660 -12.73 -31.45 -105.66
CA ASP A 660 -13.81 -30.58 -105.16
C ASP A 660 -14.31 -31.02 -103.78
N VAL A 661 -14.44 -32.33 -103.54
CA VAL A 661 -14.83 -32.86 -102.22
C VAL A 661 -13.72 -32.64 -101.20
N ILE A 662 -12.45 -32.88 -101.55
CA ILE A 662 -11.31 -32.60 -100.66
C ILE A 662 -11.28 -31.10 -100.31
N SER A 663 -11.47 -30.23 -101.29
CA SER A 663 -11.51 -28.77 -101.12
C SER A 663 -12.67 -28.34 -100.20
N ASP A 664 -13.88 -28.89 -100.38
CA ASP A 664 -15.02 -28.61 -99.50
C ASP A 664 -14.74 -29.05 -98.06
N LEU A 665 -14.19 -30.25 -97.85
CA LEU A 665 -13.83 -30.75 -96.52
C LEU A 665 -12.71 -29.92 -95.87
N GLN A 666 -11.68 -29.54 -96.63
CA GLN A 666 -10.59 -28.68 -96.16
C GLN A 666 -11.08 -27.27 -95.82
N SER A 667 -12.01 -26.72 -96.61
CA SER A 667 -12.61 -25.41 -96.34
C SER A 667 -13.42 -25.40 -95.04
N LYS A 668 -14.16 -26.47 -94.75
CA LYS A 668 -14.92 -26.65 -93.49
C LYS A 668 -14.00 -26.79 -92.28
N LEU A 669 -12.80 -27.35 -92.45
CA LEU A 669 -11.81 -27.53 -91.39
C LEU A 669 -10.93 -26.30 -91.13
N ARG A 670 -10.82 -25.36 -92.08
CA ARG A 670 -9.87 -24.22 -91.99
C ARG A 670 -10.03 -23.35 -90.73
N LEU A 671 -11.26 -23.16 -90.25
CA LEU A 671 -11.56 -22.30 -89.08
C LEU A 671 -11.91 -23.09 -87.81
N ALA A 672 -11.94 -24.43 -87.88
CA ALA A 672 -12.37 -25.27 -86.76
C ALA A 672 -11.33 -25.33 -85.61
N PRO A 673 -10.00 -25.45 -85.86
CA PRO A 673 -8.99 -25.48 -84.80
C PRO A 673 -8.93 -24.20 -83.96
N ASP A 674 -9.03 -23.03 -84.60
CA ASP A 674 -9.00 -21.74 -83.89
C ASP A 674 -10.25 -21.53 -83.03
N LYS A 675 -11.43 -21.89 -83.56
CA LYS A 675 -12.68 -21.88 -82.79
C LYS A 675 -12.65 -22.89 -81.64
N LEU A 676 -12.07 -24.06 -81.85
CA LEU A 676 -11.91 -25.06 -80.79
C LEU A 676 -11.01 -24.53 -79.67
N LYS A 677 -9.85 -23.95 -80.00
CA LYS A 677 -8.92 -23.37 -79.03
C LYS A 677 -9.52 -22.17 -78.26
N SER A 678 -10.28 -21.33 -78.95
CA SER A 678 -11.02 -20.22 -78.32
C SER A 678 -12.10 -20.74 -77.36
N THR A 679 -12.89 -21.73 -77.78
CA THR A 679 -13.95 -22.35 -76.96
C THR A 679 -13.36 -23.09 -75.75
N GLU A 680 -12.21 -23.76 -75.89
CA GLU A 680 -11.49 -24.39 -74.78
C GLU A 680 -10.94 -23.38 -73.77
N SER A 681 -10.44 -22.24 -74.25
CA SER A 681 -9.95 -21.16 -73.39
C SER A 681 -11.08 -20.52 -72.59
N GLU A 682 -12.23 -20.29 -73.23
CA GLU A 682 -13.44 -19.75 -72.59
C GLU A 682 -14.04 -20.76 -71.59
N LEU A 683 -14.08 -22.05 -71.93
CA LEU A 683 -14.51 -23.12 -71.03
C LEU A 683 -13.63 -23.16 -69.77
N LYS A 684 -12.30 -23.17 -69.93
CA LYS A 684 -11.36 -23.14 -68.79
C LYS A 684 -11.55 -21.90 -67.92
N ARG A 685 -11.79 -20.73 -68.52
CA ARG A 685 -12.05 -19.49 -67.78
C ARG A 685 -13.33 -19.59 -66.95
N ARG A 686 -14.41 -20.14 -67.51
CA ARG A 686 -15.69 -20.31 -66.80
C ARG A 686 -15.62 -21.38 -65.72
N GLU A 687 -14.95 -22.51 -65.97
CA GLU A 687 -14.69 -23.55 -64.97
C GLU A 687 -13.89 -23.00 -63.79
N LYS A 688 -12.84 -22.21 -64.06
CA LYS A 688 -12.07 -21.54 -63.01
C LYS A 688 -12.93 -20.61 -62.17
N LYS A 689 -13.80 -19.80 -62.80
CA LYS A 689 -14.73 -18.90 -62.09
C LYS A 689 -15.75 -19.68 -61.25
N ARG A 690 -16.24 -20.83 -61.74
CA ARG A 690 -17.13 -21.72 -60.98
C ARG A 690 -16.43 -22.27 -59.74
N ASP A 691 -15.18 -22.71 -59.87
CA ASP A 691 -14.41 -23.27 -58.76
C ASP A 691 -14.11 -22.19 -57.71
N GLU A 692 -13.82 -20.96 -58.12
CA GLU A 692 -13.70 -19.79 -57.24
C GLU A 692 -15.01 -19.50 -56.51
N MET A 693 -16.17 -19.50 -57.19
CA MET A 693 -17.48 -19.32 -56.54
C MET A 693 -17.79 -20.46 -55.56
N MET A 694 -17.58 -21.72 -55.95
CA MET A 694 -17.80 -22.89 -55.08
C MET A 694 -16.96 -22.84 -53.79
N GLY A 695 -15.75 -22.29 -53.85
CA GLY A 695 -14.89 -22.05 -52.68
C GLY A 695 -15.46 -21.05 -51.66
N LEU A 696 -16.43 -20.21 -52.06
CA LEU A 696 -17.06 -19.20 -51.20
C LEU A 696 -18.35 -19.68 -50.51
N LYS A 697 -18.86 -20.87 -50.85
CA LYS A 697 -20.08 -21.42 -50.24
C LYS A 697 -20.02 -21.56 -48.70
N PRO A 698 -18.90 -21.99 -48.09
CA PRO A 698 -18.76 -22.00 -46.63
C PRO A 698 -18.82 -20.59 -46.03
N ILE A 699 -18.24 -19.60 -46.71
CA ILE A 699 -18.23 -18.20 -46.26
C ILE A 699 -19.66 -17.64 -46.24
N ARG A 700 -20.51 -17.99 -47.22
CA ARG A 700 -21.93 -17.61 -47.25
C ARG A 700 -22.72 -18.16 -46.05
N GLN A 701 -22.43 -19.38 -45.62
CA GLN A 701 -23.04 -19.97 -44.42
C GLN A 701 -22.60 -19.22 -43.16
N THR A 702 -21.31 -18.91 -43.05
CA THR A 702 -20.78 -18.08 -41.94
C THR A 702 -21.38 -16.68 -41.92
N ILE A 703 -21.60 -16.03 -43.07
CA ILE A 703 -22.30 -14.74 -43.17
C ILE A 703 -23.74 -14.86 -42.62
N ALA A 704 -24.47 -15.93 -42.96
CA ALA A 704 -25.83 -16.14 -42.45
C ALA A 704 -25.84 -16.33 -40.93
N GLU A 705 -24.94 -17.16 -40.40
CA GLU A 705 -24.79 -17.37 -38.95
C GLU A 705 -24.45 -16.06 -38.22
N LEU A 706 -23.52 -15.27 -38.75
CA LEU A 706 -23.13 -13.98 -38.18
C LEU A 706 -24.29 -12.98 -38.16
N LYS A 707 -25.04 -12.89 -39.27
CA LYS A 707 -26.10 -11.89 -39.49
C LYS A 707 -27.40 -12.23 -38.79
N GLU A 708 -27.78 -13.51 -38.76
CA GLU A 708 -29.07 -13.96 -38.23
C GLU A 708 -29.01 -14.40 -36.77
N LYS A 709 -27.82 -14.73 -36.24
CA LYS A 709 -27.68 -15.27 -34.88
C LYS A 709 -26.66 -14.52 -34.03
N ASP A 710 -25.37 -14.57 -34.37
CA ASP A 710 -24.30 -14.09 -33.48
C ASP A 710 -24.41 -12.60 -33.14
N ILE A 711 -24.59 -11.73 -34.15
CA ILE A 711 -24.69 -10.28 -33.96
C ILE A 711 -25.98 -9.90 -33.19
N PRO A 712 -27.18 -10.40 -33.56
CA PRO A 712 -28.40 -10.19 -32.77
C PRO A 712 -28.28 -10.64 -31.31
N ASP A 713 -27.69 -11.81 -31.04
CA ASP A 713 -27.50 -12.32 -29.67
C ASP A 713 -26.58 -11.41 -28.84
N LEU A 714 -25.48 -10.94 -29.43
CA LEU A 714 -24.56 -10.00 -28.79
C LEU A 714 -25.22 -8.64 -28.54
N ARG A 715 -26.06 -8.14 -29.45
CA ARG A 715 -26.84 -6.90 -29.26
C ARG A 715 -27.85 -7.04 -28.11
N ASN A 716 -28.54 -8.18 -28.01
CA ASN A 716 -29.47 -8.43 -26.92
C ASN A 716 -28.75 -8.53 -25.56
N LYS A 717 -27.61 -9.25 -25.50
CA LYS A 717 -26.75 -9.29 -24.32
C LYS A 717 -26.29 -7.89 -23.91
N LEU A 718 -25.87 -7.06 -24.85
CA LEU A 718 -25.47 -5.67 -24.60
C LEU A 718 -26.61 -4.82 -24.04
N GLN A 719 -27.83 -5.00 -24.55
CA GLN A 719 -29.02 -4.32 -24.04
C GLN A 719 -29.34 -4.71 -22.58
N ASN A 720 -29.25 -5.99 -22.25
CA ASN A 720 -29.48 -6.47 -20.88
C ASN A 720 -28.45 -5.91 -19.89
N VAL A 721 -27.17 -5.92 -20.26
CA VAL A 721 -26.09 -5.35 -19.43
C VAL A 721 -26.27 -3.84 -19.24
N ASN A 722 -26.70 -3.10 -20.27
CA ASN A 722 -26.99 -1.68 -20.13
C ASN A 722 -28.16 -1.41 -19.15
N ARG A 723 -29.19 -2.25 -19.14
CA ARG A 723 -30.30 -2.15 -18.17
C ARG A 723 -29.82 -2.43 -16.74
N ASP A 724 -28.96 -3.44 -16.55
CA ASP A 724 -28.39 -3.74 -15.24
C ASP A 724 -27.49 -2.59 -14.74
N ILE A 725 -26.71 -1.96 -15.61
CA ILE A 725 -25.91 -0.76 -15.27
C ILE A 725 -26.82 0.38 -14.81
N GLN A 726 -27.95 0.64 -15.48
CA GLN A 726 -28.89 1.69 -15.08
C GLN A 726 -29.52 1.40 -13.71
N ARG A 727 -29.94 0.16 -13.46
CA ARG A 727 -30.46 -0.26 -12.15
C ARG A 727 -29.43 -0.04 -11.05
N LEU A 728 -28.21 -0.57 -11.26
CA LEU A 728 -27.12 -0.46 -10.28
C LEU A 728 -26.74 1.00 -10.00
N LYS A 729 -26.79 1.90 -10.99
CA LYS A 729 -26.57 3.34 -10.76
C LYS A 729 -27.64 3.96 -9.86
N SER A 730 -28.91 3.61 -10.07
CA SER A 730 -30.00 4.06 -9.21
C SER A 730 -29.84 3.55 -7.78
N ASP A 731 -29.48 2.28 -7.61
CA ASP A 731 -29.28 1.67 -6.28
C ASP A 731 -28.09 2.33 -5.54
N VAL A 732 -27.00 2.67 -6.26
CA VAL A 732 -25.86 3.41 -5.69
C VAL A 732 -26.28 4.79 -5.23
N GLU A 733 -27.03 5.54 -6.05
CA GLU A 733 -27.51 6.89 -5.71
C GLU A 733 -28.42 6.87 -4.48
N GLU A 734 -29.29 5.87 -4.34
CA GLU A 734 -30.14 5.68 -3.16
C GLU A 734 -29.31 5.46 -1.88
N GLN A 735 -28.30 4.57 -1.93
CA GLN A 735 -27.43 4.31 -0.77
C GLN A 735 -26.51 5.50 -0.44
N GLU A 736 -26.04 6.25 -1.45
CA GLU A 736 -25.28 7.49 -1.24
C GLU A 736 -26.12 8.55 -0.53
N THR A 737 -27.39 8.68 -0.92
CA THR A 737 -28.33 9.61 -0.30
C THR A 737 -28.60 9.24 1.17
N LEU A 738 -28.83 7.95 1.45
CA LEU A 738 -28.99 7.44 2.82
C LEU A 738 -27.73 7.67 3.68
N LEU A 739 -26.55 7.47 3.10
CA LEU A 739 -25.29 7.73 3.79
C LEU A 739 -25.13 9.24 4.09
N GLY A 740 -25.54 10.10 3.16
CA GLY A 740 -25.55 11.56 3.32
C GLY A 740 -26.48 12.07 4.42
N THR A 741 -27.52 11.33 4.78
CA THR A 741 -28.41 11.68 5.91
C THR A 741 -27.90 11.15 7.25
N VAL A 742 -27.38 9.91 7.30
CA VAL A 742 -27.00 9.26 8.57
C VAL A 742 -25.64 9.72 9.09
N MET A 743 -24.72 10.13 8.22
CA MET A 743 -23.39 10.60 8.63
C MET A 743 -23.42 11.90 9.46
N PRO A 744 -24.13 12.97 9.06
CA PRO A 744 -24.24 14.19 9.87
C PRO A 744 -24.88 13.96 11.25
N GLU A 745 -25.86 13.05 11.34
CA GLU A 745 -26.49 12.65 12.61
C GLU A 745 -25.48 12.01 13.58
N GLU A 746 -24.58 11.14 13.08
CA GLU A 746 -23.52 10.53 13.89
C GLU A 746 -22.46 11.55 14.30
N GLU A 747 -22.03 12.42 13.39
CA GLU A 747 -21.00 13.43 13.66
C GLU A 747 -21.44 14.44 14.73
N SER A 748 -22.69 14.93 14.65
CA SER A 748 -23.27 15.83 15.65
C SER A 748 -23.39 15.14 17.03
N ALA A 749 -23.92 13.91 17.09
CA ALA A 749 -23.99 13.15 18.34
C ALA A 749 -22.61 12.85 18.95
N LYS A 750 -21.59 12.61 18.11
CA LYS A 750 -20.21 12.32 18.53
C LYS A 750 -19.51 13.56 19.09
N ALA A 751 -19.79 14.74 18.54
CA ALA A 751 -19.28 16.01 19.07
C ALA A 751 -19.74 16.24 20.53
N CYS A 752 -20.96 15.80 20.87
CA CYS A 752 -21.50 15.90 22.23
C CYS A 752 -20.90 14.88 23.23
N LEU A 753 -20.28 13.79 22.76
CA LEU A 753 -19.82 12.68 23.61
C LEU A 753 -18.73 13.09 24.61
N GLN A 754 -17.83 13.99 24.21
CA GLN A 754 -16.75 14.48 25.08
C GLN A 754 -17.31 15.29 26.26
N ASP A 755 -18.27 16.18 25.98
CA ASP A 755 -18.91 17.01 27.00
C ASP A 755 -19.78 16.16 27.94
N ILE A 756 -20.49 15.14 27.43
CA ILE A 756 -21.24 14.19 28.28
C ILE A 756 -20.30 13.34 29.16
N THR A 757 -19.15 12.90 28.62
CA THR A 757 -18.15 12.17 29.40
C THR A 757 -17.56 13.04 30.51
N LEU A 758 -17.32 14.32 30.23
CA LEU A 758 -16.86 15.29 31.22
C LEU A 758 -17.94 15.53 32.29
N MET A 759 -19.21 15.61 31.89
CA MET A 759 -20.35 15.74 32.81
C MET A 759 -20.47 14.55 33.76
N GLU A 760 -20.32 13.30 33.29
CA GLU A 760 -20.34 12.11 34.17
C GLU A 760 -19.18 12.09 35.17
N ARG A 761 -18.01 12.59 34.78
CA ARG A 761 -16.89 12.78 35.71
C ARG A 761 -17.25 13.79 36.79
N TYR A 762 -17.79 14.95 36.42
CA TYR A 762 -18.25 15.94 37.40
C TYR A 762 -19.37 15.40 38.30
N GLN A 763 -20.29 14.57 37.79
CA GLN A 763 -21.31 13.90 38.61
C GLN A 763 -20.75 12.85 39.57
N THR A 764 -19.62 12.24 39.23
CA THR A 764 -18.92 11.27 40.10
C THR A 764 -18.13 12.01 41.18
N ASP A 765 -17.38 13.05 40.78
CA ASP A 765 -16.69 13.97 41.69
C ASP A 765 -17.67 14.59 42.70
N LEU A 766 -18.84 15.05 42.23
CA LEU A 766 -19.87 15.65 43.07
C LEU A 766 -20.34 14.65 44.14
N ARG A 767 -20.60 13.39 43.77
CA ARG A 767 -21.00 12.33 44.71
C ARG A 767 -19.90 12.04 45.75
N ASP A 768 -18.63 12.10 45.35
CA ASP A 768 -17.52 11.91 46.28
C ASP A 768 -17.32 13.10 47.22
N VAL A 769 -17.49 14.34 46.75
CA VAL A 769 -17.49 15.54 47.59
C VAL A 769 -18.67 15.52 48.57
N GLU A 770 -19.87 15.16 48.13
CA GLU A 770 -21.05 14.99 48.99
C GLU A 770 -20.85 13.90 50.04
N ARG A 771 -20.24 12.76 49.68
CA ARG A 771 -19.88 11.71 50.64
C ARG A 771 -18.87 12.22 51.68
N LYS A 772 -17.86 12.99 51.27
CA LYS A 772 -16.86 13.59 52.17
C LYS A 772 -17.51 14.63 53.11
N ILE A 773 -18.44 15.45 52.62
CA ILE A 773 -19.22 16.39 53.44
C ILE A 773 -20.05 15.64 54.49
N ALA A 774 -20.75 14.57 54.10
CA ALA A 774 -21.53 13.75 55.03
C ALA A 774 -20.65 13.07 56.10
N GLN A 775 -19.47 12.58 55.72
CA GLN A 775 -18.50 11.99 56.64
C GLN A 775 -17.95 13.00 57.66
N GLN A 776 -17.71 14.26 57.27
CA GLN A 776 -17.27 15.29 58.21
C GLN A 776 -18.42 15.82 59.07
N ALA A 777 -19.64 15.88 58.54
CA ALA A 777 -20.84 16.27 59.30
C ALA A 777 -21.16 15.27 60.43
N ASN A 778 -21.03 13.96 60.18
CA ASN A 778 -21.22 12.93 61.20
C ASN A 778 -20.19 12.99 62.34
N LYS A 779 -19.02 13.61 62.13
CA LYS A 779 -18.00 13.80 63.19
C LYS A 779 -18.30 14.99 64.12
N LEU A 780 -19.28 15.84 63.78
CA LEU A 780 -19.65 17.04 64.53
C LEU A 780 -20.94 16.88 65.35
N GLN A 781 -21.51 15.68 65.42
CA GLN A 781 -22.79 15.44 66.08
C GLN A 781 -22.58 15.06 67.57
N GLY A 782 -23.00 15.94 68.49
CA GLY A 782 -23.08 15.66 69.94
C GLY A 782 -22.12 16.44 70.86
N VAL A 783 -21.86 17.73 70.61
CA VAL A 783 -20.94 18.53 71.44
C VAL A 783 -21.70 19.54 72.31
N ASP A 784 -21.36 19.54 73.61
CA ASP A 784 -21.85 20.43 74.66
C ASP A 784 -20.89 21.64 74.82
N LEU A 785 -21.42 22.87 74.93
CA LEU A 785 -20.69 24.12 74.62
C LEU A 785 -20.26 24.97 75.84
N ASP A 786 -20.23 24.41 77.05
CA ASP A 786 -20.10 25.21 78.30
C ASP A 786 -18.71 25.22 79.00
N ARG A 787 -17.61 24.75 78.37
CA ARG A 787 -16.25 24.84 78.95
C ARG A 787 -15.17 25.37 77.99
N THR A 788 -14.34 26.31 78.46
CA THR A 788 -13.28 26.98 77.67
C THR A 788 -11.89 26.34 77.78
N LEU A 789 -11.17 26.28 76.65
CA LEU A 789 -9.82 25.68 76.47
C LEU A 789 -8.77 26.13 77.51
N ILE A 790 -8.95 27.33 78.09
CA ILE A 790 -8.03 27.93 79.07
C ILE A 790 -8.16 27.28 80.46
N GLN A 791 -9.36 26.82 80.86
CA GLN A 791 -9.59 26.18 82.17
C GLN A 791 -8.99 24.78 82.24
N VAL A 792 -9.11 23.99 81.17
CA VAL A 792 -8.56 22.60 81.10
C VAL A 792 -7.02 22.61 81.05
N SER A 793 -6.42 23.66 80.47
CA SER A 793 -4.95 23.80 80.40
C SER A 793 -4.29 24.02 81.76
N GLN A 794 -4.92 24.76 82.69
CA GLN A 794 -4.35 25.05 84.01
C GLN A 794 -4.40 23.81 84.92
N GLU A 795 -5.51 23.09 84.94
CA GLU A 795 -5.70 21.87 85.74
C GLU A 795 -4.70 20.76 85.37
N LYS A 796 -4.35 20.67 84.07
CA LYS A 796 -3.35 19.73 83.56
C LYS A 796 -1.94 20.04 84.06
N GLN A 797 -1.57 21.32 84.15
CA GLN A 797 -0.22 21.72 84.52
C GLN A 797 0.11 21.36 85.99
N GLU A 798 -0.85 21.50 86.90
CA GLU A 798 -0.67 21.14 88.31
C GLU A 798 -0.52 19.62 88.52
N LYS A 799 -1.34 18.79 87.85
CA LYS A 799 -1.26 17.33 87.98
C LYS A 799 0.00 16.75 87.34
N LYS A 800 0.55 17.41 86.32
CA LYS A 800 1.79 17.00 85.63
C LYS A 800 3.03 17.14 86.51
N HIS A 801 3.10 18.22 87.30
CA HIS A 801 4.24 18.47 88.19
C HIS A 801 4.40 17.41 89.30
N LEU A 802 3.27 16.92 89.84
CA LEU A 802 3.26 15.81 90.81
C LEU A 802 3.67 14.47 90.18
N TRP A 803 3.26 14.23 88.93
CA TRP A 803 3.64 13.02 88.18
C TRP A 803 5.15 12.97 87.89
N ASP A 804 5.76 14.09 87.49
CA ASP A 804 7.20 14.17 87.19
C ASP A 804 8.05 13.82 88.43
N THR A 805 7.60 14.24 89.62
CA THR A 805 8.31 14.00 90.89
C THR A 805 8.30 12.53 91.31
N VAL A 806 7.18 11.82 91.13
CA VAL A 806 7.05 10.39 91.45
C VAL A 806 7.80 9.54 90.41
N THR A 807 7.75 9.93 89.14
CA THR A 807 8.44 9.26 88.04
C THR A 807 9.96 9.31 88.19
N GLY A 808 10.52 10.45 88.60
CA GLY A 808 11.96 10.59 88.82
C GLY A 808 12.53 9.65 89.90
N LYS A 809 11.75 9.30 90.94
CA LYS A 809 12.17 8.34 91.98
C LYS A 809 12.12 6.88 91.50
N ILE A 810 11.15 6.54 90.65
CA ILE A 810 11.05 5.20 90.04
C ILE A 810 12.21 4.97 89.07
N GLU A 811 12.49 5.94 88.22
CA GLU A 811 13.53 5.84 87.19
C GLU A 811 14.91 5.67 87.81
N LEU A 812 15.22 6.33 88.93
CA LEU A 812 16.50 6.16 89.61
C LEU A 812 16.72 4.72 90.12
N ASN A 813 15.70 4.12 90.75
CA ASN A 813 15.78 2.77 91.30
C ASN A 813 15.69 1.68 90.21
N GLN A 814 14.90 1.89 89.15
CA GLN A 814 14.86 0.98 87.99
C GLN A 814 16.15 1.03 87.19
N LYS A 815 16.77 2.21 87.03
CA LYS A 815 18.04 2.35 86.31
C LYS A 815 19.17 1.61 87.01
N LEU A 816 19.28 1.69 88.33
CA LEU A 816 20.28 0.90 89.09
C LEU A 816 20.10 -0.62 88.93
N LYS A 817 18.85 -1.10 88.92
CA LYS A 817 18.54 -2.52 88.72
C LYS A 817 18.82 -2.96 87.28
N GLN A 818 18.37 -2.17 86.31
CA GLN A 818 18.52 -2.44 84.90
C GLN A 818 19.98 -2.35 84.48
N ASP A 819 20.76 -1.39 84.95
CA ASP A 819 22.19 -1.29 84.65
C ASP A 819 22.95 -2.57 85.06
N GLN A 820 22.63 -3.16 86.22
CA GLN A 820 23.24 -4.43 86.66
C GLN A 820 22.80 -5.65 85.83
N GLN A 821 21.53 -5.74 85.41
CA GLN A 821 21.04 -6.86 84.57
C GLN A 821 21.42 -6.71 83.09
N THR A 822 21.47 -5.49 82.56
CA THR A 822 21.80 -5.21 81.16
C THR A 822 23.28 -5.45 80.88
N GLN A 823 24.16 -5.15 81.85
CA GLN A 823 25.60 -5.41 81.72
C GLN A 823 25.91 -6.90 81.57
N ILE A 824 25.19 -7.78 82.27
CA ILE A 824 25.35 -9.24 82.14
C ILE A 824 24.77 -9.75 80.80
N GLN A 825 23.61 -9.23 80.38
CA GLN A 825 22.96 -9.65 79.13
C GLN A 825 23.72 -9.19 77.88
N GLN A 826 24.29 -7.98 77.89
CA GLN A 826 25.11 -7.43 76.79
C GLN A 826 26.40 -8.22 76.57
N LEU A 827 27.04 -8.67 77.65
CA LEU A 827 28.25 -9.50 77.56
C LEU A 827 27.95 -10.92 77.04
N LYS A 828 26.71 -11.42 77.18
CA LYS A 828 26.25 -12.67 76.56
C LYS A 828 25.89 -12.54 75.08
N SER A 829 25.25 -11.43 74.66
CA SER A 829 24.87 -11.23 73.26
C SER A 829 26.08 -11.02 72.36
N THR A 830 27.05 -10.23 72.82
CA THR A 830 28.31 -9.94 72.10
C THR A 830 29.11 -11.18 71.78
N VAL A 831 29.19 -12.17 72.68
CA VAL A 831 29.87 -13.46 72.41
C VAL A 831 29.17 -14.27 71.30
N ASN A 832 27.84 -14.23 71.24
CA ASN A 832 27.06 -14.98 70.25
C ASN A 832 27.05 -14.32 68.87
N GLU A 833 27.03 -12.98 68.81
CA GLU A 833 27.08 -12.20 67.58
C GLU A 833 28.42 -12.41 66.84
N LEU A 834 29.54 -12.37 67.56
CA LEU A 834 30.88 -12.61 66.99
C LEU A 834 31.03 -14.03 66.41
N LYS A 835 30.35 -15.04 66.97
CA LYS A 835 30.37 -16.42 66.44
C LYS A 835 29.55 -16.56 65.13
N ALA A 836 28.44 -15.84 65.00
CA ALA A 836 27.57 -15.90 63.82
C ALA A 836 28.21 -15.19 62.60
N GLU A 837 28.88 -14.06 62.84
CA GLU A 837 29.54 -13.28 61.78
C GLU A 837 30.66 -14.06 61.07
N LYS A 838 31.42 -14.87 61.82
CA LYS A 838 32.50 -15.71 61.27
C LYS A 838 32.02 -16.76 60.27
N LEU A 839 30.85 -17.38 60.51
CA LEU A 839 30.29 -18.43 59.64
C LEU A 839 29.76 -17.86 58.31
N GLN A 840 29.21 -16.64 58.34
CA GLN A 840 28.66 -15.95 57.17
C GLN A 840 29.75 -15.61 56.13
N ILE A 841 30.90 -15.10 56.59
CA ILE A 841 31.99 -14.64 55.70
C ILE A 841 32.64 -15.81 54.94
N SER A 842 32.74 -16.99 55.56
CA SER A 842 33.28 -18.21 54.93
C SER A 842 32.49 -18.67 53.70
N SER A 843 31.15 -18.61 53.74
CA SER A 843 30.28 -19.03 52.63
C SER A 843 30.37 -18.10 51.42
N ASN A 844 30.71 -16.82 51.63
CA ASN A 844 30.77 -15.82 50.56
C ASN A 844 32.01 -15.97 49.67
N MET A 845 33.11 -16.54 50.17
CA MET A 845 34.35 -16.73 49.39
C MET A 845 34.22 -17.76 48.24
N GLN A 846 33.50 -18.87 48.43
CA GLN A 846 33.34 -19.89 47.38
C GLN A 846 32.50 -19.39 46.20
N ARG A 847 31.51 -18.53 46.45
CA ARG A 847 30.66 -17.94 45.42
C ARG A 847 31.41 -16.93 44.55
N ARG A 848 32.42 -16.25 45.10
CA ARG A 848 33.25 -15.26 44.41
C ARG A 848 34.01 -15.88 43.22
N GLN A 849 34.64 -17.03 43.43
CA GLN A 849 35.51 -17.66 42.43
C GLN A 849 34.74 -18.14 41.18
N GLN A 850 33.48 -18.58 41.34
CA GLN A 850 32.62 -18.96 40.22
C GLN A 850 32.20 -17.76 39.36
N LEU A 851 31.99 -16.59 39.98
CA LEU A 851 31.62 -15.35 39.28
C LEU A 851 32.81 -14.74 38.52
N GLU A 852 34.05 -14.94 38.99
CA GLU A 852 35.28 -14.51 38.30
C GLU A 852 35.46 -15.25 36.96
N ASP A 853 35.29 -16.57 36.93
CA ASP A 853 35.43 -17.38 35.71
C ASP A 853 34.38 -16.98 34.65
N GLN A 854 33.14 -16.77 35.06
CA GLN A 854 32.06 -16.32 34.17
C GLN A 854 32.32 -14.93 33.58
N THR A 855 32.98 -14.05 34.33
CA THR A 855 33.34 -12.69 33.87
C THR A 855 34.35 -12.74 32.73
N VAL A 856 35.31 -13.66 32.77
CA VAL A 856 36.33 -13.82 31.72
C VAL A 856 35.72 -14.35 30.41
N GLU A 857 34.84 -15.35 30.50
CA GLU A 857 34.17 -15.94 29.34
C GLU A 857 33.27 -14.91 28.62
N LEU A 858 32.46 -14.16 29.37
CA LEU A 858 31.59 -13.13 28.82
C LEU A 858 32.38 -11.97 28.18
N SER A 859 33.50 -11.56 28.80
CA SER A 859 34.35 -10.47 28.30
C SER A 859 35.01 -10.81 26.96
N THR A 860 35.55 -12.02 26.81
CA THR A 860 36.17 -12.48 25.55
C THR A 860 35.15 -12.60 24.42
N GLY A 861 33.93 -13.07 24.74
CA GLY A 861 32.82 -13.15 23.78
C GLY A 861 32.29 -11.79 23.30
N VAL A 862 32.37 -10.74 24.11
CA VAL A 862 32.00 -9.37 23.71
C VAL A 862 33.04 -8.78 22.75
N GLN A 863 34.33 -9.02 22.99
CA GLN A 863 35.41 -8.51 22.14
C GLN A 863 35.43 -9.11 20.73
N SER A 864 35.15 -10.40 20.59
CA SER A 864 35.07 -11.05 19.27
C SER A 864 33.92 -10.51 18.42
N LEU A 865 32.73 -10.36 19.02
CA LEU A 865 31.55 -9.78 18.36
C LEU A 865 31.79 -8.33 17.93
N TYR A 866 32.50 -7.53 18.74
CA TYR A 866 32.86 -6.16 18.37
C TYR A 866 33.73 -6.10 17.11
N ARG A 867 34.70 -7.02 16.97
CA ARG A 867 35.57 -7.08 15.78
C ARG A 867 34.78 -7.43 14.51
N GLU A 868 33.92 -8.43 14.61
CA GLU A 868 33.09 -8.87 13.48
C GLU A 868 32.06 -7.82 13.03
N ILE A 869 31.49 -7.06 13.97
CA ILE A 869 30.61 -5.93 13.67
C ILE A 869 31.37 -4.82 12.95
N LYS A 870 32.61 -4.54 13.36
CA LYS A 870 33.45 -3.53 12.73
C LYS A 870 33.80 -3.90 11.29
N GLU A 871 34.24 -5.13 11.05
CA GLU A 871 34.55 -5.64 9.70
C GLU A 871 33.33 -5.57 8.76
N ALA A 872 32.13 -5.87 9.25
CA ALA A 872 30.89 -5.76 8.47
C ALA A 872 30.49 -4.30 8.19
N LYS A 873 30.72 -3.38 9.15
CA LYS A 873 30.47 -1.94 8.97
C LYS A 873 31.42 -1.32 7.95
N ASP A 874 32.69 -1.73 7.93
CA ASP A 874 33.68 -1.23 6.97
C ASP A 874 33.32 -1.63 5.51
N GLN A 875 32.61 -2.74 5.31
CA GLN A 875 32.12 -3.17 3.99
C GLN A 875 30.83 -2.44 3.53
N LEU A 876 30.07 -1.82 4.43
CA LEU A 876 28.84 -1.09 4.07
C LEU A 876 29.12 0.22 3.33
N PHE A 877 30.16 0.94 3.74
CA PHE A 877 30.50 2.25 3.18
C PHE A 877 30.69 2.27 1.64
N PRO A 878 31.48 1.36 1.03
CA PRO A 878 31.62 1.32 -0.43
C PRO A 878 30.34 0.92 -1.16
N LEU A 879 29.49 0.09 -0.56
CA LEU A 879 28.19 -0.30 -1.13
C LEU A 879 27.21 0.88 -1.11
N GLU A 880 27.21 1.66 -0.04
CA GLU A 880 26.39 2.88 0.11
C GLU A 880 26.78 3.95 -0.92
N ALA A 881 28.09 4.21 -1.07
CA ALA A 881 28.60 5.13 -2.08
C ALA A 881 28.25 4.69 -3.52
N THR A 882 28.29 3.38 -3.79
CA THR A 882 27.92 2.83 -5.10
C THR A 882 26.42 2.93 -5.37
N LEU A 883 25.60 2.69 -4.34
CA LEU A 883 24.14 2.80 -4.41
C LEU A 883 23.71 4.25 -4.65
N GLU A 884 24.30 5.21 -3.95
CA GLU A 884 24.06 6.65 -4.19
C GLU A 884 24.45 7.07 -5.61
N LYS A 885 25.58 6.57 -6.13
CA LYS A 885 26.02 6.88 -7.50
C LYS A 885 25.00 6.36 -8.52
N LEU A 886 24.56 5.10 -8.40
CA LEU A 886 23.56 4.50 -9.30
C LEU A 886 22.19 5.18 -9.18
N GLN A 887 21.80 5.62 -7.97
CA GLN A 887 20.59 6.41 -7.77
C GLN A 887 20.67 7.77 -8.46
N ARG A 888 21.81 8.47 -8.35
CA ARG A 888 22.05 9.74 -9.07
C ARG A 888 21.98 9.53 -10.58
N GLU A 889 22.67 8.53 -11.12
CA GLU A 889 22.64 8.21 -12.55
C GLU A 889 21.22 7.88 -13.05
N ARG A 890 20.39 7.20 -12.23
CA ARG A 890 18.98 6.93 -12.55
C ARG A 890 18.16 8.22 -12.56
N VAL A 891 18.32 9.09 -11.57
CA VAL A 891 17.62 10.38 -11.49
C VAL A 891 18.00 11.25 -12.68
N ASP A 892 19.28 11.30 -13.07
CA ASP A 892 19.74 12.01 -14.25
C ASP A 892 19.12 11.46 -15.55
N LEU A 893 18.97 10.14 -15.64
CA LEU A 893 18.34 9.47 -16.78
C LEU A 893 16.82 9.76 -16.85
N ILE A 894 16.14 9.77 -15.70
CA ILE A 894 14.73 10.16 -15.59
C ILE A 894 14.55 11.64 -15.97
N ASN A 895 15.44 12.52 -15.49
CA ASN A 895 15.41 13.94 -15.85
C ASN A 895 15.61 14.13 -17.35
N LYS A 896 16.59 13.46 -17.97
CA LYS A 896 16.79 13.49 -19.42
C LYS A 896 15.57 12.97 -20.20
N LYS A 897 14.97 11.86 -19.76
CA LYS A 897 13.73 11.31 -20.32
C LYS A 897 12.58 12.33 -20.23
N ASN A 898 12.38 12.95 -19.07
CA ASN A 898 11.31 13.92 -18.85
C ASN A 898 11.51 15.18 -19.68
N THR A 899 12.72 15.72 -19.75
CA THR A 899 13.03 16.89 -20.58
C THR A 899 12.83 16.59 -22.06
N SER A 900 13.33 15.44 -22.54
CA SER A 900 13.17 15.05 -23.95
C SER A 900 11.72 14.76 -24.32
N ASN A 901 10.96 14.12 -23.42
CA ASN A 901 9.52 13.91 -23.60
C ASN A 901 8.75 15.24 -23.59
N LYS A 902 9.08 16.15 -22.67
CA LYS A 902 8.46 17.48 -22.57
C LYS A 902 8.68 18.28 -23.87
N VAL A 903 9.91 18.34 -24.37
CA VAL A 903 10.22 19.03 -25.64
C VAL A 903 9.46 18.42 -26.82
N THR A 904 9.36 17.10 -26.89
CA THR A 904 8.67 16.40 -28.00
C THR A 904 7.15 16.58 -27.90
N GLN A 905 6.60 16.53 -26.69
CA GLN A 905 5.18 16.74 -26.43
C GLN A 905 4.78 18.21 -26.66
N GLU A 906 5.63 19.17 -26.29
CA GLU A 906 5.43 20.59 -26.57
C GLU A 906 5.36 20.85 -28.07
N LYS A 907 6.26 20.25 -28.87
CA LYS A 907 6.19 20.32 -30.34
C LYS A 907 4.90 19.74 -30.91
N ILE A 908 4.47 18.56 -30.45
CA ILE A 908 3.22 17.94 -30.90
C ILE A 908 2.01 18.80 -30.51
N ASN A 909 2.01 19.36 -29.30
CA ASN A 909 0.94 20.22 -28.81
C ASN A 909 0.88 21.55 -29.58
N GLU A 910 2.03 22.15 -29.89
CA GLU A 910 2.11 23.39 -30.68
C GLU A 910 1.51 23.19 -32.08
N ILE A 911 1.81 22.07 -32.74
CA ILE A 911 1.21 21.72 -34.03
C ILE A 911 -0.30 21.52 -33.88
N LYS A 912 -0.76 20.80 -32.85
CA LYS A 912 -2.20 20.57 -32.60
C LYS A 912 -2.97 21.86 -32.34
N GLU A 913 -2.40 22.78 -31.56
CA GLU A 913 -3.01 24.07 -31.26
C GLU A 913 -3.13 24.93 -32.52
N LYS A 914 -2.07 25.00 -33.33
CA LYS A 914 -2.09 25.72 -34.62
C LYS A 914 -3.12 25.13 -35.60
N VAL A 915 -3.25 23.80 -35.67
CA VAL A 915 -4.27 23.13 -36.51
C VAL A 915 -5.69 23.43 -36.00
N LYS A 916 -5.90 23.41 -34.68
CA LYS A 916 -7.20 23.72 -34.08
C LYS A 916 -7.62 25.17 -34.37
N ASN A 917 -6.70 26.12 -34.22
CA ASN A 917 -6.96 27.53 -34.51
C ASN A 917 -7.37 27.72 -35.98
N ILE A 918 -6.68 27.05 -36.92
CA ILE A 918 -7.05 27.08 -38.34
C ILE A 918 -8.48 26.53 -38.55
N HIS A 919 -8.83 25.42 -37.90
CA HIS A 919 -10.16 24.80 -37.99
C HIS A 919 -11.28 25.69 -37.44
N ASP A 920 -11.03 26.38 -36.33
CA ASP A 920 -12.01 27.28 -35.72
C ASP A 920 -12.30 28.48 -36.64
N TYR A 921 -11.28 29.05 -37.30
CA TYR A 921 -11.49 30.09 -38.32
C TYR A 921 -12.22 29.57 -39.56
N VAL A 922 -11.94 28.34 -40.02
CA VAL A 922 -12.68 27.73 -41.15
C VAL A 922 -14.18 27.64 -40.83
N LYS A 923 -14.55 27.22 -39.62
CA LYS A 923 -15.96 27.15 -39.19
C LYS A 923 -16.66 28.51 -39.11
N GLU A 924 -15.99 29.53 -38.58
CA GLU A 924 -16.58 30.87 -38.48
C GLU A 924 -16.78 31.51 -39.87
N ILE A 925 -15.87 31.24 -40.80
CA ILE A 925 -16.00 31.62 -42.21
C ILE A 925 -17.21 30.93 -42.85
N GLU A 926 -17.38 29.62 -42.66
CA GLU A 926 -18.53 28.85 -43.17
C GLU A 926 -19.88 29.38 -42.62
N LYS A 927 -19.95 29.72 -41.33
CA LYS A 927 -21.16 30.29 -40.71
C LYS A 927 -21.56 31.65 -41.29
N TYR A 928 -20.60 32.51 -41.61
CA TYR A 928 -20.89 33.81 -42.23
C TYR A 928 -21.48 33.63 -43.64
N VAL A 929 -20.87 32.75 -44.44
CA VAL A 929 -21.27 32.49 -45.83
C VAL A 929 -22.65 31.84 -45.91
N GLN A 930 -22.95 30.85 -45.06
CA GLN A 930 -24.27 30.20 -45.03
C GLN A 930 -25.40 31.14 -44.55
N GLY A 931 -25.07 32.23 -43.86
CA GLY A 931 -26.05 33.17 -43.29
C GLY A 931 -26.54 34.28 -44.22
N GLY A 932 -26.07 34.40 -45.46
CA GLY A 932 -26.54 35.40 -46.43
C GLY A 932 -26.40 36.87 -46.00
N LYS A 933 -25.51 37.16 -45.03
CA LYS A 933 -25.44 38.45 -44.34
C LYS A 933 -24.98 39.62 -45.22
N GLU A 934 -24.23 39.34 -46.28
CA GLU A 934 -23.71 40.36 -47.18
C GLU A 934 -24.82 41.04 -47.99
N ASP A 935 -25.85 40.28 -48.38
CA ASP A 935 -27.00 40.81 -49.12
C ASP A 935 -27.91 41.64 -48.21
N TYR A 936 -28.09 41.22 -46.96
CA TYR A 936 -28.88 41.94 -45.96
C TYR A 936 -28.26 43.30 -45.60
N LYS A 937 -26.92 43.39 -45.57
CA LYS A 937 -26.21 44.65 -45.32
C LYS A 937 -26.51 45.69 -46.40
N LYS A 938 -26.41 45.33 -47.69
CA LYS A 938 -26.67 46.26 -48.81
C LYS A 938 -28.08 46.84 -48.77
N GLN A 939 -29.07 46.07 -48.33
CA GLN A 939 -30.45 46.54 -48.20
C GLN A 939 -30.59 47.66 -47.16
N LYS A 940 -29.96 47.52 -45.99
CA LYS A 940 -30.05 48.50 -44.90
C LYS A 940 -29.27 49.79 -45.14
N GLU A 941 -28.22 49.74 -45.95
CA GLU A 941 -27.48 50.94 -46.35
C GLU A 941 -28.31 51.88 -47.23
N SER A 942 -29.15 51.32 -48.11
CA SER A 942 -30.06 52.11 -48.95
C SER A 942 -31.15 52.83 -48.14
N GLU A 943 -31.72 52.17 -47.13
CA GLU A 943 -32.75 52.77 -46.25
C GLU A 943 -32.19 53.97 -45.45
N LEU A 944 -30.91 53.90 -45.04
CA LEU A 944 -30.28 54.95 -44.24
C LEU A 944 -30.07 56.26 -45.01
N ASP A 945 -29.76 56.20 -46.31
CA ASP A 945 -29.50 57.40 -47.12
C ASP A 945 -30.79 58.18 -47.44
N GLU A 946 -31.94 57.50 -47.50
CA GLU A 946 -33.25 58.16 -47.62
C GLU A 946 -33.58 59.02 -46.38
N VAL A 947 -33.39 58.46 -45.17
CA VAL A 947 -33.67 59.17 -43.90
C VAL A 947 -32.74 60.37 -43.67
N LYS A 948 -31.46 60.26 -44.09
CA LYS A 948 -30.52 61.40 -44.01
C LYS A 948 -30.99 62.61 -44.81
N THR A 949 -31.61 62.39 -45.96
CA THR A 949 -32.09 63.46 -46.84
C THR A 949 -33.27 64.20 -46.20
N GLN A 950 -34.22 63.47 -45.61
CA GLN A 950 -35.38 64.05 -44.93
C GLN A 950 -35.02 64.88 -43.69
N LEU A 951 -33.98 64.49 -42.94
CA LEU A 951 -33.50 65.23 -41.78
C LEU A 951 -32.92 66.62 -42.15
N ALA A 952 -32.17 66.71 -43.25
CA ALA A 952 -31.51 67.94 -43.67
C ALA A 952 -32.50 69.05 -44.06
N ASP A 953 -33.65 68.69 -44.62
CA ASP A 953 -34.70 69.65 -44.98
C ASP A 953 -35.40 70.22 -43.74
N CYS A 954 -35.63 69.39 -42.71
CA CYS A 954 -36.20 69.82 -41.44
C CYS A 954 -35.29 70.83 -40.69
N GLU A 955 -33.97 70.60 -40.68
CA GLU A 955 -33.03 71.48 -39.97
C GLU A 955 -32.93 72.89 -40.59
N LYS A 956 -33.04 73.00 -41.92
CA LYS A 956 -33.07 74.31 -42.61
C LYS A 956 -34.28 75.16 -42.20
N GLN A 957 -35.44 74.53 -41.97
CA GLN A 957 -36.66 75.25 -41.59
C GLN A 957 -36.55 75.82 -40.16
N LYS A 958 -35.89 75.11 -39.24
CA LYS A 958 -35.64 75.55 -37.86
C LYS A 958 -34.70 76.76 -37.80
N GLU A 959 -33.67 76.81 -38.64
CA GLU A 959 -32.69 77.90 -38.63
C GLU A 959 -33.28 79.25 -39.08
N LYS A 960 -34.26 79.21 -40.00
CA LYS A 960 -34.94 80.41 -40.51
C LYS A 960 -35.77 81.12 -39.42
N ILE A 961 -36.54 80.37 -38.63
CA ILE A 961 -37.39 80.91 -37.55
C ILE A 961 -36.55 81.50 -36.41
N SER A 962 -35.41 80.89 -36.10
CA SER A 962 -34.51 81.33 -35.02
C SER A 962 -33.88 82.71 -35.30
N LYS A 963 -33.57 83.03 -36.58
CA LYS A 963 -32.98 84.32 -36.97
C LYS A 963 -33.96 85.49 -36.82
N GLU A 964 -35.25 85.28 -37.06
CA GLU A 964 -36.28 86.31 -36.87
C GLU A 964 -36.45 86.69 -35.39
N MET A 965 -36.40 85.72 -34.47
CA MET A 965 -36.51 85.97 -33.02
C MET A 965 -35.37 86.83 -32.45
N GLY A 966 -34.16 86.71 -32.99
CA GLY A 966 -32.98 87.45 -32.50
C GLY A 966 -33.10 88.96 -32.69
N THR A 967 -33.68 89.40 -33.80
CA THR A 967 -33.82 90.83 -34.15
C THR A 967 -34.78 91.58 -33.22
N ILE A 968 -35.87 90.93 -32.78
CA ILE A 968 -36.89 91.54 -31.91
C ILE A 968 -36.35 91.78 -30.49
N ARG A 969 -35.40 90.97 -30.01
CA ARG A 969 -34.81 91.11 -28.66
C ARG A 969 -33.84 92.30 -28.55
N GLN A 970 -33.08 92.60 -29.59
CA GLN A 970 -32.06 93.66 -29.57
C GLN A 970 -32.67 95.08 -29.47
N ASP A 971 -33.89 95.26 -29.97
CA ASP A 971 -34.65 96.51 -29.91
C ASP A 971 -35.21 96.85 -28.51
N ILE A 972 -35.33 95.87 -27.62
CA ILE A 972 -35.90 96.05 -26.27
C ILE A 972 -34.86 96.59 -25.28
N ASP A 973 -33.57 96.28 -25.49
CA ASP A 973 -32.51 96.63 -24.54
C ASP A 973 -31.89 98.03 -24.75
N THR A 974 -32.06 98.65 -25.92
CA THR A 974 -31.54 100.01 -26.23
C THR A 974 -32.35 101.14 -25.57
N GLN A 975 -33.54 100.86 -25.05
CA GLN A 975 -34.43 101.85 -24.44
C GLN A 975 -34.15 102.12 -22.94
N LYS A 976 -33.47 101.23 -22.22
CA LYS A 976 -33.24 101.29 -20.75
C LYS A 976 -32.17 102.30 -20.27
N ILE A 977 -31.45 102.98 -21.16
CA ILE A 977 -30.25 103.79 -20.81
C ILE A 977 -30.59 105.25 -20.45
N GLN A 978 -31.75 105.77 -20.84
CA GLN A 978 -32.21 107.14 -20.50
C GLN A 978 -32.73 107.29 -19.06
N GLU A 979 -32.99 106.18 -18.35
CA GLU A 979 -33.50 106.15 -16.97
C GLU A 979 -32.46 106.65 -15.95
N ARG A 980 -31.17 106.56 -16.28
CA ARG A 980 -30.03 106.70 -15.35
C ARG A 980 -29.59 108.14 -15.07
N TRP A 981 -29.97 109.09 -15.92
CA TRP A 981 -29.62 110.51 -15.78
C TRP A 981 -30.48 111.26 -14.74
N LEU A 982 -31.67 110.75 -14.44
CA LEU A 982 -32.55 111.28 -13.39
C LEU A 982 -32.00 111.05 -11.98
N GLU A 983 -31.09 110.11 -11.85
CA GLU A 983 -30.78 109.52 -10.58
C GLU A 983 -29.56 110.19 -9.92
N ASP A 984 -28.64 110.80 -10.70
CA ASP A 984 -27.54 111.64 -10.20
C ASP A 984 -28.01 112.92 -9.49
N ASN A 985 -29.30 113.20 -9.48
CA ASN A 985 -29.84 114.16 -8.54
C ASN A 985 -29.83 113.72 -7.08
N LEU A 986 -29.57 112.45 -6.85
CA LEU A 986 -29.18 112.01 -5.55
C LEU A 986 -27.67 111.86 -5.49
N THR A 987 -26.84 112.79 -5.97
CA THR A 987 -25.38 112.91 -5.67
C THR A 987 -25.06 113.02 -4.16
N LEU A 988 -26.04 112.75 -3.29
CA LEU A 988 -25.88 111.81 -2.16
C LEU A 988 -24.98 110.58 -2.49
N ARG A 989 -25.03 110.17 -3.76
CA ARG A 989 -24.36 109.04 -4.40
C ARG A 989 -22.86 109.07 -4.29
N LYS A 990 -22.24 110.24 -4.12
CA LYS A 990 -20.77 110.32 -4.01
C LYS A 990 -20.24 110.16 -2.60
N ARG A 991 -21.05 110.38 -1.56
CA ARG A 991 -20.62 110.12 -0.17
C ARG A 991 -20.98 108.73 0.33
N ASN A 992 -21.91 108.07 -0.36
CA ASN A 992 -22.03 106.63 -0.33
C ASN A 992 -20.88 105.89 -1.05
N GLU A 993 -20.03 106.55 -1.86
CA GLU A 993 -18.91 105.86 -2.53
C GLU A 993 -17.76 105.50 -1.58
N ASP A 994 -17.42 106.33 -0.61
CA ASP A 994 -16.39 105.98 0.38
C ASP A 994 -16.90 104.96 1.43
N LEU A 995 -18.21 104.98 1.72
CA LEU A 995 -18.87 103.92 2.46
C LEU A 995 -18.86 102.60 1.67
N LYS A 996 -18.89 102.68 0.33
CA LYS A 996 -18.83 101.51 -0.56
C LYS A 996 -17.47 100.84 -0.59
N GLU A 997 -16.34 101.53 -0.45
CA GLU A 997 -15.02 100.86 -0.40
C GLU A 997 -14.87 99.97 0.85
N VAL A 998 -15.24 100.48 2.03
CA VAL A 998 -15.25 99.70 3.28
C VAL A 998 -16.34 98.61 3.26
N GLU A 999 -17.47 98.86 2.57
CA GLU A 999 -18.45 97.82 2.28
C GLU A 999 -18.00 96.80 1.23
N GLU A 1000 -17.09 97.14 0.31
CA GLU A 1000 -16.56 96.27 -0.74
C GLU A 1000 -15.50 95.32 -0.21
N GLU A 1001 -14.57 95.76 0.65
CA GLU A 1001 -13.67 94.85 1.38
C GLU A 1001 -14.45 93.90 2.30
N ARG A 1002 -15.46 94.43 3.01
CA ARG A 1002 -16.39 93.63 3.81
C ARG A 1002 -17.20 92.66 2.95
N LYS A 1003 -17.67 93.07 1.76
CA LYS A 1003 -18.39 92.21 0.80
C LYS A 1003 -17.46 91.16 0.19
N GLN A 1004 -16.19 91.47 -0.07
CA GLN A 1004 -15.19 90.53 -0.58
C GLN A 1004 -14.98 89.39 0.43
N TYR A 1005 -14.73 89.70 1.70
CA TYR A 1005 -14.58 88.72 2.76
C TYR A 1005 -15.91 87.99 3.10
N LEU A 1006 -17.06 88.66 2.99
CA LEU A 1006 -18.38 88.00 3.08
C LEU A 1006 -18.68 87.09 1.88
N LYS A 1007 -18.15 87.37 0.68
CA LYS A 1007 -18.27 86.52 -0.50
C LYS A 1007 -17.40 85.27 -0.34
N GLU A 1008 -16.15 85.43 0.08
CA GLU A 1008 -15.24 84.30 0.37
C GLU A 1008 -15.75 83.43 1.54
N MET A 1009 -16.34 84.02 2.59
CA MET A 1009 -16.94 83.28 3.69
C MET A 1009 -18.29 82.64 3.32
N GLY A 1010 -19.08 83.30 2.46
CA GLY A 1010 -20.37 82.83 1.96
C GLY A 1010 -20.25 81.67 0.95
N GLU A 1011 -19.17 81.62 0.18
CA GLU A 1011 -18.85 80.50 -0.72
C GLU A 1011 -18.42 79.23 0.03
N MET A 1012 -17.89 79.36 1.26
CA MET A 1012 -17.32 78.24 2.03
C MET A 1012 -18.32 77.36 2.80
N LYS A 1013 -19.64 77.50 2.60
CA LYS A 1013 -20.69 76.53 3.06
C LYS A 1013 -20.45 75.94 4.47
N VAL A 1014 -20.18 76.81 5.44
CA VAL A 1014 -19.75 76.44 6.81
C VAL A 1014 -20.62 75.39 7.53
N PRO A 1015 -21.97 75.41 7.42
CA PRO A 1015 -22.82 74.37 8.02
C PRO A 1015 -22.60 73.00 7.37
N GLN A 1016 -22.32 72.95 6.07
CA GLN A 1016 -22.06 71.72 5.34
C GLN A 1016 -20.69 71.14 5.74
N LEU A 1017 -19.66 71.98 5.88
CA LEU A 1017 -18.34 71.58 6.37
C LEU A 1017 -18.37 71.07 7.82
N LYS A 1018 -19.15 71.69 8.71
CA LYS A 1018 -19.32 71.21 10.10
C LYS A 1018 -20.05 69.86 10.16
N ASN A 1019 -21.09 69.69 9.36
CA ASN A 1019 -21.80 68.40 9.25
C ASN A 1019 -20.93 67.31 8.60
N GLU A 1020 -20.12 67.67 7.60
CA GLU A 1020 -19.15 66.77 6.97
C GLU A 1020 -18.04 66.38 7.96
N ARG A 1021 -17.52 67.32 8.75
CA ARG A 1021 -16.56 67.04 9.84
C ARG A 1021 -17.12 66.02 10.82
N GLN A 1022 -18.34 66.23 11.31
CA GLN A 1022 -18.95 65.32 12.28
C GLN A 1022 -19.16 63.91 11.70
N ARG A 1023 -19.68 63.82 10.46
CA ARG A 1023 -19.81 62.53 9.75
C ARG A 1023 -18.48 61.83 9.51
N LEU A 1024 -17.41 62.58 9.20
CA LEU A 1024 -16.08 62.03 8.98
C LEU A 1024 -15.46 61.55 10.30
N VAL A 1025 -15.63 62.28 11.40
CA VAL A 1025 -15.18 61.87 12.73
C VAL A 1025 -15.88 60.58 13.17
N GLU A 1026 -17.21 60.51 13.05
CA GLU A 1026 -17.99 59.30 13.37
C GLU A 1026 -17.54 58.10 12.53
N LYS A 1027 -17.36 58.28 11.21
CA LYS A 1027 -16.83 57.22 10.33
C LYS A 1027 -15.40 56.79 10.71
N ILE A 1028 -14.52 57.74 11.05
CA ILE A 1028 -13.14 57.43 11.47
C ILE A 1028 -13.14 56.66 12.80
N GLU A 1029 -14.01 57.00 13.74
CA GLU A 1029 -14.16 56.24 15.00
C GLU A 1029 -14.69 54.83 14.75
N ASP A 1030 -15.68 54.66 13.87
CA ASP A 1030 -16.20 53.35 13.49
C ASP A 1030 -15.13 52.48 12.80
N PHE A 1031 -14.36 53.05 11.86
CA PHE A 1031 -13.24 52.34 11.24
C PHE A 1031 -12.13 52.00 12.24
N LYS A 1032 -11.83 52.86 13.23
CA LYS A 1032 -10.88 52.56 14.31
C LYS A 1032 -11.38 51.44 15.21
N ARG A 1033 -12.66 51.40 15.56
CA ARG A 1033 -13.26 50.29 16.33
C ARG A 1033 -13.14 48.98 15.56
N ASN A 1034 -13.47 48.99 14.26
CA ASN A 1034 -13.36 47.83 13.39
C ASN A 1034 -11.91 47.35 13.22
N HIS A 1035 -10.95 48.28 13.13
CA HIS A 1035 -9.51 47.99 13.10
C HIS A 1035 -9.05 47.28 14.37
N SER A 1036 -9.39 47.80 15.56
CA SER A 1036 -9.08 47.15 16.84
C SER A 1036 -9.69 45.76 16.98
N LEU A 1037 -10.95 45.57 16.54
CA LEU A 1037 -11.62 44.26 16.54
C LEU A 1037 -10.99 43.26 15.55
N ALA A 1038 -10.47 43.74 14.42
CA ALA A 1038 -9.77 42.91 13.45
C ALA A 1038 -8.36 42.53 13.95
N LEU A 1039 -7.64 43.45 14.59
CA LEU A 1039 -6.35 43.18 15.24
C LEU A 1039 -6.48 42.16 16.39
N GLY A 1040 -7.49 42.30 17.25
CA GLY A 1040 -7.75 41.34 18.32
C GLY A 1040 -8.00 39.92 17.78
N ARG A 1041 -8.72 39.80 16.65
CA ARG A 1041 -8.93 38.52 15.96
C ARG A 1041 -7.64 37.94 15.36
N GLN A 1042 -6.78 38.78 14.77
CA GLN A 1042 -5.48 38.33 14.26
C GLN A 1042 -4.63 37.70 15.37
N HIS A 1043 -4.58 38.34 16.55
CA HIS A 1043 -3.81 37.81 17.67
C HIS A 1043 -4.34 36.45 18.13
N GLY A 1044 -5.66 36.30 18.24
CA GLY A 1044 -6.29 35.01 18.56
C GLY A 1044 -5.97 33.91 17.53
N PHE A 1045 -5.98 34.24 16.23
CA PHE A 1045 -5.59 33.28 15.20
C PHE A 1045 -4.09 32.93 15.27
N GLU A 1046 -3.22 33.90 15.55
CA GLU A 1046 -1.77 33.67 15.69
C GLU A 1046 -1.46 32.74 16.88
N GLU A 1047 -2.13 32.92 18.02
CA GLU A 1047 -2.00 32.02 19.18
C GLU A 1047 -2.48 30.59 18.86
N GLU A 1048 -3.62 30.44 18.17
CA GLU A 1048 -4.11 29.13 17.75
C GLU A 1048 -3.18 28.44 16.75
N ILE A 1049 -2.60 29.19 15.80
CA ILE A 1049 -1.60 28.66 14.85
C ILE A 1049 -0.36 28.17 15.60
N ILE A 1050 0.13 28.92 16.60
CA ILE A 1050 1.28 28.50 17.41
C ILE A 1050 0.95 27.22 18.18
N ARG A 1051 -0.26 27.11 18.75
CA ARG A 1051 -0.75 25.91 19.45
C ARG A 1051 -0.77 24.69 18.51
N PHE A 1052 -1.38 24.79 17.35
CA PHE A 1052 -1.43 23.70 16.37
C PHE A 1052 -0.04 23.31 15.83
N LYS A 1053 0.85 24.29 15.59
CA LYS A 1053 2.27 24.00 15.23
C LYS A 1053 3.04 23.31 16.35
N LYS A 1054 2.67 23.51 17.61
CA LYS A 1054 3.28 22.82 18.74
C LYS A 1054 2.77 21.38 18.84
N GLU A 1055 1.46 21.18 18.69
CA GLU A 1055 0.82 19.86 18.69
C GLU A 1055 1.35 18.99 17.53
N LEU A 1056 1.48 19.53 16.31
CA LEU A 1056 2.08 18.83 15.17
C LEU A 1056 3.56 18.46 15.37
N ARG A 1057 4.27 19.12 16.29
CA ARG A 1057 5.68 18.82 16.62
C ARG A 1057 5.83 17.70 17.64
N GLU A 1058 4.75 17.23 18.26
CA GLU A 1058 4.80 16.08 19.15
C GLU A 1058 5.20 14.81 18.38
N SER A 1059 5.97 13.92 19.03
CA SER A 1059 6.58 12.74 18.35
C SER A 1059 5.55 11.77 17.75
N GLN A 1060 4.31 11.86 18.23
CA GLN A 1060 3.17 11.04 17.81
C GLN A 1060 2.62 11.48 16.46
N PHE A 1061 2.69 12.78 16.14
CA PHE A 1061 2.06 13.39 14.97
C PHE A 1061 3.07 13.81 13.90
N LYS A 1062 4.28 14.19 14.30
CA LYS A 1062 5.34 14.70 13.40
C LYS A 1062 5.61 13.78 12.20
N ASP A 1063 5.71 12.47 12.46
CA ASP A 1063 6.04 11.45 11.45
C ASP A 1063 4.90 10.43 11.27
N ALA A 1064 3.66 10.79 11.64
CA ALA A 1064 2.54 9.84 11.69
C ALA A 1064 2.21 9.23 10.32
N GLU A 1065 2.24 10.03 9.26
CA GLU A 1065 1.99 9.60 7.88
C GLU A 1065 3.06 8.62 7.39
N GLU A 1066 4.33 8.91 7.67
CA GLU A 1066 5.48 8.08 7.26
C GLU A 1066 5.47 6.75 8.02
N LYS A 1067 5.32 6.78 9.35
CA LYS A 1067 5.23 5.57 10.19
C LYS A 1067 4.04 4.70 9.80
N TYR A 1068 2.88 5.30 9.52
CA TYR A 1068 1.71 4.57 9.03
C TYR A 1068 2.00 3.88 7.69
N ARG A 1069 2.63 4.59 6.75
CA ARG A 1069 2.97 4.08 5.43
C ARG A 1069 4.00 2.95 5.50
N GLU A 1070 5.06 3.11 6.28
CA GLU A 1070 6.08 2.08 6.50
C GLU A 1070 5.45 0.82 7.11
N MET A 1071 4.65 0.97 8.16
CA MET A 1071 3.99 -0.16 8.81
C MET A 1071 2.99 -0.86 7.85
N MET A 1072 2.28 -0.11 7.01
CA MET A 1072 1.43 -0.66 5.96
C MET A 1072 2.22 -1.49 4.94
N ILE A 1073 3.37 -0.99 4.49
CA ILE A 1073 4.24 -1.71 3.57
C ILE A 1073 4.76 -3.00 4.22
N VAL A 1074 5.25 -2.93 5.47
CA VAL A 1074 5.75 -4.10 6.21
C VAL A 1074 4.66 -5.15 6.39
N MET A 1075 3.47 -4.72 6.83
CA MET A 1075 2.31 -5.60 7.01
C MET A 1075 1.92 -6.28 5.70
N ARG A 1076 1.76 -5.51 4.62
CA ARG A 1076 1.33 -6.06 3.33
C ARG A 1076 2.37 -6.97 2.69
N THR A 1077 3.65 -6.62 2.80
CA THR A 1077 4.75 -7.46 2.30
C THR A 1077 4.82 -8.77 3.08
N THR A 1078 4.63 -8.73 4.40
CA THR A 1078 4.63 -9.94 5.24
C THR A 1078 3.41 -10.82 4.99
N GLU A 1079 2.25 -10.23 4.68
CA GLU A 1079 1.07 -10.98 4.20
C GLU A 1079 1.34 -11.72 2.88
N LEU A 1080 2.03 -11.08 1.93
CA LEU A 1080 2.41 -11.73 0.67
C LEU A 1080 3.39 -12.88 0.90
N VAL A 1081 4.43 -12.66 1.72
CA VAL A 1081 5.39 -13.71 2.09
C VAL A 1081 4.68 -14.90 2.74
N ASN A 1082 3.68 -14.68 3.59
CA ASN A 1082 2.89 -15.76 4.17
C ASN A 1082 2.14 -16.60 3.12
N ARG A 1083 1.63 -15.97 2.06
CA ARG A 1083 0.97 -16.69 0.96
C ARG A 1083 1.98 -17.48 0.15
N ASP A 1084 3.14 -16.91 -0.14
CA ASP A 1084 4.20 -17.61 -0.88
C ASP A 1084 4.72 -18.83 -0.09
N LEU A 1085 4.94 -18.68 1.22
CA LEU A 1085 5.31 -19.79 2.11
C LEU A 1085 4.25 -20.90 2.10
N ASP A 1086 2.96 -20.56 2.03
CA ASP A 1086 1.88 -21.54 1.92
C ASP A 1086 1.88 -22.25 0.57
N MET A 1087 2.14 -21.53 -0.53
CA MET A 1087 2.29 -22.11 -1.86
C MET A 1087 3.48 -23.07 -1.92
N TYR A 1088 4.64 -22.68 -1.38
CA TYR A 1088 5.83 -23.54 -1.29
C TYR A 1088 5.57 -24.78 -0.45
N TYR A 1089 4.90 -24.64 0.69
CA TYR A 1089 4.52 -25.77 1.53
C TYR A 1089 3.67 -26.76 0.76
N LYS A 1090 2.59 -26.29 0.10
CA LYS A 1090 1.68 -27.14 -0.68
C LYS A 1090 2.36 -27.80 -1.87
N ALA A 1091 3.23 -27.08 -2.57
CA ALA A 1091 3.97 -27.62 -3.71
C ALA A 1091 4.97 -28.70 -3.28
N LEU A 1092 5.72 -28.46 -2.22
CA LEU A 1092 6.69 -29.43 -1.68
C LEU A 1092 5.97 -30.66 -1.09
N ASP A 1093 4.88 -30.48 -0.36
CA ASP A 1093 4.05 -31.58 0.16
C ASP A 1093 3.52 -32.46 -0.99
N LYS A 1094 2.95 -31.84 -2.03
CA LYS A 1094 2.46 -32.55 -3.22
C LYS A 1094 3.58 -33.30 -3.95
N ALA A 1095 4.77 -32.71 -4.08
CA ALA A 1095 5.92 -33.35 -4.73
C ALA A 1095 6.39 -34.59 -3.94
N ILE A 1096 6.46 -34.48 -2.61
CA ILE A 1096 6.76 -35.63 -1.73
C ILE A 1096 5.71 -36.72 -1.92
N MET A 1097 4.42 -36.38 -1.99
CA MET A 1097 3.36 -37.38 -2.15
C MET A 1097 3.41 -38.09 -3.49
N THR A 1098 3.65 -37.34 -4.55
CA THR A 1098 3.78 -37.92 -5.89
C THR A 1098 4.99 -38.86 -5.94
N PHE A 1099 6.11 -38.47 -5.34
CA PHE A 1099 7.32 -39.30 -5.25
C PHE A 1099 7.09 -40.59 -4.44
N HIS A 1100 6.44 -40.50 -3.27
CA HIS A 1100 6.12 -41.66 -2.46
C HIS A 1100 5.17 -42.63 -3.17
N SER A 1101 4.10 -42.12 -3.79
CA SER A 1101 3.13 -42.95 -4.53
C SER A 1101 3.81 -43.68 -5.69
N MET A 1102 4.58 -42.96 -6.51
CA MET A 1102 5.28 -43.53 -7.66
C MET A 1102 6.29 -44.61 -7.24
N LYS A 1103 7.07 -44.36 -6.18
CA LYS A 1103 8.06 -45.34 -5.71
C LYS A 1103 7.41 -46.54 -5.04
N MET A 1104 6.29 -46.37 -4.34
CA MET A 1104 5.57 -47.49 -3.73
C MET A 1104 4.96 -48.40 -4.79
N GLU A 1105 4.45 -47.84 -5.89
CA GLU A 1105 3.95 -48.60 -7.03
C GLU A 1105 5.06 -49.43 -7.70
N GLU A 1106 6.24 -48.84 -7.90
CA GLU A 1106 7.43 -49.53 -8.41
C GLU A 1106 7.87 -50.69 -7.51
N ILE A 1107 7.96 -50.46 -6.19
CA ILE A 1107 8.31 -51.50 -5.20
C ILE A 1107 7.27 -52.63 -5.21
N ASN A 1108 5.97 -52.29 -5.18
CA ASN A 1108 4.92 -53.31 -5.15
C ASN A 1108 4.87 -54.15 -6.42
N LYS A 1109 5.16 -53.57 -7.58
CA LYS A 1109 5.28 -54.33 -8.82
C LYS A 1109 6.36 -55.41 -8.71
N ILE A 1110 7.55 -55.04 -8.22
CA ILE A 1110 8.66 -55.97 -8.02
C ILE A 1110 8.33 -57.03 -6.97
N ILE A 1111 7.71 -56.64 -5.84
CA ILE A 1111 7.29 -57.60 -4.80
C ILE A 1111 6.33 -58.64 -5.37
N ARG A 1112 5.34 -58.23 -6.16
CA ARG A 1112 4.37 -59.15 -6.78
C ARG A 1112 5.05 -60.14 -7.71
N ASP A 1113 5.95 -59.66 -8.56
CA ASP A 1113 6.65 -60.48 -9.53
C ASP A 1113 7.58 -61.48 -8.83
N LEU A 1114 8.36 -61.03 -7.85
CA LEU A 1114 9.24 -61.89 -7.06
C LEU A 1114 8.46 -62.91 -6.24
N TRP A 1115 7.37 -62.51 -5.57
CA TRP A 1115 6.54 -63.42 -4.77
C TRP A 1115 5.95 -64.56 -5.59
N ARG A 1116 5.37 -64.24 -6.75
CA ARG A 1116 4.81 -65.25 -7.67
C ARG A 1116 5.86 -66.23 -8.20
N SER A 1117 7.10 -65.77 -8.33
CA SER A 1117 8.22 -66.61 -8.79
C SER A 1117 8.82 -67.50 -7.70
N THR A 1118 8.77 -67.07 -6.43
CA THR A 1118 9.44 -67.77 -5.31
C THR A 1118 8.52 -68.59 -4.43
N TYR A 1119 7.30 -68.12 -4.16
CA TYR A 1119 6.38 -68.82 -3.27
C TYR A 1119 5.58 -69.89 -4.01
N ARG A 1120 5.65 -71.14 -3.55
CA ARG A 1120 4.93 -72.28 -4.17
C ARG A 1120 3.62 -72.66 -3.47
N GLY A 1121 3.26 -71.97 -2.39
CA GLY A 1121 1.98 -72.19 -1.69
C GLY A 1121 0.78 -71.63 -2.46
N GLN A 1122 -0.35 -72.34 -2.42
CA GLN A 1122 -1.61 -71.92 -3.07
C GLN A 1122 -2.46 -70.96 -2.21
N ASP A 1123 -2.02 -70.64 -1.00
CA ASP A 1123 -2.77 -69.91 0.01
C ASP A 1123 -2.60 -68.39 -0.05
N ILE A 1124 -1.57 -67.87 -0.72
CA ILE A 1124 -1.28 -66.44 -0.91
C ILE A 1124 -0.89 -66.16 -2.37
N GLU A 1125 -1.67 -65.34 -3.07
CA GLU A 1125 -1.41 -65.01 -4.48
C GLU A 1125 -0.24 -64.04 -4.65
N TYR A 1126 -0.25 -62.95 -3.86
CA TYR A 1126 0.84 -61.99 -3.80
C TYR A 1126 0.77 -61.15 -2.52
N VAL A 1127 1.88 -60.46 -2.26
CA VAL A 1127 2.03 -59.52 -1.14
C VAL A 1127 2.19 -58.11 -1.70
N GLU A 1128 1.65 -57.12 -1.00
CA GLU A 1128 1.86 -55.70 -1.31
C GLU A 1128 1.96 -54.84 -0.05
N ILE A 1129 2.67 -53.73 -0.15
CA ILE A 1129 2.76 -52.70 0.88
C ILE A 1129 1.70 -51.64 0.57
N ARG A 1130 0.77 -51.41 1.51
CA ARG A 1130 -0.21 -50.33 1.42
C ARG A 1130 0.20 -49.16 2.29
N SER A 1131 0.11 -47.97 1.71
CA SER A 1131 0.28 -46.69 2.40
C SER A 1131 -1.08 -46.01 2.54
N ASP A 1132 -1.71 -46.14 3.70
CA ASP A 1132 -2.98 -45.44 3.99
C ASP A 1132 -2.65 -44.01 4.45
N ALA A 1133 -3.28 -43.03 3.80
CA ALA A 1133 -3.20 -41.62 4.19
C ALA A 1133 -4.40 -41.25 5.07
N ASP A 1134 -4.18 -40.54 6.18
CA ASP A 1134 -5.27 -39.98 6.99
C ASP A 1134 -5.98 -38.85 6.20
N GLU A 1135 -7.09 -39.17 5.52
CA GLU A 1135 -7.87 -38.20 4.72
C GLU A 1135 -8.56 -37.12 5.57
N ASN A 1136 -8.77 -37.37 6.87
CA ASN A 1136 -9.51 -36.51 7.79
C ASN A 1136 -8.72 -35.30 8.34
N VAL A 1137 -7.52 -35.00 7.81
CA VAL A 1137 -6.69 -33.89 8.28
C VAL A 1137 -6.55 -32.81 7.20
N SER A 1138 -7.21 -31.67 7.46
CA SER A 1138 -7.08 -30.43 6.70
C SER A 1138 -5.61 -30.03 6.59
N ALA A 1139 -5.12 -29.84 5.36
CA ALA A 1139 -3.72 -29.57 5.03
C ALA A 1139 -3.14 -28.28 5.65
N SER A 1140 -3.96 -27.44 6.31
CA SER A 1140 -3.54 -26.14 6.85
C SER A 1140 -2.91 -26.20 8.25
N ASP A 1141 -3.26 -27.19 9.09
CA ASP A 1141 -3.03 -27.10 10.55
C ASP A 1141 -2.42 -28.32 11.24
N LYS A 1142 -2.35 -29.50 10.61
CA LYS A 1142 -1.66 -30.67 11.19
C LYS A 1142 -0.91 -31.47 10.14
N ARG A 1143 0.21 -32.08 10.57
CA ARG A 1143 1.03 -32.99 9.77
C ARG A 1143 0.19 -34.19 9.35
N ARG A 1144 0.04 -34.42 8.04
CA ARG A 1144 -0.57 -35.63 7.50
C ARG A 1144 0.30 -36.84 7.85
N SER A 1145 -0.33 -37.91 8.33
CA SER A 1145 0.35 -39.11 8.79
C SER A 1145 0.09 -40.26 7.81
N TYR A 1146 1.16 -40.84 7.26
CA TYR A 1146 1.11 -42.12 6.55
C TYR A 1146 1.20 -43.28 7.51
N ASN A 1147 0.38 -44.31 7.30
CA ASN A 1147 0.53 -45.61 7.95
C ASN A 1147 0.85 -46.65 6.87
N TYR A 1148 1.96 -47.36 7.08
CA TYR A 1148 2.37 -48.46 6.19
C TYR A 1148 1.94 -49.79 6.81
N ARG A 1149 1.42 -50.69 5.98
CA ARG A 1149 1.12 -52.09 6.35
C ARG A 1149 1.40 -53.02 5.17
N VAL A 1150 1.83 -54.24 5.49
CA VAL A 1150 2.05 -55.29 4.48
C VAL A 1150 0.83 -56.18 4.47
N VAL A 1151 0.21 -56.32 3.30
CA VAL A 1151 -1.00 -57.12 3.13
C VAL A 1151 -0.74 -58.27 2.15
N MET A 1152 -1.32 -59.43 2.47
CA MET A 1152 -1.40 -60.58 1.57
C MET A 1152 -2.77 -60.61 0.90
N ILE A 1153 -2.77 -60.95 -0.39
CA ILE A 1153 -3.99 -61.09 -1.18
C ILE A 1153 -4.32 -62.58 -1.35
N LYS A 1154 -5.57 -62.94 -1.04
CA LYS A 1154 -6.11 -64.29 -1.19
C LYS A 1154 -7.46 -64.20 -1.88
N GLY A 1155 -7.54 -64.58 -3.16
CA GLY A 1155 -8.67 -64.23 -4.01
C GLY A 1155 -8.87 -62.72 -4.05
N ASP A 1156 -10.11 -62.27 -3.85
CA ASP A 1156 -10.45 -60.83 -3.86
C ASP A 1156 -10.22 -60.11 -2.52
N THR A 1157 -9.71 -60.81 -1.49
CA THR A 1157 -9.61 -60.24 -0.13
C THR A 1157 -8.16 -59.88 0.24
N ALA A 1158 -7.96 -58.62 0.65
CA ALA A 1158 -6.70 -58.13 1.21
C ALA A 1158 -6.68 -58.29 2.75
N LEU A 1159 -5.68 -59.00 3.27
CA LEU A 1159 -5.52 -59.25 4.70
C LEU A 1159 -4.15 -58.78 5.19
N ASP A 1160 -4.08 -58.17 6.37
CA ASP A 1160 -2.79 -57.82 6.99
C ASP A 1160 -1.98 -59.11 7.26
N MET A 1161 -0.72 -59.14 6.82
CA MET A 1161 0.16 -60.27 7.06
C MET A 1161 0.58 -60.35 8.52
N ARG A 1162 0.68 -59.21 9.20
CA ARG A 1162 1.21 -59.16 10.55
C ARG A 1162 0.31 -59.94 11.52
N GLY A 1163 0.91 -60.90 12.22
CA GLY A 1163 0.19 -61.78 13.15
C GLY A 1163 -0.67 -62.87 12.49
N ARG A 1164 -0.66 -63.00 11.15
CA ARG A 1164 -1.51 -63.94 10.39
C ARG A 1164 -0.76 -64.85 9.41
N CYS A 1165 0.57 -64.72 9.31
CA CYS A 1165 1.43 -65.56 8.47
C CYS A 1165 2.34 -66.49 9.29
N SER A 1166 2.76 -67.59 8.68
CA SER A 1166 3.69 -68.58 9.26
C SER A 1166 5.12 -68.02 9.38
N ALA A 1167 5.99 -68.71 10.13
CA ALA A 1167 7.38 -68.30 10.29
C ALA A 1167 8.13 -68.25 8.94
N GLY A 1168 7.93 -69.26 8.07
CA GLY A 1168 8.52 -69.28 6.73
C GLY A 1168 7.98 -68.20 5.81
N GLN A 1169 6.66 -67.94 5.82
CA GLN A 1169 6.04 -66.85 5.05
C GLN A 1169 6.56 -65.47 5.47
N LYS A 1170 6.81 -65.26 6.78
CA LYS A 1170 7.40 -64.00 7.29
C LYS A 1170 8.81 -63.76 6.76
N VAL A 1171 9.65 -64.79 6.81
CA VAL A 1171 11.04 -64.72 6.35
C VAL A 1171 11.06 -64.47 4.84
N LEU A 1172 10.26 -65.22 4.08
CA LEU A 1172 10.18 -65.07 2.63
C LEU A 1172 9.66 -63.68 2.20
N ALA A 1173 8.58 -63.19 2.84
CA ALA A 1173 8.03 -61.86 2.54
C ALA A 1173 9.03 -60.75 2.85
N SER A 1174 9.74 -60.87 3.98
CA SER A 1174 10.74 -59.89 4.38
C SER A 1174 11.95 -59.90 3.44
N LEU A 1175 12.36 -61.07 2.95
CA LEU A 1175 13.43 -61.23 1.97
C LEU A 1175 13.06 -60.61 0.62
N ILE A 1176 11.85 -60.88 0.13
CA ILE A 1176 11.34 -60.33 -1.14
C ILE A 1176 11.20 -58.81 -1.07
N ILE A 1177 10.65 -58.27 0.03
CA ILE A 1177 10.54 -56.81 0.23
C ILE A 1177 11.94 -56.18 0.23
N ARG A 1178 12.93 -56.81 0.86
CA ARG A 1178 14.32 -56.32 0.84
C ARG A 1178 14.92 -56.37 -0.56
N LEU A 1179 14.69 -57.42 -1.33
CA LEU A 1179 15.12 -57.53 -2.73
C LEU A 1179 14.52 -56.41 -3.59
N ALA A 1180 13.21 -56.16 -3.45
CA ALA A 1180 12.52 -55.09 -4.17
C ALA A 1180 13.03 -53.69 -3.78
N LEU A 1181 13.29 -53.46 -2.48
CA LEU A 1181 13.87 -52.21 -2.01
C LEU A 1181 15.30 -52.01 -2.52
N ALA A 1182 16.11 -53.07 -2.56
CA ALA A 1182 17.46 -53.00 -3.10
C ALA A 1182 17.44 -52.65 -4.59
N GLU A 1183 16.52 -53.24 -5.36
CA GLU A 1183 16.34 -52.91 -6.78
C GLU A 1183 15.95 -51.46 -7.01
N THR A 1184 15.03 -50.94 -6.19
CA THR A 1184 14.47 -49.61 -6.39
C THR A 1184 15.43 -48.48 -5.93
N PHE A 1185 16.21 -48.72 -4.87
CA PHE A 1185 17.04 -47.69 -4.23
C PHE A 1185 18.55 -47.87 -4.42
N CYS A 1186 19.04 -49.03 -4.88
CA CYS A 1186 20.47 -49.31 -5.01
C CYS A 1186 20.96 -49.36 -6.47
N LEU A 1187 20.45 -48.48 -7.34
CA LEU A 1187 20.81 -48.44 -8.78
C LEU A 1187 22.32 -48.32 -9.03
N ASN A 1188 23.06 -47.61 -8.16
CA ASN A 1188 24.52 -47.41 -8.27
C ASN A 1188 25.35 -48.32 -7.36
N CYS A 1189 24.72 -49.06 -6.43
CA CYS A 1189 25.39 -49.95 -5.47
C CYS A 1189 24.80 -51.36 -5.61
N GLY A 1190 25.31 -52.16 -6.54
CA GLY A 1190 24.77 -53.48 -6.85
C GLY A 1190 25.07 -54.57 -5.81
N ILE A 1191 25.38 -54.23 -4.56
CA ILE A 1191 25.71 -55.20 -3.50
C ILE A 1191 24.45 -55.52 -2.69
N LEU A 1192 24.18 -56.81 -2.45
CA LEU A 1192 23.16 -57.26 -1.52
C LEU A 1192 23.68 -58.42 -0.65
N ALA A 1193 23.48 -58.33 0.67
CA ALA A 1193 23.85 -59.41 1.59
C ALA A 1193 22.61 -60.11 2.17
N LEU A 1194 22.59 -61.43 2.04
CA LEU A 1194 21.56 -62.32 2.57
C LEU A 1194 22.17 -63.18 3.67
N ASP A 1195 21.79 -62.90 4.91
CA ASP A 1195 22.22 -63.62 6.10
C ASP A 1195 21.22 -64.72 6.45
N GLU A 1196 21.63 -65.98 6.32
CA GLU A 1196 20.83 -67.19 6.59
C GLU A 1196 19.42 -67.15 5.95
N PRO A 1197 19.33 -66.98 4.62
CA PRO A 1197 18.05 -66.74 3.93
C PRO A 1197 17.08 -67.94 3.97
N THR A 1198 17.56 -69.14 4.31
CA THR A 1198 16.75 -70.37 4.39
C THR A 1198 16.15 -70.61 5.78
N THR A 1199 16.35 -69.70 6.74
CA THR A 1199 15.84 -69.83 8.11
C THR A 1199 14.31 -70.04 8.12
N ASN A 1200 13.84 -71.15 8.71
CA ASN A 1200 12.43 -71.52 8.81
C ASN A 1200 11.70 -71.72 7.46
N LEU A 1201 12.42 -71.92 6.35
CA LEU A 1201 11.83 -72.32 5.06
C LEU A 1201 11.78 -73.85 4.95
N ASP A 1202 10.77 -74.35 4.24
CA ASP A 1202 10.70 -75.76 3.83
C ASP A 1202 11.53 -76.00 2.56
N ARG A 1203 11.81 -77.26 2.26
CA ARG A 1203 12.67 -77.64 1.13
C ARG A 1203 12.17 -77.10 -0.22
N GLU A 1204 10.86 -77.11 -0.45
CA GLU A 1204 10.25 -76.62 -1.69
C GLU A 1204 10.43 -75.10 -1.89
N ASN A 1205 10.27 -74.31 -0.83
CA ASN A 1205 10.53 -72.87 -0.89
C ASN A 1205 12.04 -72.56 -0.90
N ILE A 1206 12.91 -73.40 -0.32
CA ILE A 1206 14.37 -73.29 -0.44
C ILE A 1206 14.81 -73.49 -1.90
N GLU A 1207 14.31 -74.53 -2.57
CA GLU A 1207 14.57 -74.79 -3.99
C GLU A 1207 14.06 -73.66 -4.88
N SER A 1208 12.84 -73.17 -4.63
CA SER A 1208 12.26 -72.06 -5.39
C SER A 1208 12.97 -70.73 -5.15
N LEU A 1209 13.43 -70.48 -3.92
CA LEU A 1209 14.27 -69.33 -3.59
C LEU A 1209 15.63 -69.41 -4.29
N ALA A 1210 16.26 -70.58 -4.31
CA ALA A 1210 17.52 -70.79 -5.03
C ALA A 1210 17.34 -70.51 -6.53
N HIS A 1211 16.27 -71.01 -7.15
CA HIS A 1211 15.94 -70.74 -8.54
C HIS A 1211 15.72 -69.25 -8.82
N ALA A 1212 14.93 -68.56 -8.00
CA ALA A 1212 14.70 -67.13 -8.17
C ALA A 1212 15.98 -66.29 -7.98
N LEU A 1213 16.85 -66.65 -7.03
CA LEU A 1213 18.14 -65.99 -6.88
C LEU A 1213 19.04 -66.22 -8.09
N VAL A 1214 19.04 -67.42 -8.68
CA VAL A 1214 19.76 -67.71 -9.93
C VAL A 1214 19.20 -66.90 -11.09
N GLU A 1215 17.88 -66.73 -11.21
CA GLU A 1215 17.27 -65.86 -12.22
C GLU A 1215 17.62 -64.38 -12.02
N ILE A 1216 17.67 -63.90 -10.77
CA ILE A 1216 18.14 -62.55 -10.44
C ILE A 1216 19.61 -62.38 -10.81
N ILE A 1217 20.47 -63.36 -10.49
CA ILE A 1217 21.89 -63.35 -10.88
C ILE A 1217 22.02 -63.34 -12.41
N LYS A 1218 21.23 -64.16 -13.12
CA LYS A 1218 21.25 -64.26 -14.58
C LYS A 1218 20.79 -62.97 -15.26
N SER A 1219 19.64 -62.42 -14.85
CA SER A 1219 19.11 -61.17 -15.39
C SER A 1219 20.04 -59.98 -15.12
N ARG A 1220 20.75 -59.98 -13.99
CA ARG A 1220 21.69 -58.92 -13.61
C ARG A 1220 23.15 -59.18 -13.95
N SER A 1221 23.48 -60.34 -14.51
CA SER A 1221 24.85 -60.69 -14.93
C SER A 1221 25.41 -59.74 -16.00
N GLN A 1222 24.53 -59.10 -16.79
CA GLN A 1222 24.90 -58.07 -17.78
C GLN A 1222 25.20 -56.69 -17.16
N GLN A 1223 24.77 -56.45 -15.91
CA GLN A 1223 25.09 -55.22 -15.18
C GLN A 1223 26.52 -55.34 -14.62
N ARG A 1224 27.39 -54.37 -14.92
CA ARG A 1224 28.83 -54.44 -14.58
C ARG A 1224 29.16 -54.54 -13.08
N ASN A 1225 28.20 -54.28 -12.18
CA ASN A 1225 28.45 -54.04 -10.75
C ASN A 1225 27.55 -54.83 -9.77
N PHE A 1226 26.87 -55.90 -10.18
CA PHE A 1226 26.03 -56.70 -9.26
C PHE A 1226 26.86 -57.71 -8.46
N GLN A 1227 26.69 -57.74 -7.13
CA GLN A 1227 27.33 -58.67 -6.19
C GLN A 1227 26.30 -59.16 -5.17
N LEU A 1228 26.07 -60.47 -5.11
CA LEU A 1228 25.24 -61.10 -4.11
C LEU A 1228 26.13 -61.84 -3.10
N LEU A 1229 26.07 -61.45 -1.84
CA LEU A 1229 26.74 -62.14 -0.73
C LEU A 1229 25.71 -62.99 0.02
N VAL A 1230 25.85 -64.31 -0.05
CA VAL A 1230 25.00 -65.24 0.68
C VAL A 1230 25.82 -65.88 1.80
N ILE A 1231 25.33 -65.78 3.03
CA ILE A 1231 25.88 -66.48 4.20
C ILE A 1231 24.85 -67.53 4.61
N THR A 1232 25.25 -68.79 4.60
CA THR A 1232 24.36 -69.89 5.00
C THR A 1232 25.12 -71.04 5.62
N HIS A 1233 24.44 -71.82 6.45
CA HIS A 1233 24.89 -73.13 6.93
C HIS A 1233 24.18 -74.30 6.24
N ASP A 1234 23.24 -74.02 5.32
CA ASP A 1234 22.49 -75.00 4.57
C ASP A 1234 23.30 -75.46 3.35
N GLU A 1235 23.89 -76.66 3.43
CA GLU A 1235 24.72 -77.20 2.37
C GLU A 1235 23.90 -77.57 1.12
N ASP A 1236 22.64 -77.99 1.28
CA ASP A 1236 21.73 -78.30 0.17
C ASP A 1236 21.42 -77.03 -0.64
N PHE A 1237 21.21 -75.90 0.03
CA PHE A 1237 21.01 -74.61 -0.62
C PHE A 1237 22.26 -74.13 -1.40
N VAL A 1238 23.46 -74.36 -0.86
CA VAL A 1238 24.72 -74.07 -1.57
C VAL A 1238 24.89 -74.97 -2.79
N GLU A 1239 24.52 -76.25 -2.68
CA GLU A 1239 24.55 -77.18 -3.81
C GLU A 1239 23.58 -76.75 -4.92
N LEU A 1240 22.35 -76.35 -4.57
CA LEU A 1240 21.34 -75.85 -5.52
C LEU A 1240 21.81 -74.59 -6.25
N LEU A 1241 22.45 -73.64 -5.56
CA LEU A 1241 23.09 -72.48 -6.18
C LEU A 1241 24.30 -72.88 -7.04
N GLY A 1242 25.06 -73.89 -6.60
CA GLY A 1242 26.23 -74.43 -7.30
C GLY A 1242 25.93 -75.25 -8.56
N ARG A 1243 24.71 -75.77 -8.70
CA ARG A 1243 24.22 -76.38 -9.95
C ARG A 1243 24.02 -75.37 -11.08
N SER A 1244 24.06 -74.07 -10.78
CA SER A 1244 24.08 -73.00 -11.77
C SER A 1244 25.51 -72.70 -12.25
N GLU A 1245 25.71 -72.32 -13.52
CA GLU A 1245 27.03 -71.98 -14.08
C GLU A 1245 27.68 -70.73 -13.45
N TYR A 1246 27.03 -70.09 -12.46
CA TYR A 1246 27.42 -68.79 -11.91
C TYR A 1246 28.20 -68.87 -10.59
N VAL A 1247 28.29 -70.04 -9.94
CA VAL A 1247 29.00 -70.21 -8.66
C VAL A 1247 30.02 -71.35 -8.77
N GLU A 1248 31.29 -71.02 -9.03
CA GLU A 1248 32.37 -72.01 -9.12
C GLU A 1248 33.03 -72.34 -7.76
N LYS A 1249 33.09 -71.35 -6.87
CA LYS A 1249 33.87 -71.41 -5.62
C LYS A 1249 33.09 -70.74 -4.49
N PHE A 1250 33.22 -71.30 -3.29
CA PHE A 1250 32.64 -70.73 -2.07
C PHE A 1250 33.73 -70.55 -1.00
N TYR A 1251 33.43 -69.73 0.01
CA TYR A 1251 34.32 -69.50 1.13
C TYR A 1251 33.75 -70.18 2.37
N ARG A 1252 34.47 -71.17 2.90
CA ARG A 1252 34.11 -71.89 4.13
C ARG A 1252 34.82 -71.25 5.31
N ILE A 1253 34.05 -70.78 6.28
CA ILE A 1253 34.58 -70.25 7.54
C ILE A 1253 34.66 -71.40 8.55
N LYS A 1254 35.86 -71.72 9.02
CA LYS A 1254 36.10 -72.72 10.06
C LYS A 1254 36.83 -72.09 11.24
N LYS A 1255 36.87 -72.77 12.38
CA LYS A 1255 37.78 -72.39 13.47
C LYS A 1255 39.09 -73.16 13.33
N ASN A 1256 40.22 -72.47 13.48
CA ASN A 1256 41.52 -73.10 13.58
C ASN A 1256 41.73 -73.70 14.99
N ILE A 1257 42.89 -74.31 15.22
CA ILE A 1257 43.25 -74.98 16.48
C ILE A 1257 43.18 -73.98 17.66
N ASP A 1258 43.54 -72.72 17.42
CA ASP A 1258 43.51 -71.63 18.40
C ASP A 1258 42.12 -70.98 18.56
N GLN A 1259 41.06 -71.64 18.08
CA GLN A 1259 39.66 -71.16 18.11
C GLN A 1259 39.43 -69.82 17.37
N CYS A 1260 40.38 -69.38 16.55
CA CYS A 1260 40.26 -68.21 15.69
C CYS A 1260 39.57 -68.58 14.38
N SER A 1261 38.80 -67.65 13.81
CA SER A 1261 38.16 -67.85 12.50
C SER A 1261 39.21 -67.90 11.38
N GLU A 1262 39.13 -68.92 10.54
CA GLU A 1262 39.94 -69.09 9.33
C GLU A 1262 38.99 -69.20 8.13
N ILE A 1263 39.29 -68.45 7.06
CA ILE A 1263 38.51 -68.46 5.82
C ILE A 1263 39.25 -69.33 4.80
N VAL A 1264 38.64 -70.43 4.39
CA VAL A 1264 39.18 -71.34 3.38
C VAL A 1264 38.37 -71.22 2.10
N LYS A 1265 39.05 -71.10 0.95
CA LYS A 1265 38.40 -71.09 -0.36
C LYS A 1265 38.23 -72.53 -0.85
N CYS A 1266 37.00 -72.94 -1.11
CA CYS A 1266 36.63 -74.30 -1.54
C CYS A 1266 35.98 -74.27 -2.94
N SER A 1267 36.12 -75.37 -3.68
CA SER A 1267 35.44 -75.57 -4.97
C SER A 1267 34.04 -76.16 -4.74
N VAL A 1268 33.03 -75.73 -5.49
CA VAL A 1268 31.69 -76.33 -5.40
C VAL A 1268 31.72 -77.83 -5.73
N SER A 1269 32.62 -78.26 -6.63
CA SER A 1269 32.84 -79.68 -6.95
C SER A 1269 33.31 -80.53 -5.75
N SER A 1270 33.83 -79.91 -4.68
CA SER A 1270 34.26 -80.62 -3.46
C SER A 1270 33.14 -80.92 -2.46
N LEU A 1271 31.93 -80.38 -2.68
CA LEU A 1271 30.75 -80.70 -1.85
C LEU A 1271 30.25 -82.13 -2.13
N GLY A 1272 30.38 -82.62 -3.37
CA GLY A 1272 30.00 -83.99 -3.74
C GLY A 1272 30.98 -85.09 -3.32
N SER A 1273 32.20 -84.75 -2.89
CA SER A 1273 33.24 -85.73 -2.51
C SER A 1273 33.20 -86.21 -1.05
N TYR A 1274 32.25 -85.72 -0.25
CA TYR A 1274 32.03 -86.15 1.14
C TYR A 1274 30.81 -87.05 1.33
N ALA A 1275 30.18 -87.47 0.23
CA ALA A 1275 29.13 -88.49 0.21
C ALA A 1275 29.61 -89.75 -0.53
N HIS A 1276 30.70 -90.34 -0.04
CA HIS A 1276 30.96 -91.78 -0.14
C HIS A 1276 31.70 -92.29 1.09
#